data_AF-A0A3A8QIN1-F1
#
_entry.id   AF-A0A3A8QIN1-F1
#
_cell.length_a   1.000
_cell.length_b   1.000
_cell.length_c   1.000
_cell.angle_alpha   90.00
_cell.angle_beta   90.00
_cell.angle_gamma   90.00
#
_symmetry.space_group_name_H-M   'P 1'
#
loop_
_entity.id
_entity.type
_entity.pdbx_description
1 polymer ?
#
loop_
_entity_poly.entity_id
_entity_poly.type
_entity_poly.pdbx_seq_one_letter_code
_entity_poly.pdbx_strand_id
1 'polypeptide(L)'
;MGSPASSPPPDAWTPPEEFDEYRIVRPLGRGRTGRVYLAHDTLLERPVAVKFIPALGSNALARFLVEARAAARIQHPNVVTLYRVGQLEDQPYLISEFIRGVSLDRLARPVPWERALGIGRDLARGLGAAHRRGVLHRDIKPGNAVLTESGEVKLLDFGLAKLLDRAESSEPTPPRAPLPPPELPADWDPESSPALGARSLDGVFLPSLPRGALVGTPYYMSPEAWAGEELTARSDVYSLGVVLYELCAGKGPFRDVPWRELSEAVRTRDVRPLLEVAPSVDPGFAAAIDKCLKRDPAQRHASAAQLLDALEALTREELPAVIPEGNPYRGLRAFEAEHRALFFGRRREQRAVLERLKAEAFLLMTGDSGVGKSSLCLAGILPAVADGALEDGRRWRTTRLVPGRRPVSALAAALAPVLEVDEEPLAETLRQDPTSLGRRLRAKLGTQGGLLVYMDQLEELVTLSPPEEAALAGAALGSLTEAAGGLRLLATGRSDFLTRLTAVPGLGPEVPHALYLLRALTSEETREAIVGPARVKGVRFESEAVVDALVASTAASDGGLPLLQFALAELWDARDESRGVMTQAALDSLGGVTGALARHADAAVARLLPDQRSAARGVMLRLVTADGTRARKTDRELVGDDPRYRAALEALVRARLLVAREGEGGTAYELAHEALLTGWATLARWLVEAGERREVQARLEAAAAQWERLGHARESLWGPRQLAETALLEPSELTQREQSFLHASRRTGVRSRRMKVGLALGFLVSLALVYAGLQWRERRVLDARVRLELALAGSELEAVRRERDALQAERAEAFGLYDTGHKADGDRGWAKAAGHAAQLAHHFDAVADRLERALALAPTRTDVRDALADFLYERALWAESEREPVLPALLQRLRLYDPDGVRWTRWNSPAQLSLQVDAPGASAELRPVTREPGTPEVVGEPLPSPGALPWTGLTVPPGTYQLTVRAPGHEESVQPLLLTRGESRRVVLPLVRTGSLPPGFVYVPPGDVRFGSAAESSVRDFFNATPLHTVPVQGFLIARHETTYADWLEYLAALPPDERASRQPRVGTGGYAGGLSLEPEGNGWRLRFQPGGVRYTARTGEPVRYARRSQRTAQDWRQFPVSGINFADAEAYVTWLSTSGRVPGARLCSELEWERAARGVDGREYPHGNRLGPDEANVDVTYGKDPGGFGPDAVGSHPASRSPFGADDMAGNVWEWTRSWLEPGRPVARGGSFTFNVTSARSSNRELPEASLRDVTVGLRVCADAPVSGG
;
A
#
# COMPACT_ATOMS: atom_id res chain seq x y z
N MET A 1 45.28 -48.11 -11.07
CA MET A 1 45.61 -46.68 -10.94
C MET A 1 44.88 -45.94 -12.03
N GLY A 2 43.85 -45.18 -11.67
CA GLY A 2 43.09 -44.30 -12.56
C GLY A 2 42.43 -43.27 -11.66
N SER A 3 42.76 -42.00 -11.86
CA SER A 3 42.34 -40.89 -11.00
C SER A 3 40.80 -40.77 -10.92
N PRO A 4 40.22 -40.47 -9.75
CA PRO A 4 38.78 -40.31 -9.60
C PRO A 4 38.31 -39.04 -10.32
N ALA A 5 37.21 -39.15 -11.07
CA ALA A 5 36.54 -38.01 -11.68
C ALA A 5 36.03 -37.07 -10.58
N SER A 6 36.53 -35.84 -10.60
CA SER A 6 36.12 -34.74 -9.73
C SER A 6 34.65 -34.39 -9.92
N SER A 7 33.92 -34.23 -8.82
CA SER A 7 32.62 -33.55 -8.80
C SER A 7 32.71 -32.21 -9.53
N PRO A 8 31.68 -31.79 -10.29
CA PRO A 8 31.69 -30.46 -10.88
C PRO A 8 31.74 -29.41 -9.76
N PRO A 9 32.52 -28.33 -9.91
CA PRO A 9 32.59 -27.27 -8.92
C PRO A 9 31.20 -26.60 -8.75
N PRO A 10 30.92 -25.92 -7.61
CA PRO A 10 29.64 -25.27 -7.26
C PRO A 10 29.20 -24.11 -8.18
N ASP A 11 29.72 -24.07 -9.41
CA ASP A 11 29.67 -22.97 -10.36
C ASP A 11 28.91 -23.29 -11.67
N ALA A 12 28.33 -24.48 -11.81
CA ALA A 12 27.75 -24.93 -13.08
C ALA A 12 26.27 -24.57 -13.31
N TRP A 13 25.52 -24.13 -12.30
CA TRP A 13 24.07 -23.85 -12.47
C TRP A 13 23.83 -22.57 -13.28
N THR A 14 23.04 -22.65 -14.34
CA THR A 14 22.58 -21.52 -15.17
C THR A 14 21.05 -21.49 -15.18
N PRO A 15 20.42 -20.31 -15.01
CA PRO A 15 18.97 -20.23 -15.07
C PRO A 15 18.47 -20.61 -16.47
N PRO A 16 17.28 -21.20 -16.59
CA PRO A 16 16.64 -21.44 -17.88
C PRO A 16 16.37 -20.11 -18.61
N GLU A 17 16.20 -20.17 -19.93
CA GLU A 17 15.89 -18.98 -20.75
C GLU A 17 14.58 -18.31 -20.33
N GLU A 18 13.62 -19.09 -19.85
CA GLU A 18 12.35 -18.62 -19.27
C GLU A 18 12.06 -19.39 -17.97
N PHE A 19 11.56 -18.69 -16.96
CA PHE A 19 11.03 -19.25 -15.71
C PHE A 19 9.92 -18.36 -15.18
N ASP A 20 8.87 -18.95 -14.62
CA ASP A 20 7.63 -18.24 -14.28
C ASP A 20 7.17 -17.33 -15.45
N GLU A 21 6.91 -16.05 -15.19
CA GLU A 21 6.59 -15.02 -16.20
C GLU A 21 7.82 -14.19 -16.68
N TYR A 22 9.06 -14.69 -16.51
CA TYR A 22 10.29 -13.95 -16.81
C TYR A 22 11.16 -14.64 -17.85
N ARG A 23 11.50 -13.90 -18.91
CA ARG A 23 12.48 -14.31 -19.92
C ARG A 23 13.84 -13.68 -19.65
N ILE A 24 14.87 -14.48 -19.41
CA ILE A 24 16.25 -13.99 -19.26
C ILE A 24 16.74 -13.42 -20.60
N VAL A 25 17.19 -12.17 -20.59
CA VAL A 25 17.72 -11.48 -21.78
C VAL A 25 19.24 -11.59 -21.83
N ARG A 26 19.93 -11.23 -20.74
CA ARG A 26 21.40 -11.28 -20.66
C ARG A 26 21.90 -11.18 -19.21
N PRO A 27 23.08 -11.73 -18.88
CA PRO A 27 23.72 -11.50 -17.58
C PRO A 27 24.11 -10.01 -17.42
N LEU A 28 23.85 -9.46 -16.23
CA LEU A 28 24.26 -8.11 -15.83
C LEU A 28 25.51 -8.13 -14.94
N GLY A 29 25.67 -9.16 -14.11
CA GLY A 29 26.83 -9.31 -13.24
C GLY A 29 26.79 -10.58 -12.40
N ARG A 30 27.93 -10.91 -11.79
CA ARG A 30 28.11 -12.05 -10.89
C ARG A 30 28.84 -11.59 -9.64
N GLY A 31 28.23 -11.80 -8.47
CA GLY A 31 28.81 -11.45 -7.17
C GLY A 31 28.73 -12.60 -6.16
N ARG A 32 29.32 -12.41 -4.97
CA ARG A 32 29.30 -13.38 -3.86
C ARG A 32 27.87 -13.77 -3.43
N THR A 33 26.95 -12.83 -3.56
CA THR A 33 25.55 -12.95 -3.13
C THR A 33 24.63 -13.52 -4.20
N GLY A 34 25.15 -13.85 -5.39
CA GLY A 34 24.32 -14.30 -6.50
C GLY A 34 24.70 -13.78 -7.88
N ARG A 35 24.01 -14.30 -8.90
CA ARG A 35 24.09 -13.89 -10.30
C ARG A 35 22.91 -12.99 -10.64
N VAL A 36 23.17 -11.86 -11.27
CA VAL A 36 22.16 -10.88 -11.67
C VAL A 36 22.00 -10.89 -13.18
N TYR A 37 20.77 -10.95 -13.65
CA TYR A 37 20.38 -10.98 -15.06
C TYR A 37 19.38 -9.87 -15.36
N LEU A 38 19.45 -9.34 -16.56
CA LEU A 38 18.36 -8.58 -17.16
C LEU A 38 17.35 -9.60 -17.67
N ALA A 39 16.11 -9.47 -17.28
CA ALA A 39 15.00 -10.25 -17.80
C ALA A 39 13.88 -9.35 -18.33
N HIS A 40 12.99 -9.94 -19.11
CA HIS A 40 11.75 -9.32 -19.56
C HIS A 40 10.58 -10.01 -18.86
N ASP A 41 9.79 -9.23 -18.14
CA ASP A 41 8.51 -9.67 -17.57
C ASP A 41 7.51 -9.77 -18.74
N THR A 42 7.17 -10.99 -19.13
CA THR A 42 6.35 -11.25 -20.32
C THR A 42 4.86 -10.97 -20.08
N LEU A 43 4.44 -10.84 -18.81
CA LEU A 43 3.07 -10.51 -18.45
C LEU A 43 2.83 -9.00 -18.47
N LEU A 44 3.79 -8.21 -17.98
CA LEU A 44 3.70 -6.74 -17.87
C LEU A 44 4.51 -5.99 -18.94
N GLU A 45 5.12 -6.71 -19.88
CA GLU A 45 5.93 -6.19 -21.00
C GLU A 45 7.01 -5.17 -20.60
N ARG A 46 7.78 -5.47 -19.56
CA ARG A 46 8.80 -4.53 -19.02
C ARG A 46 10.14 -5.19 -18.68
N PRO A 47 11.26 -4.45 -18.73
CA PRO A 47 12.55 -4.97 -18.28
C PRO A 47 12.63 -5.01 -16.74
N VAL A 48 13.16 -6.10 -16.20
CA VAL A 48 13.37 -6.33 -14.76
C VAL A 48 14.77 -6.87 -14.48
N ALA A 49 15.28 -6.65 -13.27
CA ALA A 49 16.53 -7.25 -12.81
C ALA A 49 16.23 -8.47 -11.93
N VAL A 50 16.78 -9.62 -12.31
CA VAL A 50 16.63 -10.90 -11.61
C VAL A 50 17.93 -11.25 -10.93
N LYS A 51 17.92 -11.45 -9.61
CA LYS A 51 19.10 -11.87 -8.85
C LYS A 51 18.86 -13.27 -8.28
N PHE A 52 19.60 -14.26 -8.78
CA PHE A 52 19.65 -15.61 -8.23
C PHE A 52 20.73 -15.72 -7.18
N ILE A 53 20.38 -16.17 -5.99
CA ILE A 53 21.25 -16.31 -4.83
C ILE A 53 21.68 -17.78 -4.72
N PRO A 54 22.93 -18.10 -4.36
CA PRO A 54 23.37 -19.48 -4.17
C PRO A 54 22.45 -20.21 -3.20
N ALA A 55 22.18 -21.49 -3.45
CA ALA A 55 21.32 -22.33 -2.61
C ALA A 55 21.63 -22.14 -1.11
N LEU A 56 20.60 -21.78 -0.36
CA LEU A 56 20.68 -21.46 1.06
C LEU A 56 20.24 -22.67 1.89
N GLY A 57 20.90 -22.94 3.01
CA GLY A 57 20.36 -23.84 4.02
C GLY A 57 18.96 -23.39 4.44
N SER A 58 18.05 -24.31 4.74
CA SER A 58 16.61 -24.00 4.80
C SER A 58 16.19 -23.15 6.02
N ASN A 59 17.07 -22.89 7.00
CA ASN A 59 16.89 -21.87 8.06
C ASN A 59 17.29 -20.47 7.57
N ALA A 60 18.29 -20.39 6.70
CA ALA A 60 18.74 -19.15 6.08
C ALA A 60 17.71 -18.67 5.02
N LEU A 61 17.04 -19.59 4.34
CA LEU A 61 15.96 -19.27 3.38
C LEU A 61 14.75 -18.61 4.05
N ALA A 62 14.27 -19.13 5.19
CA ALA A 62 13.11 -18.56 5.89
C ALA A 62 13.39 -17.13 6.41
N ARG A 63 14.58 -16.89 6.98
CA ARG A 63 15.02 -15.55 7.40
C ARG A 63 15.22 -14.61 6.22
N PHE A 64 15.81 -15.11 5.13
CA PHE A 64 15.95 -14.40 3.87
C PHE A 64 14.60 -13.93 3.32
N LEU A 65 13.57 -14.79 3.31
CA LEU A 65 12.23 -14.44 2.83
C LEU A 65 11.54 -13.41 3.73
N VAL A 66 11.69 -13.49 5.06
CA VAL A 66 11.12 -12.50 6.00
C VAL A 66 11.72 -11.12 5.78
N GLU A 67 13.04 -11.03 5.64
CA GLU A 67 13.71 -9.76 5.42
C GLU A 67 13.53 -9.22 4.00
N ALA A 68 13.50 -10.09 2.98
CA ALA A 68 13.18 -9.70 1.61
C ALA A 68 11.76 -9.12 1.51
N ARG A 69 10.80 -9.68 2.26
CA ARG A 69 9.45 -9.10 2.41
C ARG A 69 9.46 -7.76 3.16
N ALA A 70 10.32 -7.57 4.15
CA ALA A 70 10.47 -6.29 4.84
C ALA A 70 11.04 -5.21 3.90
N ALA A 71 12.05 -5.55 3.09
CA ALA A 71 12.62 -4.68 2.08
C ALA A 71 11.62 -4.35 0.95
N ALA A 72 10.78 -5.31 0.54
CA ALA A 72 9.73 -5.11 -0.48
C ALA A 72 8.67 -4.06 -0.09
N ARG A 73 8.53 -3.75 1.20
CA ARG A 73 7.60 -2.70 1.69
C ARG A 73 8.18 -1.28 1.54
N ILE A 74 9.44 -1.15 1.13
CA ILE A 74 10.08 0.14 0.92
C ILE A 74 9.82 0.58 -0.53
N GLN A 75 8.97 1.59 -0.71
CA GLN A 75 8.81 2.30 -1.98
C GLN A 75 9.39 3.71 -1.81
N HIS A 76 10.47 4.00 -2.52
CA HIS A 76 11.15 5.30 -2.44
C HIS A 76 12.00 5.57 -3.69
N PRO A 77 12.09 6.83 -4.20
CA PRO A 77 12.87 7.14 -5.41
C PRO A 77 14.34 6.72 -5.35
N ASN A 78 15.01 6.90 -4.20
CA ASN A 78 16.42 6.52 -4.00
C ASN A 78 16.64 5.07 -3.51
N VAL A 79 15.62 4.20 -3.58
CA VAL A 79 15.71 2.79 -3.18
C VAL A 79 15.19 1.90 -4.31
N VAL A 80 15.88 0.80 -4.59
CA VAL A 80 15.42 -0.16 -5.59
C VAL A 80 14.09 -0.80 -5.18
N THR A 81 13.11 -0.79 -6.08
CA THR A 81 11.80 -1.41 -5.87
C THR A 81 11.89 -2.90 -6.14
N LEU A 82 11.45 -3.71 -5.17
CA LEU A 82 11.38 -5.16 -5.30
C LEU A 82 9.97 -5.60 -5.73
N TYR A 83 9.87 -6.34 -6.82
CA TYR A 83 8.60 -6.80 -7.38
C TYR A 83 8.21 -8.19 -6.89
N ARG A 84 9.18 -9.11 -6.78
CA ARG A 84 8.92 -10.51 -6.41
C ARG A 84 10.11 -11.14 -5.68
N VAL A 85 9.80 -12.10 -4.83
CA VAL A 85 10.77 -13.04 -4.27
C VAL A 85 10.25 -14.45 -4.56
N GLY A 86 11.11 -15.35 -5.03
CA GLY A 86 10.75 -16.73 -5.33
C GLY A 86 11.93 -17.68 -5.21
N GLN A 87 11.75 -18.90 -5.67
CA GLN A 87 12.78 -19.94 -5.68
C GLN A 87 12.65 -20.76 -6.95
N LEU A 88 13.79 -21.03 -7.61
CA LEU A 88 13.87 -21.84 -8.82
C LEU A 88 15.00 -22.86 -8.65
N GLU A 89 14.70 -24.16 -8.72
CA GLU A 89 15.70 -25.25 -8.59
C GLU A 89 16.62 -25.05 -7.37
N ASP A 90 16.02 -24.79 -6.21
CA ASP A 90 16.70 -24.49 -4.94
C ASP A 90 17.54 -23.20 -4.89
N GLN A 91 17.52 -22.38 -5.94
CA GLN A 91 18.13 -21.05 -5.97
C GLN A 91 17.08 -19.98 -5.68
N PRO A 92 17.14 -19.28 -4.53
CA PRO A 92 16.27 -18.16 -4.26
C PRO A 92 16.52 -17.04 -5.26
N TYR A 93 15.47 -16.40 -5.76
CA TYR A 93 15.59 -15.28 -6.67
C TYR A 93 14.82 -14.05 -6.19
N LEU A 94 15.32 -12.88 -6.56
CA LEU A 94 14.70 -11.58 -6.32
C LEU A 94 14.47 -10.90 -7.68
N ILE A 95 13.24 -10.45 -7.92
CA ILE A 95 12.87 -9.62 -9.08
C ILE A 95 12.73 -8.19 -8.62
N SER A 96 13.43 -7.27 -9.27
CA SER A 96 13.45 -5.84 -8.93
C SER A 96 13.37 -4.96 -10.18
N GLU A 97 13.13 -3.67 -9.98
CA GLU A 97 13.20 -2.69 -11.07
C GLU A 97 14.56 -2.75 -11.77
N PHE A 98 14.57 -2.78 -13.10
CA PHE A 98 15.81 -2.67 -13.84
C PHE A 98 16.22 -1.19 -13.94
N ILE A 99 17.33 -0.83 -13.27
CA ILE A 99 17.83 0.53 -13.23
C ILE A 99 18.85 0.74 -14.36
N ARG A 100 18.57 1.69 -15.25
CA ARG A 100 19.53 2.15 -16.27
C ARG A 100 20.46 3.19 -15.64
N GLY A 101 21.75 2.91 -15.63
CA GLY A 101 22.74 3.78 -14.98
C GLY A 101 24.11 3.14 -14.80
N VAL A 102 24.99 3.84 -14.10
CA VAL A 102 26.36 3.45 -13.79
C VAL A 102 26.51 3.24 -12.27
N SER A 103 27.03 2.09 -11.86
CA SER A 103 27.33 1.81 -10.46
C SER A 103 28.42 2.76 -9.92
N LEU A 104 28.31 3.19 -8.65
CA LEU A 104 29.23 4.19 -8.09
C LEU A 104 30.69 3.70 -7.99
N ASP A 105 30.91 2.38 -8.00
CA ASP A 105 32.24 1.79 -8.07
C ASP A 105 32.96 2.01 -9.41
N ARG A 106 32.23 2.40 -10.47
CA ARG A 106 32.79 2.69 -11.80
C ARG A 106 33.03 4.18 -12.05
N LEU A 107 32.71 5.04 -11.09
CA LEU A 107 33.01 6.46 -11.21
C LEU A 107 34.53 6.68 -11.11
N ALA A 108 35.07 7.55 -11.97
CA ALA A 108 36.45 8.00 -11.84
C ALA A 108 36.61 8.80 -10.54
N ARG A 109 37.66 8.47 -9.76
CA ARG A 109 37.94 9.09 -8.47
C ARG A 109 39.29 9.81 -8.49
N PRO A 110 39.49 10.87 -7.68
CA PRO A 110 38.52 11.49 -6.78
C PRO A 110 37.37 12.15 -7.55
N VAL A 111 36.16 12.04 -7.00
CA VAL A 111 34.95 12.68 -7.52
C VAL A 111 34.92 14.12 -6.99
N PRO A 112 34.62 15.13 -7.83
CA PRO A 112 34.40 16.50 -7.37
C PRO A 112 33.42 16.53 -6.19
N TRP A 113 33.75 17.28 -5.15
CA TRP A 113 33.04 17.20 -3.87
C TRP A 113 31.57 17.60 -4.00
N GLU A 114 31.23 18.48 -4.95
CA GLU A 114 29.85 18.88 -5.28
C GLU A 114 29.05 17.67 -5.79
N ARG A 115 29.66 16.89 -6.68
CA ARG A 115 29.06 15.66 -7.21
C ARG A 115 28.99 14.58 -6.12
N ALA A 116 30.00 14.46 -5.27
CA ALA A 116 29.98 13.55 -4.12
C ALA A 116 28.91 13.94 -3.08
N LEU A 117 28.66 15.24 -2.90
CA LEU A 117 27.60 15.77 -2.05
C LEU A 117 26.23 15.42 -2.61
N GLY A 118 26.02 15.59 -3.91
CA GLY A 118 24.80 15.14 -4.62
C GLY A 118 24.51 13.67 -4.38
N ILE A 119 25.53 12.82 -4.57
CA ILE A 119 25.46 11.38 -4.29
C ILE A 119 25.12 11.12 -2.82
N GLY A 120 25.76 11.82 -1.89
CA GLY A 120 25.55 11.65 -0.45
C GLY A 120 24.13 11.97 0.00
N ARG A 121 23.50 13.02 -0.56
CA ARG A 121 22.09 13.36 -0.27
C ARG A 121 21.14 12.24 -0.69
N ASP A 122 21.30 11.74 -1.90
CA ASP A 122 20.41 10.70 -2.44
C ASP A 122 20.54 9.38 -1.65
N LEU A 123 21.78 8.99 -1.32
CA LEU A 123 22.04 7.83 -0.46
C LEU A 123 21.46 8.03 0.95
N ALA A 124 21.63 9.20 1.55
CA ALA A 124 21.08 9.51 2.88
C ALA A 124 19.54 9.53 2.87
N ARG A 125 18.90 10.03 1.80
CA ARG A 125 17.44 10.04 1.64
C ARG A 125 16.89 8.62 1.52
N GLY A 126 17.49 7.78 0.68
CA GLY A 126 17.12 6.37 0.55
C GLY A 126 17.30 5.57 1.84
N LEU A 127 18.42 5.78 2.53
CA LEU A 127 18.72 5.11 3.79
C LEU A 127 17.77 5.58 4.92
N GLY A 128 17.46 6.88 4.98
CA GLY A 128 16.47 7.42 5.92
C GLY A 128 15.08 6.82 5.73
N ALA A 129 14.67 6.59 4.47
CA ALA A 129 13.40 5.93 4.17
C ALA A 129 13.34 4.46 4.64
N ALA A 130 14.47 3.74 4.58
CA ALA A 130 14.58 2.38 5.09
C ALA A 130 14.56 2.35 6.64
N HIS A 131 15.31 3.24 7.28
CA HIS A 131 15.38 3.33 8.75
C HIS A 131 14.01 3.64 9.38
N ARG A 132 13.18 4.50 8.76
CA ARG A 132 11.80 4.78 9.22
C ARG A 132 10.89 3.55 9.23
N ARG A 133 11.21 2.54 8.42
CA ARG A 133 10.48 1.26 8.35
C ARG A 133 11.16 0.15 9.18
N GLY A 134 12.15 0.49 10.00
CA GLY A 134 12.89 -0.46 10.83
C GLY A 134 13.85 -1.36 10.07
N VAL A 135 14.23 -1.00 8.83
CA VAL A 135 15.12 -1.81 7.97
C VAL A 135 16.52 -1.18 7.93
N LEU A 136 17.55 -1.96 8.28
CA LEU A 136 18.97 -1.56 8.18
C LEU A 136 19.60 -2.12 6.90
N HIS A 137 20.54 -1.39 6.31
CA HIS A 137 21.19 -1.83 5.07
C HIS A 137 22.33 -2.83 5.28
N ARG A 138 23.20 -2.61 6.28
CA ARG A 138 24.29 -3.52 6.74
C ARG A 138 25.42 -3.83 5.74
N ASP A 139 25.36 -3.33 4.50
CA ASP A 139 26.41 -3.53 3.48
C ASP A 139 26.49 -2.37 2.49
N ILE A 140 26.54 -1.13 3.00
CA ILE A 140 26.66 0.07 2.16
C ILE A 140 28.09 0.15 1.60
N LYS A 141 28.19 0.18 0.27
CA LYS A 141 29.43 0.30 -0.49
C LYS A 141 29.13 0.83 -1.90
N PRO A 142 30.13 1.32 -2.66
CA PRO A 142 29.89 1.92 -3.98
C PRO A 142 29.24 0.95 -4.98
N GLY A 143 29.54 -0.35 -4.91
CA GLY A 143 28.94 -1.37 -5.78
C GLY A 143 27.46 -1.69 -5.50
N ASN A 144 26.90 -1.23 -4.37
CA ASN A 144 25.48 -1.39 -4.01
C ASN A 144 24.69 -0.09 -4.24
N ALA A 145 25.16 0.79 -5.11
CA ALA A 145 24.49 2.03 -5.46
C ALA A 145 24.68 2.34 -6.94
N VAL A 146 23.62 2.76 -7.62
CA VAL A 146 23.64 3.09 -9.05
C VAL A 146 23.24 4.55 -9.24
N LEU A 147 24.09 5.29 -9.95
CA LEU A 147 23.76 6.60 -10.52
C LEU A 147 22.94 6.36 -11.80
N THR A 148 21.67 6.72 -11.77
CA THR A 148 20.75 6.53 -12.90
C THR A 148 21.10 7.45 -14.06
N GLU A 149 20.59 7.16 -15.27
CA GLU A 149 20.61 8.10 -16.39
C GLU A 149 19.89 9.42 -16.05
N SER A 150 18.94 9.37 -15.11
CA SER A 150 18.25 10.56 -14.61
C SER A 150 19.13 11.44 -13.70
N GLY A 151 20.31 10.97 -13.28
CA GLY A 151 21.23 11.71 -12.42
C GLY A 151 20.96 11.56 -10.92
N GLU A 152 20.03 10.67 -10.54
CA GLU A 152 19.73 10.35 -9.14
C GLU A 152 20.49 9.08 -8.72
N VAL A 153 20.78 8.92 -7.43
CA VAL A 153 21.36 7.68 -6.92
C VAL A 153 20.31 6.79 -6.29
N LYS A 154 20.30 5.50 -6.67
CA LYS A 154 19.47 4.46 -6.07
C LYS A 154 20.32 3.46 -5.30
N LEU A 155 19.93 3.20 -4.05
CA LEU A 155 20.47 2.11 -3.23
C LEU A 155 19.96 0.76 -3.73
N LEU A 156 20.87 -0.17 -3.91
CA LEU A 156 20.63 -1.56 -4.28
C LEU A 156 20.88 -2.48 -3.08
N ASP A 157 20.34 -3.70 -3.14
CA ASP A 157 20.82 -4.83 -2.35
C ASP A 157 20.99 -4.55 -0.84
N PHE A 158 19.87 -4.36 -0.13
CA PHE A 158 19.86 -4.48 1.34
C PHE A 158 20.50 -5.81 1.72
N GLY A 159 21.26 -5.85 2.83
CA GLY A 159 22.17 -6.93 3.24
C GLY A 159 21.59 -8.33 3.50
N LEU A 160 20.55 -8.73 2.77
CA LEU A 160 19.88 -10.03 2.71
C LEU A 160 20.86 -11.20 2.56
N ALA A 161 22.02 -10.97 1.92
CA ALA A 161 23.03 -12.00 1.72
C ALA A 161 23.92 -12.30 2.93
N LYS A 162 23.92 -11.45 3.96
CA LYS A 162 24.74 -11.64 5.19
C LYS A 162 23.91 -12.13 6.38
N LEU A 163 22.56 -12.02 6.26
CA LEU A 163 21.57 -13.09 6.47
C LEU A 163 22.07 -14.51 6.77
N LEU A 164 22.75 -14.98 5.73
CA LEU A 164 22.99 -16.38 5.41
C LEU A 164 24.15 -16.93 6.25
N ASP A 165 25.15 -16.09 6.50
CA ASP A 165 26.36 -16.45 7.23
C ASP A 165 26.11 -16.56 8.75
N ARG A 166 25.14 -15.80 9.31
CA ARG A 166 24.74 -15.88 10.74
C ARG A 166 23.86 -17.09 11.05
N ALA A 167 23.26 -17.71 10.03
CA ALA A 167 22.41 -18.88 10.18
C ALA A 167 23.21 -20.19 10.31
N GLU A 168 24.50 -20.19 9.94
CA GLU A 168 25.38 -21.36 10.11
C GLU A 168 25.92 -21.50 11.56
N SER A 169 25.89 -20.43 12.38
CA SER A 169 26.28 -20.47 13.79
C SER A 169 25.05 -20.54 14.71
N SER A 170 24.44 -21.72 14.86
CA SER A 170 23.24 -21.90 15.69
C SER A 170 23.44 -22.92 16.82
N GLU A 171 23.96 -22.45 17.95
CA GLU A 171 23.59 -22.97 19.27
C GLU A 171 23.00 -21.83 20.11
N PRO A 172 21.90 -22.06 20.87
CA PRO A 172 21.36 -21.06 21.78
C PRO A 172 22.25 -20.96 23.03
N THR A 173 23.10 -19.93 23.11
CA THR A 173 23.88 -19.63 24.33
C THR A 173 23.19 -18.50 25.11
N PRO A 174 23.08 -18.57 26.46
CA PRO A 174 22.65 -17.46 27.31
C PRO A 174 23.57 -16.23 27.14
N PRO A 175 23.20 -15.01 27.59
CA PRO A 175 23.96 -13.80 27.31
C PRO A 175 25.41 -13.96 27.81
N ARG A 176 26.33 -14.16 26.88
CA ARG A 176 27.77 -14.26 27.15
C ARG A 176 28.34 -12.86 27.33
N ALA A 177 29.29 -12.76 28.26
CA ALA A 177 30.24 -11.64 28.32
C ALA A 177 30.88 -11.40 26.92
N PRO A 178 31.39 -10.18 26.64
CA PRO A 178 31.91 -9.83 25.32
C PRO A 178 32.88 -10.91 24.84
N LEU A 179 32.54 -11.56 23.71
CA LEU A 179 33.43 -12.53 23.10
C LEU A 179 34.72 -11.80 22.71
N PRO A 180 35.91 -12.42 22.86
CA PRO A 180 37.11 -11.88 22.24
C PRO A 180 36.88 -11.73 20.73
N PRO A 181 37.46 -10.70 20.10
CA PRO A 181 37.29 -10.46 18.66
C PRO A 181 37.68 -11.71 17.87
N PRO A 182 36.98 -12.01 16.76
CA PRO A 182 37.23 -13.24 16.02
C PRO A 182 38.67 -13.28 15.50
N GLU A 183 39.41 -14.32 15.87
CA GLU A 183 40.72 -14.61 15.30
C GLU A 183 40.52 -15.06 13.85
N LEU A 184 41.09 -14.30 12.90
CA LEU A 184 41.09 -14.65 11.49
C LEU A 184 41.92 -15.94 11.28
N PRO A 185 41.52 -16.86 10.38
CA PRO A 185 42.32 -18.04 10.06
C PRO A 185 43.75 -17.64 9.69
N ALA A 186 44.75 -18.24 10.34
CA ALA A 186 46.15 -17.83 10.23
C ALA A 186 46.71 -17.88 8.79
N ASP A 187 46.10 -18.72 7.96
CA ASP A 187 46.47 -19.17 6.62
C ASP A 187 45.69 -18.49 5.47
N TRP A 188 44.75 -17.58 5.76
CA TRP A 188 43.98 -16.90 4.70
C TRP A 188 44.70 -15.65 4.17
N ASP A 189 45.22 -15.74 2.94
CA ASP A 189 45.82 -14.62 2.20
C ASP A 189 44.87 -14.14 1.08
N PRO A 190 44.30 -12.92 1.17
CA PRO A 190 43.40 -12.39 0.15
C PRO A 190 44.03 -12.21 -1.24
N GLU A 191 45.37 -12.19 -1.34
CA GLU A 191 46.08 -12.06 -2.62
C GLU A 191 46.28 -13.41 -3.34
N SER A 192 45.96 -14.54 -2.69
CA SER A 192 46.29 -15.89 -3.17
C SER A 192 45.16 -16.67 -3.87
N SER A 193 43.93 -16.12 -3.98
CA SER A 193 42.75 -16.87 -4.45
C SER A 193 42.54 -16.82 -5.98
N PRO A 194 42.67 -17.93 -6.75
CA PRO A 194 42.77 -17.87 -8.23
C PRO A 194 41.45 -17.86 -9.04
N ALA A 195 40.29 -17.51 -8.48
CA ALA A 195 39.03 -17.61 -9.24
C ALA A 195 38.01 -16.50 -8.92
N LEU A 196 37.39 -16.01 -10.00
CA LEU A 196 36.14 -15.22 -10.12
C LEU A 196 36.31 -13.70 -10.36
N GLY A 197 35.95 -13.28 -11.57
CA GLY A 197 35.89 -11.88 -11.97
C GLY A 197 34.73 -11.11 -11.32
N ALA A 198 35.09 -10.18 -10.44
CA ALA A 198 34.40 -8.91 -10.28
C ALA A 198 35.49 -7.83 -10.24
N ARG A 199 35.73 -7.18 -11.38
CA ARG A 199 36.73 -6.12 -11.51
C ARG A 199 36.26 -4.88 -10.71
N SER A 200 36.97 -4.56 -9.63
CA SER A 200 37.12 -3.18 -9.14
C SER A 200 38.00 -2.42 -10.14
N LEU A 201 37.66 -1.17 -10.47
CA LEU A 201 38.37 -0.37 -11.47
C LEU A 201 39.70 0.23 -11.00
N ASP A 202 40.27 -0.26 -9.88
CA ASP A 202 41.70 -0.16 -9.56
C ASP A 202 42.40 -1.54 -9.54
N GLY A 203 41.74 -2.60 -10.02
CA GLY A 203 42.36 -3.92 -10.19
C GLY A 203 42.64 -4.71 -8.90
N VAL A 204 42.15 -4.27 -7.73
CA VAL A 204 42.38 -4.97 -6.45
C VAL A 204 41.10 -5.62 -5.90
N PHE A 205 41.22 -6.91 -5.57
CA PHE A 205 40.17 -7.72 -4.93
C PHE A 205 39.85 -7.19 -3.53
N LEU A 206 38.58 -6.91 -3.24
CA LEU A 206 38.12 -6.63 -1.87
C LEU A 206 37.78 -7.98 -1.20
N PRO A 207 38.47 -8.39 -0.12
CA PRO A 207 38.19 -9.68 0.49
C PRO A 207 36.86 -9.61 1.22
N SER A 208 35.97 -10.56 0.95
CA SER A 208 34.80 -10.82 1.79
C SER A 208 35.17 -11.82 2.87
N LEU A 209 34.75 -11.61 4.12
CA LEU A 209 35.08 -12.53 5.21
C LEU A 209 34.57 -13.98 4.95
N PRO A 210 35.27 -15.01 5.46
CA PRO A 210 34.81 -16.40 5.44
C PRO A 210 33.45 -16.58 6.13
N ARG A 211 32.75 -17.69 5.83
CA ARG A 211 31.47 -18.06 6.46
C ARG A 211 31.58 -18.02 7.99
N GLY A 212 30.63 -17.33 8.64
CA GLY A 212 30.53 -17.23 10.10
C GLY A 212 31.24 -16.05 10.77
N ALA A 213 31.99 -15.20 10.05
CA ALA A 213 32.69 -14.05 10.63
C ALA A 213 32.11 -12.69 10.16
N LEU A 214 31.70 -11.85 11.12
CA LEU A 214 31.31 -10.41 11.09
C LEU A 214 30.48 -9.86 9.89
N VAL A 215 29.53 -8.97 10.18
CA VAL A 215 28.56 -8.43 9.20
C VAL A 215 29.11 -7.17 8.51
N GLY A 216 29.51 -7.27 7.23
CA GLY A 216 29.79 -6.11 6.38
C GLY A 216 30.96 -6.30 5.41
N THR A 217 31.25 -5.31 4.55
CA THR A 217 32.42 -5.37 3.64
C THR A 217 33.60 -4.76 4.39
N PRO A 218 34.71 -5.49 4.63
CA PRO A 218 35.74 -5.14 5.63
C PRO A 218 36.24 -3.70 5.67
N TYR A 219 36.49 -3.08 4.51
CA TYR A 219 36.94 -1.68 4.46
C TYR A 219 35.84 -0.64 4.76
N TYR A 220 34.56 -1.03 4.74
CA TYR A 220 33.39 -0.19 5.01
C TYR A 220 32.71 -0.49 6.35
N MET A 221 33.16 -1.54 7.06
CA MET A 221 32.59 -1.93 8.35
C MET A 221 32.91 -0.91 9.45
N SER A 222 31.92 -0.63 10.29
CA SER A 222 32.09 0.21 11.47
C SER A 222 32.86 -0.50 12.60
N PRO A 223 33.46 0.24 13.55
CA PRO A 223 34.16 -0.33 14.69
C PRO A 223 33.32 -1.35 15.48
N GLU A 224 32.05 -1.04 15.73
CA GLU A 224 31.12 -1.93 16.42
C GLU A 224 30.79 -3.17 15.56
N ALA A 225 30.76 -3.02 14.23
CA ALA A 225 30.63 -4.16 13.31
C ALA A 225 31.84 -5.09 13.35
N TRP A 226 33.05 -4.56 13.55
CA TRP A 226 34.28 -5.34 13.78
C TRP A 226 34.39 -5.93 15.19
N ALA A 227 33.74 -5.31 16.18
CA ALA A 227 33.65 -5.80 17.54
C ALA A 227 32.56 -6.89 17.72
N GLY A 228 31.71 -7.10 16.72
CA GLY A 228 30.60 -8.06 16.78
C GLY A 228 29.41 -7.57 17.60
N GLU A 229 29.33 -6.25 17.84
CA GLU A 229 28.24 -5.60 18.56
C GLU A 229 26.97 -5.46 17.70
N GLU A 230 25.87 -5.01 18.32
CA GLU A 230 24.59 -4.82 17.62
C GLU A 230 24.68 -3.64 16.63
N LEU A 231 24.35 -3.90 15.37
CA LEU A 231 24.33 -2.88 14.33
C LEU A 231 23.05 -2.03 14.41
N THR A 232 23.22 -0.72 14.31
CA THR A 232 22.11 0.26 14.35
C THR A 232 22.14 1.16 13.13
N ALA A 233 21.21 2.13 13.04
CA ALA A 233 21.25 3.17 12.01
C ALA A 233 22.60 3.91 11.97
N ARG A 234 23.29 4.04 13.10
CA ARG A 234 24.62 4.68 13.22
C ARG A 234 25.75 3.87 12.56
N SER A 235 25.55 2.57 12.39
CA SER A 235 26.48 1.68 11.67
C SER A 235 26.36 1.86 10.15
N ASP A 236 25.14 2.03 9.64
CA ASP A 236 24.91 2.39 8.24
C ASP A 236 25.44 3.80 7.91
N VAL A 237 25.25 4.76 8.84
CA VAL A 237 25.82 6.13 8.73
C VAL A 237 27.33 6.10 8.62
N TYR A 238 28.03 5.26 9.41
CA TYR A 238 29.47 5.09 9.30
C TYR A 238 29.87 4.56 7.92
N SER A 239 29.19 3.51 7.45
CA SER A 239 29.47 2.88 6.15
C SER A 239 29.28 3.86 4.99
N LEU A 240 28.22 4.67 5.04
CA LEU A 240 28.00 5.77 4.09
C LEU A 240 29.09 6.84 4.19
N GLY A 241 29.55 7.18 5.40
CA GLY A 241 30.71 8.05 5.61
C GLY A 241 31.97 7.55 4.92
N VAL A 242 32.24 6.23 4.98
CA VAL A 242 33.39 5.63 4.29
C VAL A 242 33.26 5.76 2.77
N VAL A 243 32.06 5.54 2.22
CA VAL A 243 31.80 5.71 0.78
C VAL A 243 32.07 7.16 0.36
N LEU A 244 31.57 8.14 1.10
CA LEU A 244 31.77 9.56 0.77
C LEU A 244 33.22 9.99 0.91
N TYR A 245 33.91 9.50 1.95
CA TYR A 245 35.35 9.72 2.11
C TYR A 245 36.13 9.16 0.91
N GLU A 246 35.85 7.92 0.50
CA GLU A 246 36.52 7.27 -0.64
C GLU A 246 36.26 8.00 -1.96
N LEU A 247 35.02 8.47 -2.19
CA LEU A 247 34.69 9.25 -3.37
C LEU A 247 35.50 10.56 -3.42
N CYS A 248 35.67 11.25 -2.29
CA CYS A 248 36.38 12.53 -2.23
C CYS A 248 37.91 12.38 -2.20
N ALA A 249 38.44 11.43 -1.43
CA ALA A 249 39.88 11.23 -1.23
C ALA A 249 40.52 10.32 -2.29
N GLY A 250 39.72 9.74 -3.19
CA GLY A 250 40.17 8.74 -4.16
C GLY A 250 40.31 7.33 -3.59
N LYS A 251 40.66 7.22 -2.30
CA LYS A 251 40.83 5.96 -1.57
C LYS A 251 40.18 5.99 -0.19
N GLY A 252 39.75 4.83 0.29
CA GLY A 252 39.15 4.69 1.62
C GLY A 252 40.15 4.97 2.77
N PRO A 253 39.66 5.32 3.96
CA PRO A 253 40.48 5.84 5.07
C PRO A 253 41.49 4.83 5.62
N PHE A 254 41.19 3.54 5.57
CA PHE A 254 42.05 2.46 6.04
C PHE A 254 42.64 1.62 4.89
N ARG A 255 42.67 2.16 3.66
CA ARG A 255 43.09 1.38 2.49
C ARG A 255 44.57 0.99 2.52
N ASP A 256 45.41 1.80 3.17
CA ASP A 256 46.84 1.56 3.32
C ASP A 256 47.16 0.62 4.51
N VAL A 257 46.15 0.19 5.28
CA VAL A 257 46.34 -0.72 6.42
C VAL A 257 46.40 -2.16 5.89
N PRO A 258 47.46 -2.93 6.22
CA PRO A 258 47.53 -4.34 5.88
C PRO A 258 46.30 -5.08 6.41
N TRP A 259 45.78 -6.01 5.61
CA TRP A 259 44.53 -6.72 5.91
C TRP A 259 44.46 -7.30 7.34
N ARG A 260 45.58 -7.87 7.81
CA ARG A 260 45.71 -8.48 9.14
C ARG A 260 45.54 -7.50 10.30
N GLU A 261 45.81 -6.22 10.05
CA GLU A 261 45.76 -5.14 11.03
C GLU A 261 44.46 -4.33 10.93
N LEU A 262 43.63 -4.57 9.91
CA LEU A 262 42.46 -3.74 9.59
C LEU A 262 41.43 -3.69 10.75
N SER A 263 41.14 -4.83 11.38
CA SER A 263 40.21 -4.89 12.52
C SER A 263 40.70 -4.08 13.71
N GLU A 264 41.99 -4.17 14.02
CA GLU A 264 42.60 -3.42 15.12
C GLU A 264 42.65 -1.93 14.78
N ALA A 265 43.10 -1.58 13.57
CA ALA A 265 43.18 -0.20 13.11
C ALA A 265 41.82 0.50 13.13
N VAL A 266 40.75 -0.12 12.60
CA VAL A 266 39.40 0.50 12.61
C VAL A 266 38.90 0.73 14.04
N ARG A 267 39.25 -0.13 15.00
CA ARG A 267 38.80 -0.01 16.40
C ARG A 267 39.65 0.96 17.23
N THR A 268 40.96 1.06 16.95
CA THR A 268 41.91 1.77 17.81
C THR A 268 42.39 3.11 17.25
N ARG A 269 42.39 3.26 15.92
CA ARG A 269 42.92 4.44 15.23
C ARG A 269 41.77 5.31 14.73
N ASP A 270 41.83 6.60 15.02
CA ASP A 270 40.91 7.58 14.43
C ASP A 270 41.21 7.78 12.93
N VAL A 271 40.14 7.92 12.14
CA VAL A 271 40.26 8.24 10.72
C VAL A 271 40.92 9.60 10.56
N ARG A 272 41.86 9.71 9.61
CA ARG A 272 42.48 11.00 9.27
C ARG A 272 41.40 11.95 8.72
N PRO A 273 41.28 13.20 9.22
CA PRO A 273 40.28 14.14 8.74
C PRO A 273 40.34 14.32 7.21
N LEU A 274 39.18 14.38 6.55
CA LEU A 274 39.12 14.40 5.09
C LEU A 274 39.88 15.59 4.48
N LEU A 275 39.86 16.77 5.12
CA LEU A 275 40.58 17.96 4.65
C LEU A 275 42.10 17.79 4.60
N GLU A 276 42.68 16.91 5.42
CA GLU A 276 44.12 16.64 5.37
C GLU A 276 44.52 15.81 4.13
N VAL A 277 43.58 15.03 3.59
CA VAL A 277 43.82 14.11 2.47
C VAL A 277 43.28 14.68 1.15
N ALA A 278 42.17 15.40 1.20
CA ALA A 278 41.53 16.05 0.07
C ALA A 278 41.26 17.54 0.42
N PRO A 279 42.29 18.41 0.36
CA PRO A 279 42.16 19.83 0.73
C PRO A 279 41.19 20.64 -0.13
N SER A 280 40.81 20.11 -1.30
CA SER A 280 39.87 20.73 -2.24
C SER A 280 38.40 20.49 -1.89
N VAL A 281 38.10 19.72 -0.86
CA VAL A 281 36.73 19.44 -0.40
C VAL A 281 36.23 20.60 0.48
N ASP A 282 34.94 20.93 0.39
CA ASP A 282 34.33 21.92 1.28
C ASP A 282 34.51 21.53 2.77
N PRO A 283 34.96 22.46 3.65
CA PRO A 283 35.20 22.16 5.06
C PRO A 283 33.97 21.67 5.82
N GLY A 284 32.78 22.15 5.48
CA GLY A 284 31.53 21.70 6.08
C GLY A 284 31.19 20.27 5.64
N PHE A 285 31.39 19.95 4.37
CA PHE A 285 31.20 18.60 3.85
C PHE A 285 32.20 17.61 4.43
N ALA A 286 33.47 18.00 4.53
CA ALA A 286 34.47 17.22 5.23
C ALA A 286 34.09 16.98 6.70
N ALA A 287 33.63 18.01 7.42
CA ALA A 287 33.20 17.86 8.81
C ALA A 287 32.00 16.91 8.98
N ALA A 288 31.05 16.91 8.04
CA ALA A 288 29.92 15.99 8.04
C ALA A 288 30.38 14.53 7.83
N ILE A 289 31.30 14.30 6.89
CA ILE A 289 31.89 12.98 6.63
C ILE A 289 32.72 12.51 7.85
N ASP A 290 33.58 13.38 8.39
CA ASP A 290 34.42 13.08 9.56
C ASP A 290 33.57 12.75 10.80
N LYS A 291 32.39 13.37 10.94
CA LYS A 291 31.45 13.04 12.00
C LYS A 291 30.81 11.66 11.82
N CYS A 292 30.52 11.23 10.60
CA CYS A 292 30.09 9.84 10.33
C CYS A 292 31.16 8.82 10.73
N LEU A 293 32.43 9.18 10.63
CA LEU A 293 33.58 8.28 10.83
C LEU A 293 34.12 8.26 12.26
N LYS A 294 33.42 8.87 13.24
CA LYS A 294 33.78 8.79 14.65
C LYS A 294 33.70 7.35 15.16
N ARG A 295 34.69 6.94 15.97
CA ARG A 295 34.73 5.58 16.52
C ARG A 295 33.54 5.27 17.41
N ASP A 296 33.26 6.15 18.36
CA ASP A 296 32.08 6.05 19.22
C ASP A 296 30.78 6.34 18.42
N PRO A 297 29.84 5.37 18.33
CA PRO A 297 28.59 5.55 17.64
C PRO A 297 27.77 6.75 18.14
N ALA A 298 27.84 7.09 19.44
CA ALA A 298 27.08 8.20 20.03
C ALA A 298 27.51 9.57 19.46
N GLN A 299 28.76 9.69 19.00
CA GLN A 299 29.32 10.92 18.44
C GLN A 299 28.99 11.11 16.94
N ARG A 300 28.46 10.07 16.29
CA ARG A 300 28.01 10.13 14.89
C ARG A 300 26.65 10.82 14.76
N HIS A 301 26.24 11.10 13.52
CA HIS A 301 24.85 11.42 13.24
C HIS A 301 23.95 10.26 13.73
N ALA A 302 22.86 10.60 14.42
CA ALA A 302 21.96 9.65 15.04
C ALA A 302 21.21 8.77 14.03
N SER A 303 21.00 9.28 12.83
CA SER A 303 20.31 8.59 11.74
C SER A 303 20.77 9.14 10.38
N ALA A 304 20.43 8.42 9.32
CA ALA A 304 20.63 8.89 7.95
C ALA A 304 19.85 10.18 7.64
N ALA A 305 18.72 10.42 8.32
CA ALA A 305 17.97 11.68 8.19
C ALA A 305 18.77 12.86 8.76
N GLN A 306 19.41 12.70 9.92
CA GLN A 306 20.24 13.77 10.48
C GLN A 306 21.53 14.00 9.66
N LEU A 307 22.05 12.97 9.00
CA LEU A 307 23.13 13.14 8.02
C LEU A 307 22.61 13.90 6.80
N LEU A 308 21.44 13.54 6.27
CA LEU A 308 20.80 14.26 5.16
C LEU A 308 20.65 15.75 5.48
N ASP A 309 20.17 16.11 6.67
CA ASP A 309 20.05 17.50 7.10
C ASP A 309 21.39 18.25 7.04
N ALA A 310 22.47 17.58 7.49
CA ALA A 310 23.81 18.13 7.46
C ALA A 310 24.35 18.28 6.02
N LEU A 311 24.08 17.31 5.14
CA LEU A 311 24.46 17.36 3.73
C LEU A 311 23.67 18.41 2.96
N GLU A 312 22.37 18.51 3.21
CA GLU A 312 21.51 19.48 2.53
C GLU A 312 21.83 20.92 2.93
N ALA A 313 22.33 21.13 4.16
CA ALA A 313 22.86 22.43 4.60
C ALA A 313 24.12 22.86 3.83
N LEU A 314 24.84 21.92 3.20
CA LEU A 314 26.07 22.16 2.45
C LEU A 314 25.85 22.38 0.96
N THR A 315 24.68 22.00 0.45
CA THR A 315 24.30 22.31 -0.93
C THR A 315 24.01 23.79 -1.09
N ARG A 316 25.09 24.54 -1.24
CA ARG A 316 25.17 25.70 -2.11
C ARG A 316 25.43 25.24 -3.54
N GLU A 317 24.65 24.29 -4.06
CA GLU A 317 24.58 24.11 -5.52
C GLU A 317 23.69 25.22 -6.04
N GLU A 318 24.34 26.17 -6.73
CA GLU A 318 23.76 27.31 -7.43
C GLU A 318 22.57 27.91 -6.68
N LEU A 319 22.89 28.67 -5.62
CA LEU A 319 22.04 29.82 -5.36
C LEU A 319 21.83 30.48 -6.73
N PRO A 320 20.58 30.67 -7.18
CA PRO A 320 20.32 31.64 -8.21
C PRO A 320 21.11 32.87 -7.82
N ALA A 321 21.74 33.53 -8.79
CA ALA A 321 22.69 34.62 -8.55
C ALA A 321 22.19 35.71 -7.56
N VAL A 322 20.88 35.68 -7.23
CA VAL A 322 20.25 36.40 -6.14
C VAL A 322 19.27 35.48 -5.37
N ILE A 323 19.49 35.27 -4.07
CA ILE A 323 18.40 34.81 -3.16
C ILE A 323 17.55 36.06 -2.86
N PRO A 324 16.25 36.08 -3.20
CA PRO A 324 15.41 37.25 -2.91
C PRO A 324 15.42 37.59 -1.42
N GLU A 325 15.64 38.84 -1.03
CA GLU A 325 15.60 39.27 0.38
C GLU A 325 14.19 39.12 1.01
N GLY A 326 14.12 39.03 2.34
CA GLY A 326 12.85 38.93 3.07
C GLY A 326 12.27 37.51 3.18
N ASN A 327 10.94 37.43 3.30
CA ASN A 327 10.18 36.22 3.62
C ASN A 327 10.25 35.19 2.47
N PRO A 328 10.69 33.94 2.74
CA PRO A 328 10.86 32.93 1.71
C PRO A 328 9.54 32.34 1.20
N TYR A 329 8.44 32.53 1.93
CA TYR A 329 7.11 32.06 1.56
C TYR A 329 6.31 33.19 0.91
N ARG A 330 5.64 32.89 -0.20
CA ARG A 330 4.96 33.91 -1.01
C ARG A 330 3.51 34.18 -0.60
N GLY A 331 3.01 33.43 0.38
CA GLY A 331 1.63 33.50 0.81
C GLY A 331 0.68 33.15 -0.33
N LEU A 332 -0.20 34.09 -0.66
CA LEU A 332 -1.20 33.94 -1.71
C LEU A 332 -0.68 34.30 -3.13
N ARG A 333 0.60 34.67 -3.28
CA ARG A 333 1.21 35.01 -4.57
C ARG A 333 1.89 33.81 -5.21
N ALA A 334 1.94 33.78 -6.54
CA ALA A 334 2.70 32.76 -7.27
C ALA A 334 4.22 32.95 -7.06
N PHE A 335 4.97 31.85 -7.15
CA PHE A 335 6.41 31.90 -7.31
C PHE A 335 6.74 32.32 -8.74
N GLU A 336 7.55 33.36 -8.88
CA GLU A 336 8.07 33.87 -10.16
C GLU A 336 9.52 33.40 -10.39
N ALA A 337 10.08 33.67 -11.57
CA ALA A 337 11.45 33.26 -11.95
C ALA A 337 12.53 33.67 -10.93
N GLU A 338 12.42 34.88 -10.36
CA GLU A 338 13.33 35.37 -9.31
C GLU A 338 13.28 34.53 -8.02
N HIS A 339 12.17 33.83 -7.77
CA HIS A 339 11.96 33.00 -6.60
C HIS A 339 12.37 31.54 -6.81
N ARG A 340 13.00 31.19 -7.95
CA ARG A 340 13.41 29.81 -8.24
C ARG A 340 14.27 29.19 -7.12
N ALA A 341 15.02 30.02 -6.38
CA ALA A 341 15.84 29.60 -5.23
C ALA A 341 15.00 29.05 -4.06
N LEU A 342 13.75 29.49 -3.97
CA LEU A 342 12.82 29.27 -2.88
C LEU A 342 11.67 28.33 -3.28
N PHE A 343 11.69 27.78 -4.50
CA PHE A 343 10.64 26.92 -5.03
C PHE A 343 11.00 25.44 -4.88
N PHE A 344 10.35 24.76 -3.92
CA PHE A 344 10.63 23.37 -3.53
C PHE A 344 9.40 22.45 -3.68
N GLY A 345 9.63 21.13 -3.64
CA GLY A 345 8.57 20.11 -3.69
C GLY A 345 8.02 19.79 -5.07
N ARG A 346 8.53 20.37 -6.16
CA ARG A 346 8.00 20.17 -7.53
C ARG A 346 9.03 19.71 -8.57
N ARG A 347 10.16 19.14 -8.11
CA ARG A 347 11.26 18.73 -9.00
C ARG A 347 10.82 17.65 -9.99
N ARG A 348 10.02 16.69 -9.53
CA ARG A 348 9.54 15.58 -10.35
C ARG A 348 8.64 16.07 -11.48
N GLU A 349 7.66 16.92 -11.18
CA GLU A 349 6.76 17.50 -12.17
C GLU A 349 7.51 18.42 -13.13
N GLN A 350 8.44 19.23 -12.61
CA GLN A 350 9.29 20.09 -13.44
C GLN A 350 10.01 19.27 -14.52
N ARG A 351 10.65 18.16 -14.12
CA ARG A 351 11.32 17.24 -15.05
C ARG A 351 10.35 16.62 -16.04
N ALA A 352 9.22 16.10 -15.58
CA ALA A 352 8.24 15.43 -16.43
C ALA A 352 7.66 16.39 -17.50
N VAL A 353 7.39 17.64 -17.14
CA VAL A 353 6.92 18.67 -18.07
C VAL A 353 8.00 19.04 -19.07
N LEU A 354 9.26 19.21 -18.63
CA LEU A 354 10.38 19.50 -19.52
C LEU A 354 10.59 18.37 -20.55
N GLU A 355 10.55 17.11 -20.11
CA GLU A 355 10.66 15.95 -21.03
C GLU A 355 9.52 15.91 -22.06
N ARG A 356 8.28 16.20 -21.65
CA ARG A 356 7.17 16.30 -22.61
C ARG A 356 7.35 17.47 -23.57
N LEU A 357 7.81 18.63 -23.09
CA LEU A 357 8.12 19.78 -23.94
C LEU A 357 9.27 19.51 -24.93
N LYS A 358 10.13 18.51 -24.71
CA LYS A 358 11.10 18.08 -25.74
C LYS A 358 10.37 17.47 -26.95
N ALA A 359 9.36 16.64 -26.71
CA ALA A 359 8.65 15.88 -27.75
C ALA A 359 7.41 16.58 -28.33
N GLU A 360 6.70 17.38 -27.53
CA GLU A 360 5.37 17.91 -27.87
C GLU A 360 5.42 19.42 -28.14
N ALA A 361 4.69 19.88 -29.17
CA ALA A 361 4.61 21.31 -29.53
C ALA A 361 3.65 22.09 -28.61
N PHE A 362 2.67 21.42 -28.02
CA PHE A 362 1.68 22.02 -27.13
C PHE A 362 1.47 21.17 -25.88
N LEU A 363 1.48 21.82 -24.72
CA LEU A 363 1.16 21.21 -23.44
C LEU A 363 0.18 22.10 -22.66
N LEU A 364 -0.95 21.53 -22.24
CA LEU A 364 -1.95 22.17 -21.39
C LEU A 364 -1.92 21.54 -19.98
N MET A 365 -1.44 22.30 -19.01
CA MET A 365 -1.44 21.92 -17.61
C MET A 365 -2.79 22.21 -16.95
N THR A 366 -3.44 21.16 -16.46
CA THR A 366 -4.71 21.20 -15.73
C THR A 366 -4.56 20.58 -14.35
N GLY A 367 -5.47 20.87 -13.42
CA GLY A 367 -5.45 20.36 -12.05
C GLY A 367 -6.27 21.25 -11.11
N ASP A 368 -6.41 20.82 -9.86
CA ASP A 368 -7.25 21.51 -8.86
C ASP A 368 -6.85 22.97 -8.64
N SER A 369 -7.80 23.79 -8.19
CA SER A 369 -7.53 25.20 -7.87
C SER A 369 -6.50 25.29 -6.74
N GLY A 370 -5.51 26.16 -6.89
CA GLY A 370 -4.45 26.34 -5.88
C GLY A 370 -3.35 25.27 -5.85
N VAL A 371 -3.35 24.25 -6.72
CA VAL A 371 -2.32 23.19 -6.72
C VAL A 371 -0.90 23.64 -7.11
N GLY A 372 -0.75 24.90 -7.58
CA GLY A 372 0.55 25.50 -7.93
C GLY A 372 0.89 25.52 -9.43
N LYS A 373 -0.11 25.38 -10.33
CA LYS A 373 0.07 25.39 -11.79
C LYS A 373 0.95 26.54 -12.29
N SER A 374 0.55 27.79 -12.04
CA SER A 374 1.30 28.96 -12.51
C SER A 374 2.67 29.07 -11.83
N SER A 375 2.81 28.68 -10.55
CA SER A 375 4.12 28.70 -9.86
C SER A 375 5.11 27.70 -10.46
N LEU A 376 4.65 26.50 -10.83
CA LEU A 376 5.49 25.52 -11.52
C LEU A 376 5.98 26.05 -12.87
N CYS A 377 5.09 26.66 -13.65
CA CYS A 377 5.47 27.24 -14.94
C CYS A 377 6.46 28.40 -14.78
N LEU A 378 6.17 29.35 -13.89
CA LEU A 378 6.91 30.61 -13.74
C LEU A 378 8.26 30.46 -13.03
N ALA A 379 8.33 29.67 -11.95
CA ALA A 379 9.56 29.49 -11.19
C ALA A 379 10.36 28.24 -11.60
N GLY A 380 9.70 27.24 -12.20
CA GLY A 380 10.32 25.97 -12.60
C GLY A 380 10.60 25.88 -14.09
N ILE A 381 9.55 25.87 -14.92
CA ILE A 381 9.66 25.52 -16.35
C ILE A 381 10.29 26.64 -17.18
N LEU A 382 9.76 27.86 -17.10
CA LEU A 382 10.20 28.99 -17.92
C LEU A 382 11.69 29.31 -17.73
N PRO A 383 12.22 29.42 -16.49
CA PRO A 383 13.65 29.64 -16.27
C PRO A 383 14.49 28.47 -16.77
N ALA A 384 14.06 27.22 -16.54
CA ALA A 384 14.80 26.04 -17.01
C ALA A 384 14.90 25.98 -18.53
N VAL A 385 13.83 26.34 -19.25
CA VAL A 385 13.85 26.41 -20.72
C VAL A 385 14.78 27.52 -21.21
N ALA A 386 14.75 28.70 -20.58
CA ALA A 386 15.69 29.79 -20.88
C ALA A 386 17.16 29.41 -20.62
N ASP A 387 17.40 28.56 -19.61
CA ASP A 387 18.72 28.00 -19.26
C ASP A 387 19.14 26.83 -20.18
N GLY A 388 18.30 26.42 -21.14
CA GLY A 388 18.63 25.40 -22.13
C GLY A 388 18.20 23.97 -21.81
N ALA A 389 17.26 23.76 -20.87
CA ALA A 389 16.81 22.43 -20.44
C ALA A 389 16.14 21.56 -21.54
N LEU A 390 15.84 22.12 -22.72
CA LEU A 390 15.30 21.36 -23.85
C LEU A 390 16.39 20.64 -24.67
N GLU A 391 17.67 20.97 -24.45
CA GLU A 391 18.84 20.22 -24.96
C GLU A 391 18.88 20.00 -26.49
N ASP A 392 18.15 20.80 -27.26
CA ASP A 392 18.04 20.69 -28.72
C ASP A 392 19.00 21.62 -29.49
N GLY A 393 19.96 22.21 -28.78
CA GLY A 393 20.97 23.12 -29.33
C GLY A 393 20.47 24.51 -29.69
N ARG A 394 19.19 24.84 -29.42
CA ARG A 394 18.62 26.17 -29.72
C ARG A 394 18.74 27.13 -28.55
N ARG A 395 18.81 28.41 -28.86
CA ARG A 395 18.67 29.49 -27.86
C ARG A 395 17.19 29.78 -27.65
N TRP A 396 16.64 29.29 -26.55
CA TRP A 396 15.23 29.46 -26.20
C TRP A 396 14.95 30.83 -25.57
N ARG A 397 13.90 31.48 -26.06
CA ARG A 397 13.26 32.65 -25.45
C ARG A 397 11.91 32.25 -24.88
N THR A 398 11.47 32.94 -23.84
CA THR A 398 10.16 32.70 -23.23
C THR A 398 9.33 33.98 -23.26
N THR A 399 8.06 33.89 -23.63
CA THR A 399 7.11 35.01 -23.53
C THR A 399 5.87 34.57 -22.75
N ARG A 400 5.29 35.48 -21.96
CA ARG A 400 4.10 35.23 -21.13
C ARG A 400 2.94 36.10 -21.63
N LEU A 401 1.75 35.53 -21.69
CA LEU A 401 0.52 36.30 -21.85
C LEU A 401 -0.66 35.74 -21.05
N VAL A 402 -1.66 36.60 -20.84
CA VAL A 402 -2.97 36.28 -20.27
C VAL A 402 -4.02 36.78 -21.27
N PRO A 403 -4.96 35.94 -21.76
CA PRO A 403 -5.83 36.29 -22.89
C PRO A 403 -6.73 37.53 -22.67
N GLY A 404 -7.38 37.65 -21.52
CA GLY A 404 -8.28 38.77 -21.20
C GLY A 404 -9.49 38.91 -22.13
N ARG A 405 -9.97 40.15 -22.29
CA ARG A 405 -11.12 40.49 -23.14
C ARG A 405 -10.77 40.68 -24.63
N ARG A 406 -9.50 40.90 -24.94
CA ARG A 406 -8.97 41.16 -26.30
C ARG A 406 -7.75 40.25 -26.55
N PRO A 407 -7.96 38.93 -26.68
CA PRO A 407 -6.90 37.95 -26.77
C PRO A 407 -6.00 38.13 -28.00
N VAL A 408 -6.50 38.66 -29.11
CA VAL A 408 -5.66 38.95 -30.29
C VAL A 408 -4.67 40.09 -29.99
N SER A 409 -5.12 41.15 -29.31
CA SER A 409 -4.23 42.23 -28.85
C SER A 409 -3.20 41.71 -27.84
N ALA A 410 -3.61 40.86 -26.90
CA ALA A 410 -2.68 40.27 -25.93
C ALA A 410 -1.60 39.39 -26.61
N LEU A 411 -1.96 38.64 -27.64
CA LEU A 411 -1.02 37.89 -28.47
C LEU A 411 -0.06 38.83 -29.22
N ALA A 412 -0.57 39.91 -29.81
CA ALA A 412 0.25 40.89 -30.51
C ALA A 412 1.26 41.57 -29.56
N ALA A 413 0.80 42.03 -28.39
CA ALA A 413 1.65 42.66 -27.38
C ALA A 413 2.80 41.74 -26.93
N ALA A 414 2.52 40.46 -26.71
CA ALA A 414 3.51 39.49 -26.25
C ALA A 414 4.52 39.06 -27.32
N LEU A 415 4.17 39.18 -28.61
CA LEU A 415 4.96 38.67 -29.73
C LEU A 415 5.59 39.76 -30.60
N ALA A 416 5.10 41.00 -30.54
CA ALA A 416 5.67 42.16 -31.22
C ALA A 416 7.16 42.36 -30.90
N PRO A 417 7.63 42.27 -29.64
CA PRO A 417 9.06 42.36 -29.31
C PRO A 417 9.89 41.22 -29.89
N VAL A 418 9.29 40.04 -30.10
CA VAL A 418 9.99 38.86 -30.67
C VAL A 418 10.11 38.99 -32.19
N LEU A 419 9.05 39.50 -32.83
CA LEU A 419 8.98 39.70 -34.27
C LEU A 419 9.65 41.00 -34.74
N GLU A 420 9.97 41.92 -33.81
CA GLU A 420 10.50 43.27 -34.08
C GLU A 420 9.56 44.08 -35.00
N VAL A 421 8.28 44.07 -34.66
CA VAL A 421 7.22 44.83 -35.33
C VAL A 421 6.39 45.60 -34.32
N ASP A 422 5.67 46.62 -34.77
CA ASP A 422 4.73 47.35 -33.91
C ASP A 422 3.52 46.47 -33.53
N GLU A 423 2.99 46.67 -32.32
CA GLU A 423 1.88 45.89 -31.77
C GLU A 423 0.59 46.03 -32.60
N GLU A 424 0.23 47.27 -32.96
CA GLU A 424 -1.05 47.57 -33.61
C GLU A 424 -1.14 46.99 -35.04
N PRO A 425 -0.12 47.12 -35.91
CA PRO A 425 -0.08 46.43 -37.20
C PRO A 425 -0.06 44.89 -37.09
N LEU A 426 0.57 44.35 -36.05
CA LEU A 426 0.57 42.90 -35.81
C LEU A 426 -0.82 42.42 -35.39
N ALA A 427 -1.50 43.13 -34.50
CA ALA A 427 -2.87 42.82 -34.11
C ALA A 427 -3.82 42.86 -35.31
N GLU A 428 -3.69 43.85 -36.18
CA GLU A 428 -4.50 43.94 -37.40
C GLU A 428 -4.23 42.79 -38.37
N THR A 429 -2.95 42.45 -38.56
CA THR A 429 -2.56 41.28 -39.36
C THR A 429 -3.16 39.98 -38.79
N LEU A 430 -3.15 39.81 -37.47
CA LEU A 430 -3.71 38.62 -36.81
C LEU A 430 -5.23 38.55 -36.94
N ARG A 431 -5.95 39.67 -37.03
CA ARG A 431 -7.39 39.67 -37.30
C ARG A 431 -7.71 39.27 -38.74
N GLN A 432 -6.83 39.63 -39.69
CA GLN A 432 -7.01 39.33 -41.12
C GLN A 432 -6.55 37.90 -41.49
N ASP A 433 -5.40 37.45 -40.98
CA ASP A 433 -4.84 36.11 -41.18
C ASP A 433 -4.21 35.59 -39.87
N PRO A 434 -5.02 35.01 -38.95
CA PRO A 434 -4.54 34.45 -37.69
C PRO A 434 -3.46 33.36 -37.89
N THR A 435 -3.58 32.57 -38.95
CA THR A 435 -2.68 31.45 -39.25
C THR A 435 -1.30 31.90 -39.74
N SER A 436 -1.14 33.18 -40.12
CA SER A 436 0.16 33.74 -40.50
C SER A 436 1.17 33.75 -39.35
N LEU A 437 0.72 33.70 -38.09
CA LEU A 437 1.56 33.85 -36.91
C LEU A 437 2.65 32.78 -36.82
N GLY A 438 2.27 31.50 -36.95
CA GLY A 438 3.22 30.38 -36.89
C GLY A 438 4.27 30.45 -38.00
N ARG A 439 3.92 30.91 -39.20
CA ARG A 439 4.88 31.09 -40.32
C ARG A 439 5.85 32.24 -40.05
N ARG A 440 5.36 33.38 -39.56
CA ARG A 440 6.19 34.56 -39.25
C ARG A 440 7.19 34.29 -38.13
N LEU A 441 6.75 33.63 -37.06
CA LEU A 441 7.64 33.26 -35.95
C LEU A 441 8.74 32.27 -36.40
N ARG A 442 8.38 31.25 -37.21
CA ARG A 442 9.36 30.33 -37.79
C ARG A 442 10.40 31.06 -38.65
N ALA A 443 9.96 31.99 -39.50
CA ALA A 443 10.87 32.79 -40.33
C ALA A 443 11.83 33.65 -39.49
N LYS A 444 11.36 34.20 -38.36
CA LYS A 444 12.19 35.02 -37.46
C LYS A 444 13.18 34.20 -36.62
N LEU A 445 12.77 33.03 -36.13
CA LEU A 445 13.60 32.19 -35.23
C LEU A 445 14.69 31.40 -35.97
N GLY A 446 14.47 31.04 -37.22
CA GLY A 446 15.41 30.24 -38.01
C GLY A 446 15.67 28.85 -37.40
N THR A 447 16.87 28.30 -37.63
CA THR A 447 17.27 26.96 -37.14
C THR A 447 17.93 26.98 -35.75
N GLN A 448 18.39 28.14 -35.29
CA GLN A 448 19.14 28.32 -34.04
C GLN A 448 18.29 28.92 -32.90
N GLY A 449 17.15 29.53 -33.21
CA GLY A 449 16.23 30.13 -32.24
C GLY A 449 15.11 29.19 -31.81
N GLY A 450 14.73 29.27 -30.54
CA GLY A 450 13.53 28.65 -29.98
C GLY A 450 12.67 29.67 -29.25
N LEU A 451 11.35 29.50 -29.27
CA LEU A 451 10.40 30.32 -28.50
C LEU A 451 9.37 29.43 -27.80
N LEU A 452 9.29 29.57 -26.48
CA LEU A 452 8.22 29.04 -25.65
C LEU A 452 7.22 30.16 -25.34
N VAL A 453 5.99 30.00 -25.82
CA VAL A 453 4.86 30.87 -25.49
C VAL A 453 4.13 30.26 -24.30
N TYR A 454 4.11 30.98 -23.17
CA TYR A 454 3.36 30.60 -21.98
C TYR A 454 2.07 31.40 -21.87
N MET A 455 0.93 30.70 -21.91
CA MET A 455 -0.40 31.26 -21.74
C MET A 455 -0.96 30.89 -20.37
N ASP A 456 -1.07 31.86 -19.49
CA ASP A 456 -1.65 31.68 -18.16
C ASP A 456 -3.16 31.95 -18.22
N GLN A 457 -3.96 31.11 -17.54
CA GLN A 457 -5.43 31.21 -17.51
C GLN A 457 -6.09 31.08 -18.89
N LEU A 458 -5.83 29.97 -19.58
CA LEU A 458 -6.41 29.68 -20.90
C LEU A 458 -7.95 29.74 -20.90
N GLU A 459 -8.59 29.47 -19.76
CA GLU A 459 -10.04 29.59 -19.59
C GLU A 459 -10.59 31.01 -19.87
N GLU A 460 -9.76 32.06 -19.86
CA GLU A 460 -10.19 33.42 -20.20
C GLU A 460 -10.72 33.55 -21.63
N LEU A 461 -10.26 32.68 -22.55
CA LEU A 461 -10.79 32.61 -23.92
C LEU A 461 -12.28 32.27 -23.97
N VAL A 462 -12.77 31.51 -22.99
CA VAL A 462 -14.18 31.04 -22.96
C VAL A 462 -14.99 31.70 -21.85
N THR A 463 -14.37 32.54 -21.02
CA THR A 463 -15.02 33.21 -19.88
C THR A 463 -15.06 34.74 -20.01
N LEU A 464 -14.01 35.37 -20.56
CA LEU A 464 -13.89 36.83 -20.66
C LEU A 464 -13.88 37.35 -22.09
N SER A 465 -13.33 36.59 -23.03
CA SER A 465 -13.22 36.99 -24.43
C SER A 465 -14.57 36.88 -25.17
N PRO A 466 -14.93 37.86 -26.03
CA PRO A 466 -16.02 37.68 -26.99
C PRO A 466 -15.75 36.47 -27.91
N PRO A 467 -16.77 35.71 -28.34
CA PRO A 467 -16.58 34.49 -29.14
C PRO A 467 -15.79 34.69 -30.44
N GLU A 468 -15.98 35.84 -31.11
CA GLU A 468 -15.27 36.17 -32.35
C GLU A 468 -13.77 36.40 -32.13
N GLU A 469 -13.41 37.14 -31.07
CA GLU A 469 -12.02 37.36 -30.65
C GLU A 469 -11.36 36.05 -30.18
N ALA A 470 -12.11 35.22 -29.43
CA ALA A 470 -11.62 33.91 -28.99
C ALA A 470 -11.34 32.96 -30.16
N ALA A 471 -12.18 32.99 -31.20
CA ALA A 471 -11.97 32.19 -32.42
C ALA A 471 -10.70 32.63 -33.19
N LEU A 472 -10.47 33.94 -33.32
CA LEU A 472 -9.25 34.46 -33.96
C LEU A 472 -7.99 34.07 -33.18
N ALA A 473 -8.00 34.26 -31.86
CA ALA A 473 -6.88 33.87 -31.00
C ALA A 473 -6.66 32.34 -31.01
N GLY A 474 -7.73 31.55 -30.99
CA GLY A 474 -7.67 30.09 -31.10
C GLY A 474 -7.04 29.62 -32.41
N ALA A 475 -7.40 30.23 -33.54
CA ALA A 475 -6.80 29.95 -34.84
C ALA A 475 -5.31 30.31 -34.88
N ALA A 476 -4.92 31.46 -34.31
CA ALA A 476 -3.52 31.85 -34.21
C ALA A 476 -2.70 30.88 -33.36
N LEU A 477 -3.22 30.46 -32.19
CA LEU A 477 -2.57 29.51 -31.29
C LEU A 477 -2.46 28.11 -31.90
N GLY A 478 -3.50 27.62 -32.57
CA GLY A 478 -3.47 26.35 -33.29
C GLY A 478 -2.37 26.31 -34.35
N SER A 479 -2.12 27.43 -35.05
CA SER A 479 -1.00 27.50 -36.02
C SER A 479 0.40 27.34 -35.39
N LEU A 480 0.53 27.50 -34.06
CA LEU A 480 1.78 27.29 -33.33
C LEU A 480 2.02 25.82 -32.98
N THR A 481 0.98 24.97 -33.03
CA THR A 481 1.09 23.54 -32.69
C THR A 481 1.51 22.68 -33.88
N GLU A 482 1.44 23.23 -35.10
CA GLU A 482 1.87 22.56 -36.33
C GLU A 482 3.37 22.18 -36.27
N ALA A 483 3.66 20.87 -36.39
CA ALA A 483 4.94 20.22 -36.10
C ALA A 483 6.17 20.85 -36.78
N ALA A 484 6.78 21.82 -36.12
CA ALA A 484 8.08 22.39 -36.49
C ALA A 484 8.97 22.56 -35.25
N GLY A 485 10.24 22.16 -35.38
CA GLY A 485 11.24 22.40 -34.34
C GLY A 485 11.44 23.91 -34.13
N GLY A 486 11.35 24.37 -32.87
CA GLY A 486 11.64 25.76 -32.46
C GLY A 486 10.48 26.54 -31.85
N LEU A 487 9.24 26.03 -31.92
CA LEU A 487 8.09 26.64 -31.25
C LEU A 487 7.50 25.67 -30.23
N ARG A 488 7.16 26.19 -29.04
CA ARG A 488 6.45 25.47 -27.98
C ARG A 488 5.35 26.36 -27.41
N LEU A 489 4.19 25.77 -27.15
CA LEU A 489 3.08 26.38 -26.45
C LEU A 489 2.87 25.65 -25.12
N LEU A 490 2.95 26.38 -24.01
CA LEU A 490 2.59 25.89 -22.69
C LEU A 490 1.41 26.70 -22.18
N ALA A 491 0.35 26.04 -21.73
CA ALA A 491 -0.81 26.70 -21.19
C ALA A 491 -1.18 26.17 -19.80
N THR A 492 -1.72 27.02 -18.94
CA THR A 492 -2.37 26.62 -17.68
C THR A 492 -3.86 26.89 -17.77
N GLY A 493 -4.67 25.93 -17.34
CA GLY A 493 -6.12 26.05 -17.33
C GLY A 493 -6.77 25.38 -16.11
N ARG A 494 -8.01 25.76 -15.82
CA ARG A 494 -8.83 25.05 -14.83
C ARG A 494 -9.55 23.85 -15.48
N SER A 495 -9.72 22.77 -14.71
CA SER A 495 -10.32 21.52 -15.17
C SER A 495 -11.81 21.65 -15.53
N ASP A 496 -12.53 22.58 -14.91
CA ASP A 496 -13.97 22.85 -15.13
C ASP A 496 -14.29 23.50 -16.48
N PHE A 497 -13.30 24.08 -17.17
CA PHE A 497 -13.49 24.73 -18.48
C PHE A 497 -12.98 23.89 -19.68
N LEU A 498 -12.43 22.69 -19.45
CA LEU A 498 -11.84 21.86 -20.52
C LEU A 498 -12.82 21.57 -21.67
N THR A 499 -14.07 21.21 -21.36
CA THR A 499 -15.10 20.93 -22.38
C THR A 499 -15.50 22.16 -23.19
N ARG A 500 -15.35 23.37 -22.64
CA ARG A 500 -15.60 24.61 -23.39
C ARG A 500 -14.39 24.98 -24.24
N LEU A 501 -13.18 24.67 -23.79
CA LEU A 501 -11.94 24.92 -24.54
C LEU A 501 -11.84 24.06 -25.81
N THR A 502 -12.41 22.85 -25.82
CA THR A 502 -12.47 22.02 -27.04
C THR A 502 -13.36 22.63 -28.13
N ALA A 503 -14.25 23.57 -27.78
CA ALA A 503 -15.09 24.29 -28.73
C ALA A 503 -14.43 25.54 -29.32
N VAL A 504 -13.22 25.91 -28.87
CA VAL A 504 -12.49 27.07 -29.40
C VAL A 504 -11.92 26.72 -30.79
N PRO A 505 -12.31 27.43 -31.86
CA PRO A 505 -11.80 27.16 -33.22
C PRO A 505 -10.27 27.20 -33.29
N GLY A 506 -9.67 26.29 -34.06
CA GLY A 506 -8.21 26.18 -34.25
C GLY A 506 -7.47 25.45 -33.13
N LEU A 507 -7.68 25.85 -31.87
CA LEU A 507 -6.98 25.25 -30.71
C LEU A 507 -7.70 24.01 -30.16
N GLY A 508 -9.03 23.96 -30.25
CA GLY A 508 -9.87 22.93 -29.64
C GLY A 508 -9.49 21.47 -29.94
N PRO A 509 -9.13 21.09 -31.19
CA PRO A 509 -8.69 19.73 -31.53
C PRO A 509 -7.40 19.28 -30.83
N GLU A 510 -6.53 20.22 -30.46
CA GLU A 510 -5.23 19.94 -29.84
C GLU A 510 -5.35 19.72 -28.32
N VAL A 511 -6.41 20.27 -27.71
CA VAL A 511 -6.63 20.24 -26.26
C VAL A 511 -6.56 18.83 -25.65
N PRO A 512 -7.25 17.79 -26.19
CA PRO A 512 -7.22 16.44 -25.60
C PRO A 512 -5.83 15.78 -25.63
N HIS A 513 -5.04 16.09 -26.66
CA HIS A 513 -3.72 15.48 -26.89
C HIS A 513 -2.61 16.13 -26.05
N ALA A 514 -2.83 17.38 -25.63
CA ALA A 514 -1.85 18.18 -24.88
C ALA A 514 -2.00 18.12 -23.35
N LEU A 515 -2.92 17.32 -22.80
CA LEU A 515 -3.24 17.39 -21.36
C LEU A 515 -2.11 16.86 -20.46
N TYR A 516 -1.75 17.65 -19.46
CA TYR A 516 -0.93 17.26 -18.31
C TYR A 516 -1.69 17.55 -17.01
N LEU A 517 -2.08 16.51 -16.27
CA LEU A 517 -2.77 16.63 -14.99
C LEU A 517 -1.77 16.81 -13.85
N LEU A 518 -1.66 18.03 -13.34
CA LEU A 518 -0.85 18.37 -12.17
C LEU A 518 -1.53 17.91 -10.89
N ARG A 519 -0.86 17.01 -10.16
CA ARG A 519 -1.37 16.43 -8.91
C ARG A 519 -1.05 17.30 -7.69
N ALA A 520 -1.82 17.12 -6.62
CA ALA A 520 -1.47 17.65 -5.30
C ALA A 520 -0.09 17.15 -4.86
N LEU A 521 0.63 17.98 -4.08
CA LEU A 521 1.90 17.59 -3.49
C LEU A 521 1.70 16.38 -2.59
N THR A 522 2.59 15.40 -2.67
CA THR A 522 2.68 14.33 -1.66
C THR A 522 3.09 14.90 -0.31
N SER A 523 2.96 14.11 0.77
CA SER A 523 3.40 14.54 2.11
C SER A 523 4.90 14.88 2.16
N GLU A 524 5.72 14.19 1.37
CA GLU A 524 7.17 14.45 1.29
C GLU A 524 7.47 15.73 0.50
N GLU A 525 6.86 15.90 -0.66
CA GLU A 525 6.99 17.11 -1.47
C GLU A 525 6.44 18.36 -0.73
N THR A 526 5.36 18.20 0.04
CA THR A 526 4.82 19.25 0.92
C THR A 526 5.81 19.61 2.01
N ARG A 527 6.45 18.61 2.63
CA ARG A 527 7.52 18.82 3.62
C ARG A 527 8.69 19.58 3.01
N GLU A 528 9.12 19.23 1.80
CA GLU A 528 10.17 19.98 1.10
C GLU A 528 9.75 21.43 0.84
N ALA A 529 8.51 21.66 0.42
CA ALA A 529 7.95 23.00 0.21
C ALA A 529 7.82 23.83 1.50
N ILE A 530 7.72 23.17 2.67
CA ILE A 530 7.74 23.80 3.99
C ILE A 530 9.18 24.07 4.43
N VAL A 531 10.05 23.06 4.46
CA VAL A 531 11.37 23.14 5.10
C VAL A 531 12.42 23.79 4.19
N GLY A 532 12.36 23.52 2.89
CA GLY A 532 13.33 24.00 1.91
C GLY A 532 13.52 25.52 1.91
N PRO A 533 12.45 26.32 1.75
CA PRO A 533 12.57 27.78 1.72
C PRO A 533 13.12 28.38 3.04
N ALA A 534 12.70 27.86 4.20
CA ALA A 534 13.24 28.28 5.50
C ALA A 534 14.74 27.98 5.63
N ARG A 535 15.15 26.79 5.18
CA ARG A 535 16.55 26.36 5.20
C ARG A 535 17.44 27.26 4.36
N VAL A 536 17.00 27.65 3.16
CA VAL A 536 17.73 28.60 2.30
C VAL A 536 17.97 29.94 3.00
N LYS A 537 17.07 30.33 3.91
CA LYS A 537 17.18 31.53 4.73
C LYS A 537 17.83 31.33 6.10
N GLY A 538 18.33 30.13 6.41
CA GLY A 538 18.98 29.83 7.68
C GLY A 538 18.03 29.78 8.90
N VAL A 539 16.73 29.58 8.66
CA VAL A 539 15.72 29.44 9.73
C VAL A 539 15.26 27.98 9.81
N ARG A 540 15.01 27.50 11.02
CA ARG A 540 14.55 26.12 11.28
C ARG A 540 13.20 26.10 12.00
N PHE A 541 12.53 24.96 11.96
CA PHE A 541 11.35 24.69 12.77
C PHE A 541 11.77 24.18 14.15
N GLU A 542 10.96 24.46 15.18
CA GLU A 542 11.24 24.05 16.56
C GLU A 542 11.33 22.53 16.74
N SER A 543 10.45 21.79 16.07
CA SER A 543 10.45 20.32 16.08
C SER A 543 9.83 19.76 14.81
N GLU A 544 10.11 18.47 14.55
CA GLU A 544 9.48 17.72 13.47
C GLU A 544 7.94 17.67 13.61
N ALA A 545 7.42 17.68 14.84
CA ALA A 545 5.97 17.69 15.08
C ALA A 545 5.28 18.94 14.52
N VAL A 546 5.96 20.11 14.51
CA VAL A 546 5.42 21.34 13.90
C VAL A 546 5.29 21.16 12.40
N VAL A 547 6.31 20.56 11.77
CA VAL A 547 6.31 20.28 10.33
C VAL A 547 5.24 19.23 9.99
N ASP A 548 5.11 18.18 10.79
CA ASP A 548 4.05 17.17 10.64
C ASP A 548 2.65 17.78 10.72
N ALA A 549 2.42 18.71 11.66
CA ALA A 549 1.15 19.41 11.78
C ALA A 549 0.84 20.28 10.54
N LEU A 550 1.85 20.97 10.01
CA LEU A 550 1.74 21.76 8.78
C LEU A 550 1.46 20.87 7.57
N VAL A 551 2.14 19.73 7.43
CA VAL A 551 1.90 18.75 6.36
C VAL A 551 0.49 18.16 6.47
N ALA A 552 0.07 17.71 7.66
CA ALA A 552 -1.23 17.10 7.88
C ALA A 552 -2.40 18.06 7.53
N SER A 553 -2.22 19.36 7.79
CA SER A 553 -3.24 20.38 7.48
C SER A 553 -3.54 20.52 5.98
N THR A 554 -2.56 20.26 5.11
CA THR A 554 -2.77 20.35 3.65
C THR A 554 -3.56 19.18 3.08
N ALA A 555 -3.51 18.00 3.71
CA ALA A 555 -4.27 16.84 3.28
C ALA A 555 -5.78 16.95 3.63
N ALA A 556 -6.11 17.81 4.60
CA ALA A 556 -7.46 17.93 5.15
C ALA A 556 -8.32 19.04 4.50
N SER A 557 -7.80 19.79 3.52
CA SER A 557 -8.49 20.97 2.96
C SER A 557 -8.36 21.11 1.45
N ASP A 558 -9.48 21.28 0.75
CA ASP A 558 -9.51 21.61 -0.69
C ASP A 558 -8.80 22.95 -0.93
N GLY A 559 -7.75 22.94 -1.77
CA GLY A 559 -6.92 24.13 -1.99
C GLY A 559 -6.02 24.48 -0.78
N GLY A 560 -5.57 23.48 -0.01
CA GLY A 560 -4.76 23.67 1.19
C GLY A 560 -3.39 24.31 0.98
N LEU A 561 -2.81 24.25 -0.22
CA LEU A 561 -1.45 24.75 -0.48
C LEU A 561 -1.34 26.30 -0.39
N PRO A 562 -2.24 27.11 -0.99
CA PRO A 562 -2.28 28.56 -0.77
C PRO A 562 -2.44 28.96 0.70
N LEU A 563 -3.28 28.23 1.46
CA LEU A 563 -3.47 28.48 2.89
C LEU A 563 -2.23 28.13 3.69
N LEU A 564 -1.56 27.01 3.36
CA LEU A 564 -0.28 26.63 3.93
C LEU A 564 0.78 27.70 3.66
N GLN A 565 0.94 28.14 2.41
CA GLN A 565 1.92 29.18 2.05
C GLN A 565 1.64 30.50 2.78
N PHE A 566 0.37 30.84 2.98
CA PHE A 566 -0.02 31.99 3.77
C PHE A 566 0.35 31.82 5.25
N ALA A 567 -0.02 30.69 5.86
CA ALA A 567 0.32 30.39 7.24
C ALA A 567 1.83 30.37 7.49
N LEU A 568 2.61 29.82 6.55
CA LEU A 568 4.08 29.83 6.61
C LEU A 568 4.66 31.25 6.50
N ALA A 569 4.08 32.10 5.66
CA ALA A 569 4.49 33.50 5.56
C ALA A 569 4.24 34.26 6.87
N GLU A 570 3.07 34.07 7.50
CA GLU A 570 2.77 34.66 8.81
C GLU A 570 3.62 34.06 9.94
N LEU A 571 3.86 32.74 9.90
CA LEU A 571 4.72 32.06 10.87
C LEU A 571 6.17 32.53 10.77
N TRP A 572 6.64 32.82 9.55
CA TRP A 572 7.93 33.46 9.32
C TRP A 572 7.97 34.86 9.93
N ASP A 573 6.94 35.68 9.70
CA ASP A 573 6.89 37.05 10.23
C ASP A 573 6.77 37.05 11.78
N ALA A 574 6.19 36.00 12.38
CA ALA A 574 6.06 35.78 13.83
C ALA A 574 7.19 34.94 14.46
N ARG A 575 8.23 34.58 13.71
CA ARG A 575 9.33 33.71 14.18
C ARG A 575 10.13 34.37 15.30
N ASP A 576 10.82 33.55 16.10
CA ASP A 576 11.85 34.05 17.01
C ASP A 576 13.09 34.46 16.19
N GLU A 577 13.22 35.75 15.92
CA GLU A 577 14.33 36.29 15.12
C GLU A 577 15.69 36.09 15.79
N SER A 578 15.74 36.07 17.13
CA SER A 578 16.98 35.92 17.88
C SER A 578 17.55 34.50 17.77
N ARG A 579 16.66 33.50 17.69
CA ARG A 579 17.02 32.07 17.60
C ARG A 579 16.96 31.53 16.17
N GLY A 580 16.36 32.26 15.23
CA GLY A 580 16.10 31.77 13.87
C GLY A 580 15.18 30.56 13.85
N VAL A 581 14.14 30.55 14.71
CA VAL A 581 13.24 29.39 14.88
C VAL A 581 11.77 29.78 14.71
N MET A 582 11.05 29.03 13.88
CA MET A 582 9.59 29.03 13.83
C MET A 582 9.03 28.08 14.89
N THR A 583 8.25 28.62 15.83
CA THR A 583 7.80 27.90 17.03
C THR A 583 6.37 27.39 16.92
N GLN A 584 6.05 26.33 17.67
CA GLN A 584 4.67 25.83 17.80
C GLN A 584 3.76 26.90 18.40
N ALA A 585 4.25 27.65 19.40
CA ALA A 585 3.49 28.72 20.03
C ALA A 585 3.09 29.84 19.03
N ALA A 586 3.97 30.18 18.08
CA ALA A 586 3.64 31.13 17.02
C ALA A 586 2.54 30.57 16.10
N LEU A 587 2.64 29.30 15.70
CA LEU A 587 1.61 28.63 14.89
C LEU A 587 0.25 28.56 15.60
N ASP A 588 0.25 28.28 16.90
CA ASP A 588 -0.96 28.23 17.73
C ASP A 588 -1.58 29.62 17.91
N SER A 589 -0.76 30.68 17.99
CA SER A 589 -1.25 32.07 18.07
C SER A 589 -1.93 32.55 16.78
N LEU A 590 -1.46 32.05 15.63
CA LEU A 590 -2.12 32.19 14.32
C LEU A 590 -3.37 31.29 14.22
N GLY A 591 -3.55 30.40 15.21
CA GLY A 591 -4.52 29.32 15.36
C GLY A 591 -4.61 28.40 14.15
N GLY A 592 -3.45 27.87 13.78
CA GLY A 592 -3.28 26.88 12.73
C GLY A 592 -3.41 27.43 11.32
N VAL A 593 -3.25 26.54 10.34
CA VAL A 593 -3.19 26.90 8.91
C VAL A 593 -4.51 27.48 8.41
N THR A 594 -5.65 26.88 8.77
CA THR A 594 -6.98 27.34 8.32
C THR A 594 -7.38 28.68 8.94
N GLY A 595 -6.95 28.96 10.17
CA GLY A 595 -7.35 30.16 10.91
C GLY A 595 -6.44 31.38 10.71
N ALA A 596 -5.24 31.20 10.15
CA ALA A 596 -4.27 32.27 9.94
C ALA A 596 -4.80 33.36 8.98
N LEU A 597 -5.37 32.97 7.84
CA LEU A 597 -5.87 33.90 6.82
C LEU A 597 -7.03 34.76 7.33
N ALA A 598 -8.01 34.14 8.00
CA ALA A 598 -9.17 34.85 8.54
C ALA A 598 -8.76 35.90 9.59
N ARG A 599 -7.88 35.53 10.53
CA ARG A 599 -7.40 36.43 11.58
C ARG A 599 -6.60 37.60 11.00
N HIS A 600 -5.73 37.36 10.03
CA HIS A 600 -4.97 38.42 9.37
C HIS A 600 -5.87 39.41 8.65
N ALA A 601 -6.83 38.92 7.86
CA ALA A 601 -7.74 39.77 7.11
C ALA A 601 -8.65 40.60 8.04
N ASP A 602 -9.19 40.01 9.10
CA ASP A 602 -9.97 40.74 10.11
C ASP A 602 -9.13 41.78 10.84
N ALA A 603 -7.87 41.46 11.21
CA ALA A 603 -6.96 42.40 11.86
C ALA A 603 -6.59 43.58 10.95
N ALA A 604 -6.35 43.32 9.65
CA ALA A 604 -6.05 44.36 8.67
C ALA A 604 -7.20 45.35 8.51
N VAL A 605 -8.45 44.86 8.44
CA VAL A 605 -9.64 45.71 8.38
C VAL A 605 -9.86 46.44 9.70
N ALA A 606 -9.64 45.79 10.85
CA ALA A 606 -9.81 46.40 12.17
C ALA A 606 -8.85 47.57 12.43
N ARG A 607 -7.65 47.57 11.82
CA ARG A 607 -6.67 48.68 11.94
C ARG A 607 -7.09 49.94 11.19
N LEU A 608 -8.05 49.87 10.27
CA LEU A 608 -8.54 51.04 9.52
C LEU A 608 -9.44 51.94 10.37
N LEU A 609 -9.48 53.23 10.04
CA LEU A 609 -10.43 54.18 10.61
C LEU A 609 -11.87 53.82 10.20
N PRO A 610 -12.92 54.21 10.98
CA PRO A 610 -14.31 53.85 10.70
C PRO A 610 -14.75 54.12 9.25
N ASP A 611 -14.41 55.29 8.71
CA ASP A 611 -14.78 55.69 7.35
C ASP A 611 -14.00 54.91 6.28
N GLN A 612 -12.75 54.52 6.57
CA GLN A 612 -11.92 53.69 5.70
C GLN A 612 -12.36 52.22 5.70
N ARG A 613 -12.91 51.70 6.82
CA ARG A 613 -13.48 50.34 6.89
C ARG A 613 -14.67 50.19 5.95
N SER A 614 -15.54 51.19 5.91
CA SER A 614 -16.68 51.22 4.98
C SER A 614 -16.21 51.23 3.53
N ALA A 615 -15.20 52.05 3.22
CA ALA A 615 -14.59 52.09 1.89
C ALA A 615 -13.92 50.75 1.51
N ALA A 616 -13.19 50.12 2.44
CA ALA A 616 -12.55 48.81 2.25
C ALA A 616 -13.58 47.72 1.94
N ARG A 617 -14.72 47.69 2.67
CA ARG A 617 -15.84 46.80 2.36
C ARG A 617 -16.36 47.02 0.93
N GLY A 618 -16.53 48.28 0.53
CA GLY A 618 -16.98 48.65 -0.82
C GLY A 618 -16.01 48.20 -1.92
N VAL A 619 -14.70 48.36 -1.71
CA VAL A 619 -13.65 47.87 -2.64
C VAL A 619 -13.74 46.34 -2.78
N MET A 620 -13.78 45.60 -1.67
CA MET A 620 -13.80 44.13 -1.71
C MET A 620 -15.04 43.60 -2.44
N LEU A 621 -16.21 44.21 -2.25
CA LEU A 621 -17.45 43.80 -2.94
C LEU A 621 -17.44 44.08 -4.46
N ARG A 622 -16.72 45.12 -4.91
CA ARG A 622 -16.58 45.45 -6.35
C ARG A 622 -15.59 44.55 -7.09
N LEU A 623 -14.72 43.86 -6.35
CA LEU A 623 -13.71 42.93 -6.86
C LEU A 623 -14.19 41.48 -6.91
N VAL A 624 -15.49 41.25 -6.69
CA VAL A 624 -16.13 39.93 -6.83
C VAL A 624 -17.28 40.05 -7.82
N THR A 625 -17.34 39.13 -8.79
CA THR A 625 -18.40 39.07 -9.80
C THR A 625 -19.72 38.60 -9.17
N ALA A 626 -20.82 38.72 -9.93
CA ALA A 626 -22.12 38.18 -9.50
C ALA A 626 -22.09 36.66 -9.28
N ASP A 627 -21.24 35.94 -10.03
CA ASP A 627 -21.06 34.48 -9.93
C ASP A 627 -20.08 34.06 -8.83
N GLY A 628 -19.66 34.99 -7.95
CA GLY A 628 -18.76 34.69 -6.84
C GLY A 628 -17.31 34.42 -7.27
N THR A 629 -16.89 34.91 -8.43
CA THR A 629 -15.49 34.79 -8.91
C THR A 629 -14.76 36.13 -8.78
N ARG A 630 -13.43 36.11 -8.88
CA ARG A 630 -12.62 37.34 -8.78
C ARG A 630 -12.82 38.24 -9.99
N ALA A 631 -13.03 39.53 -9.76
CA ALA A 631 -13.09 40.55 -10.80
C ALA A 631 -11.83 41.41 -10.79
N ARG A 632 -11.41 41.85 -11.99
CA ARG A 632 -10.32 42.82 -12.17
C ARG A 632 -10.90 44.20 -12.42
N LYS A 633 -10.46 45.20 -11.67
CA LYS A 633 -10.97 46.58 -11.76
C LYS A 633 -9.85 47.61 -11.75
N THR A 634 -10.00 48.64 -12.57
CA THR A 634 -9.07 49.77 -12.64
C THR A 634 -9.23 50.72 -11.47
N ASP A 635 -8.22 51.55 -11.26
CA ASP A 635 -8.23 52.60 -10.25
C ASP A 635 -9.47 53.51 -10.33
N ARG A 636 -9.82 53.95 -11.54
CA ARG A 636 -11.01 54.77 -11.81
C ARG A 636 -12.32 54.06 -11.45
N GLU A 637 -12.39 52.74 -11.64
CA GLU A 637 -13.60 51.96 -11.31
C GLU A 637 -13.76 51.70 -9.80
N LEU A 638 -12.67 51.69 -9.03
CA LEU A 638 -12.70 51.38 -7.59
C LEU A 638 -12.74 52.63 -6.71
N VAL A 639 -11.97 53.66 -7.06
CA VAL A 639 -11.69 54.81 -6.21
C VAL A 639 -12.54 56.03 -6.57
N GLY A 640 -12.77 56.29 -7.86
CA GLY A 640 -13.31 57.58 -8.31
C GLY A 640 -12.45 58.75 -7.80
N ASP A 641 -13.09 59.86 -7.40
CA ASP A 641 -12.42 61.05 -6.81
C ASP A 641 -12.40 61.04 -5.25
N ASP A 642 -12.79 59.94 -4.58
CA ASP A 642 -12.91 59.90 -3.11
C ASP A 642 -11.59 59.50 -2.41
N PRO A 643 -10.98 60.39 -1.59
CA PRO A 643 -9.72 60.10 -0.89
C PRO A 643 -9.78 58.92 0.09
N ARG A 644 -10.98 58.56 0.58
CA ARG A 644 -11.16 57.47 1.55
C ARG A 644 -10.97 56.09 0.91
N TYR A 645 -11.43 55.92 -0.33
CA TYR A 645 -11.27 54.69 -1.11
C TYR A 645 -9.80 54.46 -1.46
N ARG A 646 -9.06 55.54 -1.77
CA ARG A 646 -7.62 55.52 -2.01
C ARG A 646 -6.84 54.97 -0.80
N ALA A 647 -7.08 55.54 0.39
CA ALA A 647 -6.41 55.09 1.62
C ALA A 647 -6.75 53.63 1.98
N ALA A 648 -8.00 53.21 1.78
CA ALA A 648 -8.43 51.83 2.00
C ALA A 648 -7.78 50.85 1.01
N LEU A 649 -7.71 51.22 -0.27
CA LEU A 649 -7.07 50.42 -1.32
C LEU A 649 -5.57 50.19 -1.02
N GLU A 650 -4.85 51.26 -0.66
CA GLU A 650 -3.43 51.17 -0.28
C GLU A 650 -3.21 50.29 0.96
N ALA A 651 -4.12 50.35 1.93
CA ALA A 651 -4.03 49.50 3.12
C ALA A 651 -4.29 48.02 2.81
N LEU A 652 -5.28 47.70 1.95
CA LEU A 652 -5.59 46.33 1.54
C LEU A 652 -4.47 45.72 0.69
N VAL A 653 -3.81 46.51 -0.17
CA VAL A 653 -2.63 46.10 -0.91
C VAL A 653 -1.44 45.86 0.02
N ARG A 654 -1.19 46.76 0.99
CA ARG A 654 -0.16 46.57 2.02
C ARG A 654 -0.40 45.32 2.87
N ALA A 655 -1.66 45.02 3.18
CA ALA A 655 -2.06 43.82 3.91
C ALA A 655 -2.01 42.54 3.07
N ARG A 656 -1.58 42.59 1.80
CA ARG A 656 -1.50 41.44 0.87
C ARG A 656 -2.86 40.79 0.55
N LEU A 657 -3.97 41.52 0.75
CA LEU A 657 -5.32 41.05 0.41
C LEU A 657 -5.69 41.35 -1.05
N LEU A 658 -5.05 42.37 -1.64
CA LEU A 658 -5.19 42.77 -3.04
C LEU A 658 -3.84 42.73 -3.77
N VAL A 659 -3.89 42.47 -5.07
CA VAL A 659 -2.76 42.59 -5.98
C VAL A 659 -3.01 43.74 -6.95
N ALA A 660 -1.99 44.58 -7.14
CA ALA A 660 -2.00 45.68 -8.10
C ALA A 660 -1.12 45.30 -9.31
N ARG A 661 -1.59 45.55 -10.53
CA ARG A 661 -0.82 45.38 -11.77
C ARG A 661 -0.91 46.62 -12.65
N GLU A 662 0.20 47.01 -13.25
CA GLU A 662 0.23 48.09 -14.24
C GLU A 662 -0.25 47.59 -15.61
N GLY A 663 -0.91 48.46 -16.37
CA GLY A 663 -1.37 48.20 -17.72
C GLY A 663 -1.74 49.50 -18.43
N GLU A 664 -2.04 49.43 -19.73
CA GLU A 664 -2.24 50.59 -20.62
C GLU A 664 -3.38 51.55 -20.20
N GLY A 665 -4.25 51.14 -19.27
CA GLY A 665 -5.35 51.95 -18.72
C GLY A 665 -5.14 52.46 -17.28
N GLY A 666 -3.93 52.31 -16.70
CA GLY A 666 -3.63 52.61 -15.30
C GLY A 666 -3.58 51.35 -14.41
N THR A 667 -3.31 51.53 -13.12
CA THR A 667 -3.18 50.41 -12.16
C THR A 667 -4.51 49.68 -11.97
N ALA A 668 -4.52 48.37 -12.22
CA ALA A 668 -5.66 47.49 -12.00
C ALA A 668 -5.46 46.62 -10.75
N TYR A 669 -6.54 46.40 -10.01
CA TYR A 669 -6.56 45.68 -8.75
C TYR A 669 -7.44 44.43 -8.84
N GLU A 670 -7.01 43.37 -8.16
CA GLU A 670 -7.71 42.09 -8.05
C GLU A 670 -7.54 41.50 -6.64
N LEU A 671 -8.46 40.62 -6.23
CA LEU A 671 -8.28 39.83 -5.00
C LEU A 671 -7.05 38.94 -5.13
N ALA A 672 -6.22 38.92 -4.08
CA ALA A 672 -4.96 38.18 -4.11
C ALA A 672 -5.13 36.69 -4.41
N HIS A 673 -6.19 36.05 -3.89
CA HIS A 673 -6.53 34.66 -4.20
C HIS A 673 -8.00 34.33 -3.93
N GLU A 674 -8.54 33.28 -4.56
CA GLU A 674 -9.89 32.75 -4.30
C GLU A 674 -10.07 32.23 -2.87
N ALA A 675 -8.98 31.89 -2.16
CA ALA A 675 -9.03 31.40 -0.79
C ALA A 675 -9.60 32.44 0.19
N LEU A 676 -9.60 33.73 -0.19
CA LEU A 676 -10.25 34.80 0.56
C LEU A 676 -11.78 34.69 0.51
N LEU A 677 -12.36 34.10 -0.53
CA LEU A 677 -13.81 33.97 -0.69
C LEU A 677 -14.38 32.88 0.22
N THR A 678 -13.64 31.79 0.41
CA THR A 678 -14.04 30.63 1.22
C THR A 678 -13.45 30.67 2.63
N GLY A 679 -12.22 31.14 2.78
CA GLY A 679 -11.46 31.13 4.04
C GLY A 679 -11.65 32.36 4.94
N TRP A 680 -12.32 33.43 4.46
CA TRP A 680 -12.58 34.64 5.26
C TRP A 680 -14.08 34.86 5.48
N ALA A 681 -14.58 34.38 6.62
CA ALA A 681 -16.01 34.43 6.98
C ALA A 681 -16.62 35.84 6.93
N THR A 682 -15.84 36.89 7.25
CA THR A 682 -16.31 38.28 7.20
C THR A 682 -16.63 38.72 5.76
N LEU A 683 -15.79 38.40 4.78
CA LEU A 683 -16.04 38.73 3.36
C LEU A 683 -17.19 37.91 2.79
N ALA A 684 -17.27 36.61 3.12
CA ALA A 684 -18.38 35.76 2.74
C ALA A 684 -19.72 36.36 3.20
N ARG A 685 -19.80 36.81 4.46
CA ARG A 685 -20.96 37.52 5.00
C ARG A 685 -21.24 38.82 4.26
N TRP A 686 -20.22 39.64 3.95
CA TRP A 686 -20.42 40.87 3.19
C TRP A 686 -21.01 40.62 1.80
N LEU A 687 -20.56 39.56 1.12
CA LEU A 687 -21.03 39.18 -0.22
C LEU A 687 -22.49 38.72 -0.20
N VAL A 688 -22.89 37.93 0.81
CA VAL A 688 -24.28 37.53 1.03
C VAL A 688 -25.17 38.78 1.26
N GLU A 689 -24.78 39.67 2.18
CA GLU A 689 -25.50 40.92 2.46
C GLU A 689 -25.59 41.88 1.25
N ALA A 690 -24.63 41.81 0.31
CA ALA A 690 -24.63 42.63 -0.90
C ALA A 690 -25.40 41.99 -2.07
N GLY A 691 -25.54 40.67 -2.09
CA GLY A 691 -26.42 39.93 -3.00
C GLY A 691 -27.89 40.20 -2.70
N GLU A 692 -28.27 40.11 -1.42
CA GLU A 692 -29.64 40.38 -0.95
C GLU A 692 -30.12 41.79 -1.31
N ARG A 693 -29.26 42.82 -1.18
CA ARG A 693 -29.59 44.21 -1.55
C ARG A 693 -29.86 44.42 -3.04
N ARG A 694 -29.06 43.81 -3.91
CA ARG A 694 -29.23 43.91 -5.38
C ARG A 694 -30.51 43.22 -5.86
N GLU A 695 -30.86 42.09 -5.26
CA GLU A 695 -32.10 41.37 -5.57
C GLU A 695 -33.35 42.17 -5.15
N VAL A 696 -33.30 42.88 -4.01
CA VAL A 696 -34.39 43.78 -3.59
C VAL A 696 -34.52 44.98 -4.53
N GLN A 697 -33.42 45.59 -4.98
CA GLN A 697 -33.43 46.72 -5.91
C GLN A 697 -33.99 46.32 -7.30
N ALA A 698 -33.54 45.19 -7.87
CA ALA A 698 -34.04 44.71 -9.16
C ALA A 698 -35.54 44.38 -9.14
N ARG A 699 -36.04 43.83 -8.01
CA ARG A 699 -37.48 43.58 -7.81
C ARG A 699 -38.27 44.88 -7.67
N LEU A 700 -37.70 45.89 -6.99
CA LEU A 700 -38.31 47.21 -6.86
C LEU A 700 -38.41 47.93 -8.21
N GLU A 701 -37.36 47.88 -9.01
CA GLU A 701 -37.33 48.44 -10.36
C GLU A 701 -38.39 47.77 -11.26
N ALA A 702 -38.45 46.44 -11.26
CA ALA A 702 -39.43 45.68 -12.03
C ALA A 702 -40.88 45.98 -11.60
N ALA A 703 -41.13 46.11 -10.29
CA ALA A 703 -42.46 46.42 -9.75
C ALA A 703 -42.89 47.87 -10.02
N ALA A 704 -41.98 48.84 -9.85
CA ALA A 704 -42.22 50.23 -10.23
C ALA A 704 -42.49 50.34 -11.73
N ALA A 705 -41.79 49.54 -12.56
CA ALA A 705 -42.01 49.49 -13.99
C ALA A 705 -43.35 48.88 -14.40
N GLN A 706 -43.80 47.84 -13.68
CA GLN A 706 -45.09 47.21 -13.89
C GLN A 706 -46.26 48.08 -13.41
N TRP A 707 -46.12 48.76 -12.26
CA TRP A 707 -47.14 49.67 -11.72
C TRP A 707 -47.45 50.84 -12.66
N GLU A 708 -46.43 51.40 -13.30
CA GLU A 708 -46.61 52.47 -14.29
C GLU A 708 -47.23 51.97 -15.59
N ARG A 709 -46.83 50.77 -16.07
CA ARG A 709 -47.46 50.13 -17.24
C ARG A 709 -48.94 49.82 -17.04
N LEU A 710 -49.36 49.54 -15.80
CA LEU A 710 -50.75 49.26 -15.44
C LEU A 710 -51.53 50.54 -15.03
N GLY A 711 -51.02 51.73 -15.36
CA GLY A 711 -51.73 52.99 -15.10
C GLY A 711 -51.86 53.35 -13.62
N HIS A 712 -50.87 52.97 -12.80
CA HIS A 712 -50.83 53.19 -11.35
C HIS A 712 -51.91 52.45 -10.54
N ALA A 713 -52.33 51.28 -11.02
CA ALA A 713 -53.27 50.38 -10.36
C ALA A 713 -52.91 50.04 -8.89
N ARG A 714 -53.87 50.13 -7.97
CA ARG A 714 -53.63 49.96 -6.51
C ARG A 714 -53.21 48.55 -6.11
N GLU A 715 -53.71 47.55 -6.82
CA GLU A 715 -53.44 46.13 -6.66
C GLU A 715 -52.00 45.74 -6.98
N SER A 716 -51.24 46.61 -7.65
CA SER A 716 -49.83 46.39 -7.99
C SER A 716 -48.85 47.11 -7.03
N LEU A 717 -49.36 47.80 -5.99
CA LEU A 717 -48.55 48.42 -4.94
C LEU A 717 -48.07 47.38 -3.91
N TRP A 718 -46.87 47.59 -3.37
CA TRP A 718 -46.26 46.67 -2.42
C TRP A 718 -46.91 46.71 -1.03
N GLY A 719 -47.05 45.51 -0.44
CA GLY A 719 -47.56 45.34 0.92
C GLY A 719 -46.50 45.60 2.01
N PRO A 720 -46.87 45.56 3.31
CA PRO A 720 -45.98 45.90 4.42
C PRO A 720 -44.70 45.05 4.52
N ARG A 721 -44.75 43.78 4.10
CA ARG A 721 -43.61 42.84 4.16
C ARG A 721 -42.57 43.15 3.07
N GLN A 722 -43.02 43.45 1.86
CA GLN A 722 -42.18 43.89 0.74
C GLN A 722 -41.63 45.31 0.96
N LEU A 723 -42.42 46.20 1.58
CA LEU A 723 -41.95 47.53 1.99
C LEU A 723 -40.88 47.48 3.09
N ALA A 724 -40.91 46.48 3.97
CA ALA A 724 -39.87 46.29 4.99
C ALA A 724 -38.53 45.84 4.39
N GLU A 725 -38.54 45.04 3.31
CA GLU A 725 -37.33 44.64 2.57
C GLU A 725 -36.61 45.86 1.96
N THR A 726 -37.34 46.94 1.63
CA THR A 726 -36.75 48.20 1.12
C THR A 726 -35.99 49.03 2.15
N ALA A 727 -36.00 48.64 3.43
CA ALA A 727 -35.19 49.30 4.47
C ALA A 727 -33.68 49.06 4.28
N LEU A 728 -33.30 48.11 3.42
CA LEU A 728 -31.91 47.80 3.06
C LEU A 728 -31.36 48.70 1.93
N LEU A 729 -32.19 49.57 1.35
CA LEU A 729 -31.85 50.48 0.24
C LEU A 729 -31.76 51.92 0.73
N GLU A 730 -30.72 52.65 0.32
CA GLU A 730 -30.57 54.07 0.68
C GLU A 730 -31.42 54.97 -0.25
N PRO A 731 -32.08 56.03 0.25
CA PRO A 731 -32.92 56.90 -0.58
C PRO A 731 -32.19 57.56 -1.76
N SER A 732 -30.88 57.76 -1.65
CA SER A 732 -30.02 58.31 -2.71
C SER A 732 -29.77 57.35 -3.87
N GLU A 733 -30.06 56.05 -3.70
CA GLU A 733 -29.83 54.99 -4.69
C GLU A 733 -31.08 54.69 -5.54
N LEU A 734 -32.20 55.35 -5.25
CA LEU A 734 -33.51 55.11 -5.86
C LEU A 734 -33.84 56.17 -6.91
N THR A 735 -34.32 55.72 -8.07
CA THR A 735 -34.84 56.60 -9.12
C THR A 735 -36.15 57.27 -8.68
N GLN A 736 -36.48 58.40 -9.31
CA GLN A 736 -37.71 59.16 -9.01
C GLN A 736 -38.99 58.31 -9.19
N ARG A 737 -38.94 57.35 -10.12
CA ARG A 737 -40.00 56.36 -10.39
C ARG A 737 -40.20 55.38 -9.23
N GLU A 738 -39.11 54.82 -8.71
CA GLU A 738 -39.12 53.88 -7.58
C GLU A 738 -39.52 54.58 -6.28
N GLN A 739 -39.04 55.81 -6.05
CA GLN A 739 -39.45 56.63 -4.91
C GLN A 739 -40.96 56.92 -4.95
N SER A 740 -41.52 57.22 -6.13
CA SER A 740 -42.96 57.46 -6.31
C SER A 740 -43.79 56.21 -6.02
N PHE A 741 -43.33 55.03 -6.45
CA PHE A 741 -43.94 53.74 -6.15
C PHE A 741 -43.92 53.39 -4.65
N LEU A 742 -42.80 53.64 -3.97
CA LEU A 742 -42.68 53.43 -2.52
C LEU A 742 -43.55 54.40 -1.72
N HIS A 743 -43.64 55.67 -2.14
CA HIS A 743 -44.52 56.64 -1.50
C HIS A 743 -46.01 56.29 -1.66
N ALA A 744 -46.44 55.81 -2.83
CA ALA A 744 -47.81 55.35 -3.07
C ALA A 744 -48.14 54.08 -2.25
N SER A 745 -47.19 53.15 -2.16
CA SER A 745 -47.32 51.91 -1.37
C SER A 745 -47.38 52.20 0.14
N ARG A 746 -46.54 53.12 0.65
CA ARG A 746 -46.51 53.53 2.08
C ARG A 746 -47.76 54.30 2.52
N ARG A 747 -48.38 55.11 1.66
CA ARG A 747 -49.64 55.86 1.96
C ARG A 747 -50.86 54.95 2.13
N THR A 748 -50.89 53.81 1.46
CA THR A 748 -52.00 52.83 1.54
C THR A 748 -51.96 52.04 2.88
N GLY A 749 -50.80 51.96 3.54
CA GLY A 749 -50.60 51.21 4.79
C GLY A 749 -51.11 51.87 6.08
N VAL A 750 -51.47 53.16 6.06
CA VAL A 750 -51.83 53.92 7.28
C VAL A 750 -53.30 53.72 7.72
N ARG A 751 -54.20 53.33 6.80
CA ARG A 751 -55.64 53.14 7.12
C ARG A 751 -55.99 51.80 7.80
N SER A 752 -55.09 50.82 7.78
CA SER A 752 -55.32 49.48 8.36
C SER A 752 -55.06 49.41 9.88
N ARG A 753 -54.62 50.50 10.53
CA ARG A 753 -54.16 50.50 11.93
C ARG A 753 -55.26 50.26 12.99
N ARG A 754 -56.54 50.40 12.65
CA ARG A 754 -57.67 50.14 13.58
C ARG A 754 -58.17 48.70 13.58
N MET A 755 -57.81 47.88 12.58
CA MET A 755 -58.04 46.43 12.61
C MET A 755 -56.92 45.69 13.39
N LYS A 756 -55.82 46.39 13.72
CA LYS A 756 -54.56 45.83 14.24
C LYS A 756 -54.53 45.48 15.72
N VAL A 757 -55.55 45.78 16.52
CA VAL A 757 -55.55 45.33 17.94
C VAL A 757 -56.09 43.90 18.07
N GLY A 758 -57.08 43.52 17.26
CA GLY A 758 -57.45 42.10 17.08
C GLY A 758 -56.42 41.33 16.23
N LEU A 759 -55.88 41.97 15.20
CA LEU A 759 -54.82 41.39 14.35
C LEU A 759 -53.45 41.35 15.02
N ALA A 760 -53.14 42.05 16.12
CA ALA A 760 -51.83 41.93 16.78
C ALA A 760 -51.72 40.63 17.57
N LEU A 761 -52.80 40.19 18.22
CA LEU A 761 -52.87 38.84 18.79
C LEU A 761 -52.86 37.78 17.67
N GLY A 762 -53.62 38.02 16.60
CA GLY A 762 -53.61 37.20 15.40
C GLY A 762 -52.26 37.19 14.66
N PHE A 763 -51.48 38.28 14.68
CA PHE A 763 -50.17 38.43 14.02
C PHE A 763 -49.05 37.84 14.85
N LEU A 764 -49.12 37.89 16.18
CA LEU A 764 -48.22 37.11 17.05
C LEU A 764 -48.49 35.62 16.87
N VAL A 765 -49.75 35.20 16.77
CA VAL A 765 -50.12 33.83 16.41
C VAL A 765 -49.70 33.51 14.96
N SER A 766 -49.84 34.42 14.00
CA SER A 766 -49.43 34.22 12.61
C SER A 766 -47.91 34.20 12.43
N LEU A 767 -47.17 35.00 13.20
CA LEU A 767 -45.72 35.05 13.21
C LEU A 767 -45.17 33.81 13.91
N ALA A 768 -45.82 33.36 14.99
CA ALA A 768 -45.55 32.06 15.59
C ALA A 768 -45.90 30.91 14.63
N LEU A 769 -46.99 31.00 13.86
CA LEU A 769 -47.36 30.01 12.83
C LEU A 769 -46.47 30.06 11.58
N VAL A 770 -45.93 31.23 11.21
CA VAL A 770 -44.99 31.40 10.10
C VAL A 770 -43.59 30.97 10.53
N TYR A 771 -43.16 31.29 11.75
CA TYR A 771 -41.92 30.79 12.34
C TYR A 771 -42.01 29.28 12.55
N ALA A 772 -43.09 28.78 13.14
CA ALA A 772 -43.37 27.35 13.23
C ALA A 772 -43.50 26.74 11.83
N GLY A 773 -44.03 27.45 10.83
CA GLY A 773 -44.16 27.01 9.44
C GLY A 773 -42.82 26.98 8.69
N LEU A 774 -41.91 27.91 8.98
CA LEU A 774 -40.54 27.94 8.46
C LEU A 774 -39.68 26.88 9.14
N GLN A 775 -39.76 26.76 10.46
CA GLN A 775 -39.17 25.66 11.22
C GLN A 775 -39.75 24.31 10.77
N TRP A 776 -41.05 24.24 10.48
CA TRP A 776 -41.70 23.05 9.93
C TRP A 776 -41.27 22.79 8.49
N ARG A 777 -41.05 23.82 7.67
CA ARG A 777 -40.52 23.69 6.30
C ARG A 777 -39.06 23.26 6.32
N GLU A 778 -38.21 23.84 7.16
CA GLU A 778 -36.82 23.42 7.35
C GLU A 778 -36.76 22.00 7.88
N ARG A 779 -37.56 21.66 8.91
CA ARG A 779 -37.70 20.29 9.41
C ARG A 779 -38.24 19.36 8.33
N ARG A 780 -39.19 19.78 7.48
CA ARG A 780 -39.72 18.98 6.36
C ARG A 780 -38.72 18.81 5.23
N VAL A 781 -37.91 19.82 4.92
CA VAL A 781 -36.85 19.75 3.91
C VAL A 781 -35.73 18.84 4.41
N LEU A 782 -35.32 19.00 5.67
CA LEU A 782 -34.38 18.11 6.33
C LEU A 782 -34.94 16.68 6.39
N ASP A 783 -36.18 16.50 6.82
CA ASP A 783 -36.86 15.19 6.85
C ASP A 783 -37.04 14.59 5.45
N ALA A 784 -37.27 15.40 4.43
CA ALA A 784 -37.37 14.93 3.05
C ALA A 784 -36.00 14.50 2.54
N ARG A 785 -34.93 15.22 2.90
CA ARG A 785 -33.55 14.88 2.53
C ARG A 785 -33.07 13.63 3.25
N VAL A 786 -33.32 13.53 4.55
CA VAL A 786 -33.05 12.32 5.35
C VAL A 786 -33.87 11.14 4.82
N ARG A 787 -35.18 11.32 4.53
CA ARG A 787 -35.99 10.24 3.92
C ARG A 787 -35.52 9.86 2.53
N LEU A 788 -35.02 10.80 1.73
CA LEU A 788 -34.45 10.52 0.42
C LEU A 788 -33.17 9.68 0.56
N GLU A 789 -32.24 10.08 1.43
CA GLU A 789 -31.03 9.29 1.69
C GLU A 789 -31.37 7.90 2.24
N LEU A 790 -32.34 7.77 3.15
CA LEU A 790 -32.81 6.48 3.65
C LEU A 790 -33.49 5.63 2.56
N ALA A 791 -34.33 6.21 1.71
CA ALA A 791 -34.98 5.50 0.61
C ALA A 791 -33.95 5.02 -0.43
N LEU A 792 -32.98 5.90 -0.76
CA LEU A 792 -31.86 5.59 -1.63
C LEU A 792 -30.99 4.48 -1.02
N ALA A 793 -30.61 4.58 0.25
CA ALA A 793 -29.87 3.54 0.95
C ALA A 793 -30.63 2.21 1.00
N GLY A 794 -31.94 2.25 1.27
CA GLY A 794 -32.80 1.07 1.26
C GLY A 794 -32.85 0.39 -0.11
N SER A 795 -32.99 1.15 -1.19
CA SER A 795 -33.01 0.61 -2.56
C SER A 795 -31.68 -0.05 -2.97
N GLU A 796 -30.55 0.57 -2.59
CA GLU A 796 -29.22 0.00 -2.83
C GLU A 796 -28.99 -1.24 -1.96
N LEU A 797 -29.45 -1.22 -0.70
CA LEU A 797 -29.35 -2.36 0.20
C LEU A 797 -30.17 -3.55 -0.31
N GLU A 798 -31.36 -3.32 -0.88
CA GLU A 798 -32.12 -4.38 -1.56
C GLU A 798 -31.39 -4.92 -2.80
N ALA A 799 -30.70 -4.06 -3.56
CA ALA A 799 -29.86 -4.50 -4.67
C ALA A 799 -28.70 -5.37 -4.15
N VAL A 800 -27.98 -4.91 -3.12
CA VAL A 800 -26.93 -5.66 -2.43
C VAL A 800 -27.43 -7.02 -1.96
N ARG A 801 -28.64 -7.11 -1.38
CA ARG A 801 -29.23 -8.39 -0.95
C ARG A 801 -29.46 -9.34 -2.13
N ARG A 802 -30.01 -8.84 -3.25
CA ARG A 802 -30.19 -9.66 -4.47
C ARG A 802 -28.87 -10.14 -5.06
N GLU A 803 -27.89 -9.24 -5.16
CA GLU A 803 -26.55 -9.56 -5.67
C GLU A 803 -25.83 -10.56 -4.76
N ARG A 804 -25.97 -10.42 -3.44
CA ARG A 804 -25.48 -11.39 -2.46
C ARG A 804 -26.11 -12.77 -2.66
N ASP A 805 -27.44 -12.83 -2.80
CA ASP A 805 -28.15 -14.10 -2.98
C ASP A 805 -27.75 -14.78 -4.30
N ALA A 806 -27.54 -13.99 -5.36
CA ALA A 806 -26.99 -14.47 -6.63
C ALA A 806 -25.57 -15.01 -6.47
N LEU A 807 -24.67 -14.26 -5.80
CA LEU A 807 -23.31 -14.70 -5.51
C LEU A 807 -23.29 -16.00 -4.69
N GLN A 808 -24.17 -16.14 -3.70
CA GLN A 808 -24.30 -17.37 -2.91
C GLN A 808 -24.73 -18.56 -3.78
N ALA A 809 -25.64 -18.35 -4.73
CA ALA A 809 -26.04 -19.38 -5.68
C ALA A 809 -24.88 -19.79 -6.60
N GLU A 810 -24.09 -18.84 -7.12
CA GLU A 810 -22.91 -19.13 -7.95
C GLU A 810 -21.85 -19.91 -7.18
N ARG A 811 -21.64 -19.57 -5.90
CA ARG A 811 -20.72 -20.32 -5.03
C ARG A 811 -21.23 -21.73 -4.74
N ALA A 812 -22.52 -21.89 -4.48
CA ALA A 812 -23.12 -23.20 -4.26
C ALA A 812 -23.00 -24.09 -5.51
N GLU A 813 -23.14 -23.52 -6.71
CA GLU A 813 -22.89 -24.21 -7.98
C GLU A 813 -21.41 -24.64 -8.10
N ALA A 814 -20.47 -23.73 -7.82
CA ALA A 814 -19.04 -24.05 -7.83
C ALA A 814 -18.68 -25.16 -6.82
N PHE A 815 -19.25 -25.11 -5.61
CA PHE A 815 -19.07 -26.18 -4.60
C PHE A 815 -19.67 -27.50 -5.06
N GLY A 816 -20.86 -27.50 -5.66
CA GLY A 816 -21.45 -28.70 -6.24
C GLY A 816 -20.58 -29.33 -7.34
N LEU A 817 -19.86 -28.53 -8.13
CA LEU A 817 -18.90 -29.03 -9.12
C LEU A 817 -17.67 -29.67 -8.45
N TYR A 818 -17.14 -29.09 -7.37
CA TYR A 818 -16.08 -29.73 -6.59
C TYR A 818 -16.54 -31.05 -5.97
N ASP A 819 -17.72 -31.07 -5.34
CA ASP A 819 -18.28 -32.23 -4.64
C ASP A 819 -18.62 -33.40 -5.59
N THR A 820 -18.81 -33.11 -6.87
CA THR A 820 -19.06 -34.12 -7.92
C THR A 820 -17.81 -34.53 -8.70
N GLY A 821 -16.62 -34.06 -8.29
CA GLY A 821 -15.35 -34.44 -8.90
C GLY A 821 -15.00 -33.67 -10.18
N HIS A 822 -15.58 -32.48 -10.40
CA HIS A 822 -15.32 -31.61 -11.55
C HIS A 822 -14.49 -30.38 -11.14
N LYS A 823 -13.28 -30.61 -10.59
CA LYS A 823 -12.43 -29.53 -10.04
C LYS A 823 -12.22 -28.35 -11.01
N ALA A 824 -11.87 -28.63 -12.26
CA ALA A 824 -11.58 -27.58 -13.23
C ALA A 824 -12.80 -26.69 -13.53
N ASP A 825 -14.00 -27.24 -13.47
CA ASP A 825 -15.24 -26.50 -13.70
C ASP A 825 -15.61 -25.70 -12.45
N GLY A 826 -15.42 -26.30 -11.26
CA GLY A 826 -15.52 -25.62 -9.97
C GLY A 826 -14.57 -24.42 -9.86
N ASP A 827 -13.32 -24.55 -10.31
CA ASP A 827 -12.33 -23.46 -10.31
C ASP A 827 -12.78 -22.29 -11.19
N ARG A 828 -13.36 -22.57 -12.37
CA ARG A 828 -13.91 -21.53 -13.25
C ARG A 828 -15.14 -20.85 -12.65
N GLY A 829 -16.06 -21.63 -12.08
CA GLY A 829 -17.22 -21.10 -11.36
C GLY A 829 -16.82 -20.23 -10.17
N TRP A 830 -15.81 -20.66 -9.41
CA TRP A 830 -15.30 -19.91 -8.27
C TRP A 830 -14.60 -18.62 -8.67
N ALA A 831 -13.81 -18.62 -9.75
CA ALA A 831 -13.18 -17.41 -10.26
C ALA A 831 -14.23 -16.34 -10.67
N LYS A 832 -15.34 -16.77 -11.26
CA LYS A 832 -16.49 -15.90 -11.57
C LYS A 832 -17.10 -15.31 -10.28
N ALA A 833 -17.41 -16.16 -9.31
CA ALA A 833 -17.96 -15.74 -8.02
C ALA A 833 -17.01 -14.80 -7.26
N ALA A 834 -15.70 -15.00 -7.33
CA ALA A 834 -14.71 -14.13 -6.70
C ALA A 834 -14.71 -12.72 -7.32
N GLY A 835 -14.87 -12.60 -8.65
CA GLY A 835 -15.03 -11.32 -9.32
C GLY A 835 -16.31 -10.58 -8.90
N HIS A 836 -17.42 -11.31 -8.78
CA HIS A 836 -18.70 -10.74 -8.33
C HIS A 836 -18.65 -10.30 -6.85
N ALA A 837 -17.97 -11.06 -5.99
CA ALA A 837 -17.74 -10.70 -4.58
C ALA A 837 -16.98 -9.37 -4.42
N ALA A 838 -15.97 -9.12 -5.27
CA ALA A 838 -15.22 -7.86 -5.24
C ALA A 838 -16.10 -6.65 -5.62
N GLN A 839 -17.04 -6.82 -6.55
CA GLN A 839 -18.01 -5.77 -6.90
C GLN A 839 -19.01 -5.52 -5.76
N LEU A 840 -19.51 -6.59 -5.13
CA LEU A 840 -20.44 -6.50 -4.00
C LEU A 840 -19.85 -5.71 -2.82
N ALA A 841 -18.54 -5.84 -2.56
CA ALA A 841 -17.86 -5.06 -1.53
C ALA A 841 -17.97 -3.54 -1.77
N HIS A 842 -17.80 -3.07 -3.01
CA HIS A 842 -18.00 -1.66 -3.37
C HIS A 842 -19.44 -1.19 -3.16
N HIS A 843 -20.42 -2.05 -3.42
CA HIS A 843 -21.83 -1.70 -3.18
C HIS A 843 -22.13 -1.56 -1.67
N PHE A 844 -21.52 -2.38 -0.82
CA PHE A 844 -21.62 -2.19 0.64
C PHE A 844 -21.05 -0.84 1.09
N ASP A 845 -19.91 -0.41 0.55
CA ASP A 845 -19.31 0.90 0.87
C ASP A 845 -20.24 2.06 0.45
N ALA A 846 -20.87 1.96 -0.72
CA ALA A 846 -21.83 2.96 -1.19
C ALA A 846 -23.08 3.09 -0.30
N VAL A 847 -23.58 1.97 0.25
CA VAL A 847 -24.70 1.97 1.22
C VAL A 847 -24.25 2.61 2.54
N ALA A 848 -23.05 2.28 3.02
CA ALA A 848 -22.48 2.87 4.23
C ALA A 848 -22.38 4.40 4.12
N ASP A 849 -21.85 4.92 3.02
CA ASP A 849 -21.73 6.36 2.76
C ASP A 849 -23.08 7.08 2.80
N ARG A 850 -24.14 6.48 2.24
CA ARG A 850 -25.50 7.08 2.26
C ARG A 850 -26.07 7.11 3.67
N LEU A 851 -25.92 6.03 4.44
CA LEU A 851 -26.39 5.97 5.82
C LEU A 851 -25.59 6.90 6.75
N GLU A 852 -24.28 7.07 6.52
CA GLU A 852 -23.45 8.03 7.25
C GLU A 852 -23.82 9.48 6.93
N ARG A 853 -24.12 9.81 5.65
CA ARG A 853 -24.69 11.12 5.29
C ARG A 853 -26.04 11.37 5.97
N ALA A 854 -26.93 10.38 5.99
CA ALA A 854 -28.21 10.49 6.69
C ALA A 854 -28.02 10.72 8.20
N LEU A 855 -27.07 10.04 8.82
CA LEU A 855 -26.72 10.20 10.23
C LEU A 855 -26.12 11.58 10.52
N ALA A 856 -25.25 12.10 9.65
CA ALA A 856 -24.69 13.45 9.78
C ALA A 856 -25.77 14.54 9.69
N LEU A 857 -26.80 14.34 8.86
CA LEU A 857 -27.93 15.24 8.72
C LEU A 857 -28.89 15.20 9.91
N ALA A 858 -29.09 14.02 10.53
CA ALA A 858 -30.03 13.84 11.63
C ALA A 858 -29.53 12.83 12.69
N PRO A 859 -28.54 13.19 13.51
CA PRO A 859 -27.84 12.27 14.40
C PRO A 859 -28.68 11.71 15.55
N THR A 860 -29.82 12.35 15.87
CA THR A 860 -30.71 11.96 16.97
C THR A 860 -31.95 11.17 16.50
N ARG A 861 -32.14 10.97 15.20
CA ARG A 861 -33.33 10.31 14.65
C ARG A 861 -33.20 8.80 14.76
N THR A 862 -34.21 8.13 15.33
CA THR A 862 -34.13 6.70 15.66
C THR A 862 -34.12 5.81 14.43
N ASP A 863 -34.96 6.09 13.44
CA ASP A 863 -35.02 5.31 12.19
C ASP A 863 -33.73 5.36 11.36
N VAL A 864 -32.97 6.46 11.40
CA VAL A 864 -31.63 6.56 10.78
C VAL A 864 -30.63 5.66 11.51
N ARG A 865 -30.65 5.69 12.85
CA ARG A 865 -29.79 4.83 13.68
C ARG A 865 -30.15 3.36 13.52
N ASP A 866 -31.46 3.04 13.48
CA ASP A 866 -31.97 1.69 13.27
C ASP A 866 -31.55 1.16 11.89
N ALA A 867 -31.69 1.96 10.83
CA ALA A 867 -31.25 1.59 9.49
C ALA A 867 -29.73 1.35 9.42
N LEU A 868 -28.93 2.18 10.10
CA LEU A 868 -27.49 1.98 10.20
C LEU A 868 -27.14 0.73 11.02
N ALA A 869 -27.83 0.48 12.13
CA ALA A 869 -27.63 -0.70 12.95
C ALA A 869 -28.01 -1.99 12.21
N ASP A 870 -29.13 -1.99 11.47
CA ASP A 870 -29.55 -3.10 10.60
C ASP A 870 -28.53 -3.37 9.50
N PHE A 871 -28.05 -2.32 8.83
CA PHE A 871 -26.98 -2.43 7.83
C PHE A 871 -25.69 -2.99 8.43
N LEU A 872 -25.22 -2.44 9.57
CA LEU A 872 -24.00 -2.89 10.23
C LEU A 872 -24.12 -4.35 10.69
N TYR A 873 -25.28 -4.77 11.17
CA TYR A 873 -25.56 -6.16 11.51
C TYR A 873 -25.49 -7.07 10.28
N GLU A 874 -26.16 -6.72 9.18
CA GLU A 874 -26.11 -7.49 7.92
C GLU A 874 -24.71 -7.55 7.34
N ARG A 875 -23.98 -6.43 7.36
CA ARG A 875 -22.59 -6.35 6.89
C ARG A 875 -21.63 -7.13 7.78
N ALA A 876 -21.88 -7.19 9.09
CA ALA A 876 -21.11 -8.01 10.02
C ALA A 876 -21.35 -9.51 9.79
N LEU A 877 -22.59 -9.94 9.53
CA LEU A 877 -22.88 -11.33 9.17
C LEU A 877 -22.13 -11.73 7.89
N TRP A 878 -22.11 -10.85 6.89
CA TRP A 878 -21.34 -11.07 5.66
C TRP A 878 -19.82 -11.07 5.92
N ALA A 879 -19.30 -10.12 6.69
CA ALA A 879 -17.88 -10.08 7.03
C ALA A 879 -17.43 -11.34 7.79
N GLU A 880 -18.29 -11.92 8.64
CA GLU A 880 -18.04 -13.19 9.32
C GLU A 880 -18.02 -14.37 8.34
N SER A 881 -18.95 -14.44 7.39
CA SER A 881 -18.96 -15.50 6.37
C SER A 881 -17.74 -15.45 5.47
N GLU A 882 -17.31 -14.25 5.09
CA GLU A 882 -16.14 -14.00 4.23
C GLU A 882 -14.81 -13.98 5.01
N ARG A 883 -14.86 -14.06 6.34
CA ARG A 883 -13.68 -13.91 7.24
C ARG A 883 -12.90 -12.62 6.98
N GLU A 884 -13.61 -11.54 6.67
CA GLU A 884 -12.98 -10.27 6.38
C GLU A 884 -12.38 -9.62 7.65
N PRO A 885 -11.20 -8.97 7.52
CA PRO A 885 -10.54 -8.32 8.65
C PRO A 885 -11.31 -7.12 9.20
N VAL A 886 -12.34 -6.64 8.49
CA VAL A 886 -13.18 -5.50 8.90
C VAL A 886 -14.20 -5.85 9.99
N LEU A 887 -14.46 -7.14 10.23
CA LEU A 887 -15.48 -7.61 11.18
C LEU A 887 -15.37 -6.97 12.58
N PRO A 888 -14.18 -6.87 13.24
CA PRO A 888 -14.07 -6.25 14.55
C PRO A 888 -14.51 -4.78 14.56
N ALA A 889 -14.19 -4.03 13.49
CA ALA A 889 -14.58 -2.63 13.34
C ALA A 889 -16.10 -2.49 13.16
N LEU A 890 -16.73 -3.36 12.37
CA LEU A 890 -18.19 -3.39 12.19
C LEU A 890 -18.91 -3.67 13.51
N LEU A 891 -18.43 -4.63 14.31
CA LEU A 891 -19.03 -4.96 15.60
C LEU A 891 -18.86 -3.84 16.63
N GLN A 892 -17.71 -3.16 16.63
CA GLN A 892 -17.52 -1.98 17.48
C GLN A 892 -18.50 -0.87 17.11
N ARG A 893 -18.70 -0.62 15.80
CA ARG A 893 -19.69 0.36 15.31
C ARG A 893 -21.12 -0.07 15.65
N LEU A 894 -21.47 -1.34 15.46
CA LEU A 894 -22.80 -1.86 15.78
C LEU A 894 -23.15 -1.59 17.25
N ARG A 895 -22.23 -1.84 18.19
CA ARG A 895 -22.43 -1.53 19.62
C ARG A 895 -22.71 -0.04 19.90
N LEU A 896 -22.14 0.86 19.09
CA LEU A 896 -22.34 2.30 19.26
C LEU A 896 -23.69 2.78 18.70
N TYR A 897 -24.19 2.12 17.65
CA TYR A 897 -25.38 2.53 16.91
C TYR A 897 -26.63 1.67 17.18
N ASP A 898 -26.53 0.61 18.00
CA ASP A 898 -27.62 -0.27 18.45
C ASP A 898 -28.00 0.02 19.93
N PRO A 899 -28.66 1.16 20.23
CA PRO A 899 -28.90 1.60 21.61
C PRO A 899 -29.89 0.74 22.40
N ASP A 900 -30.77 -0.01 21.71
CA ASP A 900 -31.71 -0.95 22.32
C ASP A 900 -31.09 -2.34 22.55
N GLY A 901 -29.89 -2.56 22.00
CA GLY A 901 -29.15 -3.82 22.09
C GLY A 901 -29.81 -4.98 21.34
N VAL A 902 -30.81 -4.73 20.49
CA VAL A 902 -31.56 -5.80 19.80
C VAL A 902 -30.67 -6.52 18.81
N ARG A 903 -29.91 -5.80 17.98
CA ARG A 903 -29.02 -6.42 16.98
C ARG A 903 -27.82 -7.05 17.65
N TRP A 904 -27.32 -6.46 18.73
CA TRP A 904 -26.26 -7.03 19.55
C TRP A 904 -26.69 -8.33 20.23
N THR A 905 -27.94 -8.40 20.71
CA THR A 905 -28.52 -9.64 21.26
C THR A 905 -28.66 -10.69 20.17
N ARG A 906 -29.15 -10.31 18.98
CA ARG A 906 -29.23 -11.20 17.82
C ARG A 906 -27.86 -11.72 17.40
N TRP A 907 -26.85 -10.84 17.33
CA TRP A 907 -25.46 -11.21 17.06
C TRP A 907 -24.99 -12.29 18.04
N ASN A 908 -25.26 -12.13 19.34
CA ASN A 908 -24.87 -13.07 20.38
C ASN A 908 -25.83 -14.25 20.61
N SER A 909 -26.76 -14.51 19.67
CA SER A 909 -27.72 -15.60 19.83
C SER A 909 -27.02 -16.94 20.05
N PRO A 910 -27.37 -17.70 21.11
CA PRO A 910 -26.78 -19.00 21.36
C PRO A 910 -27.22 -20.03 20.32
N ALA A 911 -26.43 -21.07 20.15
CA ALA A 911 -26.80 -22.25 19.38
C ALA A 911 -27.64 -23.21 20.23
N GLN A 912 -28.49 -23.99 19.57
CA GLN A 912 -29.25 -25.09 20.17
C GLN A 912 -28.72 -26.43 19.65
N LEU A 913 -28.31 -27.30 20.56
CA LEU A 913 -27.79 -28.62 20.26
C LEU A 913 -28.75 -29.72 20.73
N SER A 914 -29.15 -30.60 19.82
CA SER A 914 -29.88 -31.84 20.15
C SER A 914 -29.01 -33.04 19.84
N LEU A 915 -28.87 -33.97 20.79
CA LEU A 915 -28.01 -35.15 20.68
C LEU A 915 -28.84 -36.43 20.87
N GLN A 916 -28.80 -37.29 19.86
CA GLN A 916 -29.38 -38.62 19.89
C GLN A 916 -28.29 -39.68 19.78
N VAL A 917 -28.33 -40.67 20.67
CA VAL A 917 -27.40 -41.79 20.73
C VAL A 917 -28.21 -43.07 20.92
N ASP A 918 -28.05 -44.02 20.02
CA ASP A 918 -28.80 -45.28 20.02
C ASP A 918 -28.08 -46.36 20.85
N ALA A 919 -27.78 -46.07 22.12
CA ALA A 919 -27.15 -47.00 23.07
C ALA A 919 -27.68 -46.80 24.50
N PRO A 920 -28.26 -47.85 25.15
CA PRO A 920 -28.73 -47.75 26.53
C PRO A 920 -27.62 -47.45 27.52
N GLY A 921 -27.88 -46.55 28.48
CA GLY A 921 -26.90 -46.17 29.51
C GLY A 921 -25.78 -45.27 28.99
N ALA A 922 -25.91 -44.71 27.79
CA ALA A 922 -24.96 -43.74 27.26
C ALA A 922 -24.92 -42.46 28.11
N SER A 923 -23.72 -41.91 28.24
CA SER A 923 -23.42 -40.62 28.85
C SER A 923 -22.67 -39.76 27.85
N ALA A 924 -22.89 -38.45 27.89
CA ALA A 924 -22.25 -37.49 26.99
C ALA A 924 -21.68 -36.31 27.77
N GLU A 925 -20.58 -35.79 27.28
CA GLU A 925 -19.83 -34.68 27.85
C GLU A 925 -19.49 -33.69 26.74
N LEU A 926 -19.82 -32.41 26.95
CA LEU A 926 -19.56 -31.35 25.98
C LEU A 926 -18.54 -30.37 26.56
N ARG A 927 -17.38 -30.23 25.92
CA ARG A 927 -16.29 -29.36 26.35
C ARG A 927 -16.06 -28.24 25.34
N PRO A 928 -15.96 -26.96 25.75
CA PRO A 928 -15.59 -25.88 24.86
C PRO A 928 -14.12 -26.01 24.46
N VAL A 929 -13.80 -25.63 23.23
CA VAL A 929 -12.45 -25.69 22.68
C VAL A 929 -12.02 -24.28 22.29
N THR A 930 -10.92 -23.81 22.89
CA THR A 930 -10.40 -22.46 22.69
C THR A 930 -9.13 -22.47 21.86
N ARG A 931 -9.00 -21.48 20.97
CA ARG A 931 -7.87 -21.30 20.07
C ARG A 931 -7.50 -19.84 19.98
N GLU A 932 -6.48 -19.43 20.72
CA GLU A 932 -5.93 -18.09 20.53
C GLU A 932 -4.84 -18.13 19.46
N PRO A 933 -4.73 -17.09 18.63
CA PRO A 933 -3.65 -16.99 17.65
C PRO A 933 -2.28 -17.09 18.32
N GLY A 934 -1.55 -18.17 18.03
CA GLY A 934 -0.19 -18.40 18.54
C GLY A 934 -0.08 -19.27 19.79
N THR A 935 -1.19 -19.72 20.39
CA THR A 935 -1.20 -20.68 21.50
C THR A 935 -1.70 -22.06 21.06
N PRO A 936 -1.33 -23.15 21.78
CA PRO A 936 -1.90 -24.48 21.56
C PRO A 936 -3.41 -24.51 21.79
N GLU A 937 -4.11 -25.45 21.14
CA GLU A 937 -5.53 -25.69 21.39
C GLU A 937 -5.75 -26.15 22.83
N VAL A 938 -6.70 -25.53 23.54
CA VAL A 938 -7.04 -25.88 24.91
C VAL A 938 -8.49 -26.35 24.97
N VAL A 939 -8.67 -27.60 25.36
CA VAL A 939 -9.98 -28.18 25.71
C VAL A 939 -10.31 -27.72 27.13
N GLY A 940 -11.41 -26.97 27.27
CA GLY A 940 -11.87 -26.45 28.56
C GLY A 940 -12.54 -27.51 29.43
N GLU A 941 -12.96 -27.07 30.62
CA GLU A 941 -13.77 -27.88 31.54
C GLU A 941 -15.13 -28.23 30.92
N PRO A 942 -15.68 -29.42 31.22
CA PRO A 942 -16.98 -29.82 30.73
C PRO A 942 -18.07 -28.87 31.18
N LEU A 943 -18.99 -28.56 30.25
CA LEU A 943 -20.19 -27.82 30.58
C LEU A 943 -21.03 -28.63 31.59
N PRO A 944 -21.78 -27.96 32.49
CA PRO A 944 -22.68 -28.64 33.43
C PRO A 944 -23.55 -29.66 32.72
N SER A 945 -23.54 -30.91 33.20
CA SER A 945 -24.23 -32.02 32.53
C SER A 945 -25.71 -31.70 32.30
N PRO A 946 -26.22 -31.75 31.04
CA PRO A 946 -27.61 -31.45 30.73
C PRO A 946 -28.63 -32.48 31.26
N GLY A 947 -28.17 -33.57 31.88
CA GLY A 947 -29.00 -34.73 32.26
C GLY A 947 -28.77 -35.95 31.36
N ALA A 948 -29.65 -36.95 31.48
CA ALA A 948 -29.59 -38.19 30.70
C ALA A 948 -29.88 -37.94 29.20
N LEU A 949 -29.28 -38.75 28.32
CA LEU A 949 -29.54 -38.72 26.88
C LEU A 949 -30.95 -39.24 26.55
N PRO A 950 -31.60 -38.75 25.48
CA PRO A 950 -31.12 -37.77 24.49
C PRO A 950 -31.18 -36.32 24.99
N TRP A 951 -30.29 -35.47 24.48
CA TRP A 951 -30.39 -34.02 24.72
C TRP A 951 -31.35 -33.38 23.73
N THR A 952 -32.21 -32.49 24.22
CA THR A 952 -33.17 -31.74 23.39
C THR A 952 -32.93 -30.24 23.55
N GLY A 953 -32.42 -29.58 22.50
CA GLY A 953 -32.30 -28.12 22.45
C GLY A 953 -31.37 -27.50 23.51
N LEU A 954 -30.26 -28.16 23.83
CA LEU A 954 -29.25 -27.63 24.75
C LEU A 954 -28.69 -26.30 24.23
N THR A 955 -28.92 -25.23 24.97
CA THR A 955 -28.45 -23.88 24.62
C THR A 955 -26.98 -23.71 24.99
N VAL A 956 -26.13 -23.44 24.00
CA VAL A 956 -24.69 -23.19 24.19
C VAL A 956 -24.23 -21.95 23.40
N PRO A 957 -23.21 -21.22 23.88
CA PRO A 957 -22.60 -20.17 23.08
C PRO A 957 -22.07 -20.71 21.74
N PRO A 958 -22.05 -19.93 20.65
CA PRO A 958 -21.41 -20.38 19.42
C PRO A 958 -19.90 -20.51 19.61
N GLY A 959 -19.31 -21.48 18.94
CA GLY A 959 -17.90 -21.82 19.08
C GLY A 959 -17.61 -23.28 18.70
N THR A 960 -16.36 -23.68 18.92
CA THR A 960 -15.91 -25.05 18.74
C THR A 960 -16.05 -25.82 20.04
N TYR A 961 -16.56 -27.05 19.94
CA TYR A 961 -16.77 -27.95 21.07
C TYR A 961 -16.26 -29.35 20.74
N GLN A 962 -15.89 -30.08 21.79
CA GLN A 962 -15.63 -31.51 21.73
C GLN A 962 -16.75 -32.23 22.46
N LEU A 963 -17.52 -33.04 21.73
CA LEU A 963 -18.54 -33.92 22.29
C LEU A 963 -17.92 -35.31 22.48
N THR A 964 -17.89 -35.81 23.72
CA THR A 964 -17.44 -37.17 24.03
C THR A 964 -18.62 -38.00 24.51
N VAL A 965 -18.84 -39.17 23.92
CA VAL A 965 -19.93 -40.08 24.27
C VAL A 965 -19.36 -41.42 24.72
N ARG A 966 -19.84 -41.91 25.87
CA ARG A 966 -19.45 -43.19 26.48
C ARG A 966 -20.70 -44.01 26.75
N ALA A 967 -20.72 -45.27 26.30
CA ALA A 967 -21.79 -46.20 26.60
C ALA A 967 -21.24 -47.58 26.96
N PRO A 968 -21.87 -48.32 27.90
CA PRO A 968 -21.48 -49.70 28.20
C PRO A 968 -21.45 -50.58 26.94
N GLY A 969 -20.40 -51.38 26.77
CA GLY A 969 -20.23 -52.29 25.63
C GLY A 969 -19.92 -51.61 24.29
N HIS A 970 -19.65 -50.30 24.30
CA HIS A 970 -19.26 -49.53 23.12
C HIS A 970 -17.93 -48.82 23.33
N GLU A 971 -17.20 -48.57 22.24
CA GLU A 971 -16.00 -47.74 22.23
C GLU A 971 -16.36 -46.27 22.51
N GLU A 972 -15.45 -45.54 23.17
CA GLU A 972 -15.61 -44.10 23.37
C GLU A 972 -15.59 -43.38 22.02
N SER A 973 -16.57 -42.50 21.78
CA SER A 973 -16.69 -41.73 20.54
C SER A 973 -16.50 -40.25 20.80
N VAL A 974 -15.59 -39.63 20.04
CA VAL A 974 -15.28 -38.20 20.11
C VAL A 974 -15.73 -37.52 18.82
N GLN A 975 -16.56 -36.50 18.96
CA GLN A 975 -17.13 -35.72 17.87
C GLN A 975 -16.80 -34.22 18.07
N PRO A 976 -15.88 -33.65 17.28
CA PRO A 976 -15.73 -32.21 17.17
C PRO A 976 -17.01 -31.58 16.60
N LEU A 977 -17.43 -30.44 17.15
CA LEU A 977 -18.59 -29.67 16.72
C LEU A 977 -18.20 -28.21 16.54
N LEU A 978 -18.67 -27.58 15.47
CA LEU A 978 -18.60 -26.14 15.28
C LEU A 978 -20.03 -25.62 15.24
N LEU A 979 -20.44 -24.91 16.28
CA LEU A 979 -21.80 -24.40 16.43
C LEU A 979 -21.81 -22.92 16.09
N THR A 980 -22.62 -22.54 15.11
CA THR A 980 -22.76 -21.15 14.67
C THR A 980 -23.91 -20.45 15.39
N ARG A 981 -23.93 -19.12 15.29
CA ARG A 981 -24.82 -18.26 16.07
C ARG A 981 -26.28 -18.51 15.70
N GLY A 982 -27.16 -18.73 16.67
CA GLY A 982 -28.59 -18.97 16.43
C GLY A 982 -28.93 -20.28 15.70
N GLU A 983 -27.95 -21.16 15.48
CA GLU A 983 -28.15 -22.43 14.78
C GLU A 983 -28.88 -23.45 15.66
N SER A 984 -29.75 -24.26 15.06
CA SER A 984 -30.30 -25.47 15.68
C SER A 984 -29.67 -26.70 15.04
N ARG A 985 -28.72 -27.35 15.72
CA ARG A 985 -27.99 -28.52 15.23
C ARG A 985 -28.52 -29.80 15.89
N ARG A 986 -28.89 -30.78 15.07
CA ARG A 986 -29.18 -32.15 15.51
C ARG A 986 -28.01 -33.07 15.17
N VAL A 987 -27.49 -33.77 16.18
CA VAL A 987 -26.40 -34.74 16.04
C VAL A 987 -26.96 -36.13 16.37
N VAL A 988 -26.85 -37.05 15.42
CA VAL A 988 -27.12 -38.48 15.62
C VAL A 988 -25.77 -39.18 15.60
N LEU A 989 -25.35 -39.70 16.74
CA LEU A 989 -24.00 -40.27 16.89
C LEU A 989 -24.08 -41.80 17.03
N PRO A 990 -23.81 -42.57 15.96
CA PRO A 990 -23.65 -44.01 16.06
C PRO A 990 -22.40 -44.35 16.90
N LEU A 991 -22.51 -45.42 17.69
CA LEU A 991 -21.40 -45.95 18.49
C LEU A 991 -20.96 -47.31 17.95
N VAL A 992 -19.66 -47.58 18.08
CA VAL A 992 -19.04 -48.84 17.66
C VAL A 992 -18.96 -49.77 18.87
N ARG A 993 -19.29 -51.05 18.69
CA ARG A 993 -19.23 -52.05 19.79
C ARG A 993 -17.78 -52.29 20.22
N THR A 994 -17.56 -52.48 21.51
CA THR A 994 -16.22 -52.78 22.04
C THR A 994 -15.63 -54.03 21.38
N GLY A 995 -14.39 -53.94 20.91
CA GLY A 995 -13.69 -55.05 20.25
C GLY A 995 -14.08 -55.30 18.79
N SER A 996 -14.92 -54.45 18.18
CA SER A 996 -15.17 -54.52 16.72
C SER A 996 -14.21 -53.67 15.88
N LEU A 997 -13.40 -52.83 16.52
CA LEU A 997 -12.32 -52.11 15.84
C LEU A 997 -11.13 -53.05 15.56
N PRO A 998 -10.61 -53.08 14.33
CA PRO A 998 -9.33 -53.75 14.06
C PRO A 998 -8.21 -53.14 14.91
N PRO A 999 -7.22 -53.94 15.37
CA PRO A 999 -6.10 -53.42 16.15
C PRO A 999 -5.41 -52.24 15.46
N GLY A 1000 -5.23 -51.15 16.20
CA GLY A 1000 -4.56 -49.94 15.68
C GLY A 1000 -5.45 -49.01 14.86
N PHE A 1001 -6.77 -49.23 14.76
CA PHE A 1001 -7.70 -48.32 14.09
C PHE A 1001 -8.42 -47.39 15.07
N VAL A 1002 -8.82 -46.22 14.57
CA VAL A 1002 -9.70 -45.27 15.26
C VAL A 1002 -10.99 -45.10 14.46
N TYR A 1003 -12.10 -44.87 15.16
CA TYR A 1003 -13.39 -44.60 14.54
C TYR A 1003 -13.58 -43.10 14.32
N VAL A 1004 -13.89 -42.73 13.07
CA VAL A 1004 -14.34 -41.37 12.73
C VAL A 1004 -15.86 -41.45 12.52
N PRO A 1005 -16.70 -40.97 13.48
CA PRO A 1005 -18.16 -40.96 13.35
C PRO A 1005 -18.64 -40.18 12.12
N PRO A 1006 -19.88 -40.28 11.61
CA PRO A 1006 -20.36 -39.44 10.51
C PRO A 1006 -20.45 -37.95 10.88
N GLY A 1007 -20.28 -37.04 9.91
CA GLY A 1007 -20.40 -35.61 10.12
C GLY A 1007 -19.69 -34.75 9.07
N ASP A 1008 -19.69 -33.45 9.28
CA ASP A 1008 -19.19 -32.47 8.30
C ASP A 1008 -17.66 -32.31 8.37
N VAL A 1009 -17.03 -31.95 7.25
CA VAL A 1009 -15.65 -31.45 7.17
C VAL A 1009 -15.63 -30.12 6.42
N ARG A 1010 -14.79 -29.19 6.85
CA ARG A 1010 -14.45 -28.00 6.07
C ARG A 1010 -13.28 -28.33 5.14
N PHE A 1011 -13.59 -28.73 3.93
CA PHE A 1011 -12.64 -29.21 2.91
C PHE A 1011 -12.04 -28.05 2.13
N GLY A 1012 -10.71 -28.05 1.95
CA GLY A 1012 -9.98 -27.03 1.20
C GLY A 1012 -9.28 -25.98 2.08
N SER A 1013 -9.10 -24.76 1.57
CA SER A 1013 -8.35 -23.69 2.25
C SER A 1013 -9.05 -22.34 2.20
N ALA A 1014 -8.97 -21.59 3.30
CA ALA A 1014 -9.47 -20.22 3.40
C ALA A 1014 -8.43 -19.17 2.96
N ALA A 1015 -7.22 -19.61 2.56
CA ALA A 1015 -6.17 -18.72 2.10
C ALA A 1015 -6.55 -18.02 0.78
N GLU A 1016 -5.83 -16.96 0.41
CA GLU A 1016 -5.98 -16.27 -0.87
C GLU A 1016 -5.77 -17.22 -2.06
N SER A 1017 -6.29 -16.86 -3.24
CA SER A 1017 -6.24 -17.70 -4.45
C SER A 1017 -4.84 -18.19 -4.76
N SER A 1018 -3.83 -17.31 -4.73
CA SER A 1018 -2.44 -17.67 -5.00
C SER A 1018 -1.89 -18.76 -4.08
N VAL A 1019 -2.30 -18.75 -2.80
CA VAL A 1019 -1.89 -19.77 -1.82
C VAL A 1019 -2.66 -21.06 -2.03
N ARG A 1020 -3.94 -20.99 -2.39
CA ARG A 1020 -4.73 -22.19 -2.71
C ARG A 1020 -4.22 -22.88 -3.96
N ASP A 1021 -3.94 -22.11 -5.01
CA ASP A 1021 -3.42 -22.61 -6.28
C ASP A 1021 -2.06 -23.30 -6.08
N PHE A 1022 -1.17 -22.71 -5.26
CA PHE A 1022 0.11 -23.31 -4.90
C PHE A 1022 -0.04 -24.68 -4.21
N PHE A 1023 -1.02 -24.82 -3.32
CA PHE A 1023 -1.28 -26.06 -2.59
C PHE A 1023 -2.29 -26.99 -3.29
N ASN A 1024 -2.66 -26.69 -4.54
CA ASN A 1024 -3.70 -27.37 -5.32
C ASN A 1024 -5.04 -27.51 -4.56
N ALA A 1025 -5.32 -26.64 -3.60
CA ALA A 1025 -6.46 -26.71 -2.70
C ALA A 1025 -7.68 -25.96 -3.28
N THR A 1026 -8.87 -26.45 -2.96
CA THR A 1026 -10.12 -25.76 -3.32
C THR A 1026 -10.46 -24.67 -2.28
N PRO A 1027 -11.35 -23.73 -2.61
CA PRO A 1027 -11.90 -22.81 -1.63
C PRO A 1027 -12.59 -23.59 -0.50
N LEU A 1028 -12.40 -23.14 0.74
CA LEU A 1028 -12.93 -23.83 1.93
C LEU A 1028 -14.47 -23.91 1.90
N HIS A 1029 -15.02 -25.11 1.90
CA HIS A 1029 -16.47 -25.36 1.96
C HIS A 1029 -16.80 -26.59 2.79
N THR A 1030 -18.06 -26.71 3.20
CA THR A 1030 -18.53 -27.80 4.07
C THR A 1030 -19.00 -28.97 3.23
N VAL A 1031 -18.47 -30.17 3.51
CA VAL A 1031 -18.85 -31.42 2.83
C VAL A 1031 -19.24 -32.46 3.89
N PRO A 1032 -20.39 -33.15 3.77
CA PRO A 1032 -20.77 -34.21 4.68
C PRO A 1032 -20.00 -35.50 4.38
N VAL A 1033 -19.52 -36.18 5.42
CA VAL A 1033 -18.77 -37.44 5.30
C VAL A 1033 -19.40 -38.52 6.18
N GLN A 1034 -19.53 -39.72 5.63
CA GLN A 1034 -20.03 -40.89 6.36
C GLN A 1034 -19.04 -41.34 7.44
N GLY A 1035 -19.47 -42.24 8.32
CA GLY A 1035 -18.58 -42.84 9.33
C GLY A 1035 -17.62 -43.84 8.70
N PHE A 1036 -16.35 -43.83 9.11
CA PHE A 1036 -15.32 -44.74 8.61
C PHE A 1036 -14.30 -45.06 9.70
N LEU A 1037 -13.49 -46.09 9.44
CA LEU A 1037 -12.31 -46.43 10.25
C LEU A 1037 -11.05 -45.93 9.56
N ILE A 1038 -10.09 -45.46 10.33
CA ILE A 1038 -8.76 -45.09 9.83
C ILE A 1038 -7.69 -45.64 10.76
N ALA A 1039 -6.59 -46.13 10.20
CA ALA A 1039 -5.44 -46.55 11.01
C ALA A 1039 -4.89 -45.36 11.80
N ARG A 1040 -4.60 -45.58 13.09
CA ARG A 1040 -4.02 -44.57 13.99
C ARG A 1040 -2.69 -44.04 13.46
N HIS A 1041 -1.93 -44.90 12.79
CA HIS A 1041 -0.60 -44.65 12.26
C HIS A 1041 -0.53 -45.04 10.78
N GLU A 1042 0.53 -44.59 10.11
CA GLU A 1042 0.92 -45.04 8.78
C GLU A 1042 1.24 -46.55 8.77
N THR A 1043 1.12 -47.17 7.60
CA THR A 1043 1.51 -48.58 7.41
C THR A 1043 3.01 -48.72 7.57
N THR A 1044 3.47 -49.67 8.39
CA THR A 1044 4.89 -49.82 8.69
C THR A 1044 5.59 -50.78 7.71
N TYR A 1045 6.93 -50.76 7.69
CA TYR A 1045 7.70 -51.81 7.01
C TYR A 1045 7.41 -53.21 7.59
N ALA A 1046 7.11 -53.35 8.88
CA ALA A 1046 6.72 -54.64 9.47
C ALA A 1046 5.45 -55.19 8.81
N ASP A 1047 4.42 -54.36 8.69
CA ASP A 1047 3.15 -54.73 8.06
C ASP A 1047 3.35 -55.09 6.58
N TRP A 1048 4.17 -54.31 5.89
CA TRP A 1048 4.50 -54.55 4.48
C TRP A 1048 5.27 -55.85 4.26
N LEU A 1049 6.18 -56.20 5.17
CA LEU A 1049 6.91 -57.47 5.10
C LEU A 1049 6.00 -58.68 5.29
N GLU A 1050 4.96 -58.58 6.11
CA GLU A 1050 3.92 -59.62 6.21
C GLU A 1050 3.14 -59.78 4.91
N TYR A 1051 2.80 -58.66 4.25
CA TYR A 1051 2.19 -58.67 2.93
C TYR A 1051 3.09 -59.35 1.90
N LEU A 1052 4.37 -58.94 1.81
CA LEU A 1052 5.33 -59.55 0.90
C LEU A 1052 5.52 -61.06 1.16
N ALA A 1053 5.49 -61.50 2.42
CA ALA A 1053 5.58 -62.92 2.77
C ALA A 1053 4.38 -63.73 2.24
N ALA A 1054 3.19 -63.13 2.21
CA ALA A 1054 1.97 -63.76 1.71
C ALA A 1054 1.88 -63.86 0.17
N LEU A 1055 2.71 -63.10 -0.56
CA LEU A 1055 2.68 -63.07 -2.03
C LEU A 1055 3.50 -64.20 -2.68
N PRO A 1056 3.11 -64.64 -3.90
CA PRO A 1056 3.97 -65.45 -4.78
C PRO A 1056 5.32 -64.78 -5.08
N PRO A 1057 6.40 -65.53 -5.40
CA PRO A 1057 7.74 -64.96 -5.61
C PRO A 1057 7.82 -63.83 -6.65
N ASP A 1058 7.14 -63.97 -7.79
CA ASP A 1058 7.18 -62.98 -8.88
C ASP A 1058 6.46 -61.68 -8.50
N GLU A 1059 5.30 -61.79 -7.86
CA GLU A 1059 4.56 -60.64 -7.34
C GLU A 1059 5.35 -59.96 -6.21
N ARG A 1060 5.93 -60.73 -5.29
CA ARG A 1060 6.78 -60.22 -4.20
C ARG A 1060 7.92 -59.37 -4.74
N ALA A 1061 8.62 -59.83 -5.77
CA ALA A 1061 9.73 -59.09 -6.39
C ALA A 1061 9.27 -57.77 -7.05
N SER A 1062 8.06 -57.76 -7.63
CA SER A 1062 7.50 -56.56 -8.26
C SER A 1062 7.03 -55.49 -7.26
N ARG A 1063 6.56 -55.92 -6.07
CA ARG A 1063 5.97 -55.09 -5.00
C ARG A 1063 6.97 -54.70 -3.90
N GLN A 1064 8.23 -55.08 -4.06
CA GLN A 1064 9.30 -54.79 -3.13
C GLN A 1064 9.62 -53.28 -3.12
N PRO A 1065 9.64 -52.62 -1.95
CA PRO A 1065 10.03 -51.23 -1.81
C PRO A 1065 11.38 -50.92 -2.46
N ARG A 1066 11.36 -50.00 -3.44
CA ARG A 1066 12.56 -49.59 -4.18
C ARG A 1066 12.42 -48.20 -4.79
N VAL A 1067 13.50 -47.44 -4.76
CA VAL A 1067 13.66 -46.15 -5.41
C VAL A 1067 15.02 -46.16 -6.10
N GLY A 1068 15.05 -45.86 -7.39
CA GLY A 1068 16.30 -45.79 -8.17
C GLY A 1068 17.22 -44.67 -7.68
N THR A 1069 18.44 -44.60 -8.21
CA THR A 1069 19.44 -43.57 -7.85
C THR A 1069 19.08 -42.13 -8.28
N GLY A 1070 17.87 -41.90 -8.81
CA GLY A 1070 17.36 -40.60 -9.28
C GLY A 1070 16.04 -40.17 -8.64
N GLY A 1071 15.65 -40.75 -7.49
CA GLY A 1071 14.47 -40.30 -6.73
C GLY A 1071 14.66 -38.90 -6.14
N TYR A 1072 13.58 -38.12 -6.05
CA TYR A 1072 13.60 -36.69 -5.71
C TYR A 1072 14.20 -36.41 -4.33
N ALA A 1073 14.00 -37.32 -3.36
CA ALA A 1073 14.48 -37.18 -1.98
C ALA A 1073 15.54 -38.21 -1.55
N GLY A 1074 15.95 -39.12 -2.44
CA GLY A 1074 16.94 -40.15 -2.13
C GLY A 1074 16.73 -41.50 -2.80
N GLY A 1075 17.56 -42.47 -2.42
CA GLY A 1075 17.47 -43.86 -2.88
C GLY A 1075 16.97 -44.79 -1.77
N LEU A 1076 16.32 -45.90 -2.16
CA LEU A 1076 15.87 -46.92 -1.23
C LEU A 1076 15.88 -48.29 -1.91
N SER A 1077 16.38 -49.29 -1.21
CA SER A 1077 16.26 -50.69 -1.65
C SER A 1077 16.10 -51.58 -0.43
N LEU A 1078 15.00 -52.30 -0.38
CA LEU A 1078 14.84 -53.44 0.51
C LEU A 1078 15.37 -54.68 -0.23
N GLU A 1079 16.21 -55.51 0.36
CA GLU A 1079 16.78 -56.73 -0.27
C GLU A 1079 16.64 -57.93 0.68
N PRO A 1080 16.29 -59.14 0.21
CA PRO A 1080 16.33 -60.33 1.06
C PRO A 1080 17.79 -60.72 1.39
N GLU A 1081 18.07 -61.01 2.67
CA GLU A 1081 19.39 -61.45 3.13
C GLU A 1081 19.24 -62.59 4.16
N GLY A 1082 19.53 -63.82 3.74
CA GLY A 1082 19.36 -65.01 4.60
C GLY A 1082 17.88 -65.23 4.98
N ASN A 1083 17.62 -65.37 6.29
CA ASN A 1083 16.25 -65.48 6.84
C ASN A 1083 15.61 -64.11 7.17
N GLY A 1084 16.23 -63.01 6.73
CA GLY A 1084 15.77 -61.65 7.01
C GLY A 1084 15.88 -60.71 5.82
N TRP A 1085 15.85 -59.42 6.11
CA TRP A 1085 15.87 -58.35 5.12
C TRP A 1085 16.95 -57.33 5.45
N ARG A 1086 17.49 -56.71 4.40
CA ARG A 1086 18.41 -55.59 4.48
C ARG A 1086 17.74 -54.36 3.87
N LEU A 1087 17.57 -53.32 4.67
CA LEU A 1087 17.16 -52.01 4.20
C LEU A 1087 18.40 -51.19 3.89
N ARG A 1088 18.53 -50.71 2.64
CA ARG A 1088 19.42 -49.60 2.29
C ARG A 1088 18.56 -48.38 2.01
N PHE A 1089 18.90 -47.29 2.66
CA PHE A 1089 18.09 -46.08 2.65
C PHE A 1089 19.02 -44.87 2.57
N GLN A 1090 18.78 -43.94 1.64
CA GLN A 1090 19.66 -42.82 1.38
C GLN A 1090 18.88 -41.48 1.28
N PRO A 1091 18.28 -40.99 2.38
CA PRO A 1091 17.61 -39.69 2.41
C PRO A 1091 18.65 -38.56 2.38
N GLY A 1092 18.39 -37.50 1.62
CA GLY A 1092 19.27 -36.32 1.60
C GLY A 1092 20.73 -36.62 1.23
N GLY A 1093 20.99 -37.74 0.54
CA GLY A 1093 22.32 -38.17 0.10
C GLY A 1093 23.12 -39.00 1.12
N VAL A 1094 22.69 -39.16 2.38
CA VAL A 1094 23.42 -39.95 3.40
C VAL A 1094 22.92 -41.38 3.40
N ARG A 1095 23.82 -42.36 3.23
CA ARG A 1095 23.44 -43.78 3.12
C ARG A 1095 23.43 -44.46 4.49
N TYR A 1096 22.27 -45.01 4.83
CA TYR A 1096 22.05 -45.90 5.95
C TYR A 1096 21.85 -47.33 5.46
N THR A 1097 22.29 -48.29 6.25
CA THR A 1097 22.05 -49.72 6.01
C THR A 1097 21.79 -50.39 7.33
N ALA A 1098 20.69 -51.15 7.41
CA ALA A 1098 20.32 -51.91 8.58
C ALA A 1098 19.72 -53.25 8.17
N ARG A 1099 20.07 -54.30 8.90
CA ARG A 1099 19.46 -55.63 8.75
C ARG A 1099 18.27 -55.78 9.69
N THR A 1100 17.47 -56.83 9.49
CA THR A 1100 16.46 -57.24 10.47
C THR A 1100 17.12 -57.44 11.84
N GLY A 1101 16.59 -56.75 12.87
CA GLY A 1101 17.13 -56.77 14.23
C GLY A 1101 18.19 -55.70 14.53
N GLU A 1102 18.69 -54.98 13.52
CA GLU A 1102 19.59 -53.84 13.68
C GLU A 1102 18.82 -52.52 13.55
N PRO A 1103 19.00 -51.53 14.44
CA PRO A 1103 18.37 -50.23 14.29
C PRO A 1103 19.07 -49.39 13.22
N VAL A 1104 18.31 -48.52 12.53
CA VAL A 1104 18.90 -47.43 11.75
C VAL A 1104 19.39 -46.36 12.72
N ARG A 1105 20.66 -45.97 12.59
CA ARG A 1105 21.29 -44.94 13.41
C ARG A 1105 21.57 -43.69 12.56
N TYR A 1106 20.85 -42.62 12.82
CA TYR A 1106 21.02 -41.34 12.13
C TYR A 1106 22.23 -40.59 12.69
N ALA A 1107 23.11 -40.13 11.80
CA ALA A 1107 24.40 -39.57 12.18
C ALA A 1107 24.29 -38.18 12.84
N ARG A 1108 23.25 -37.40 12.52
CA ARG A 1108 23.11 -36.00 12.93
C ARG A 1108 21.79 -35.69 13.65
N ARG A 1109 21.26 -36.65 14.41
CA ARG A 1109 20.09 -36.42 15.28
C ARG A 1109 20.51 -36.27 16.74
N SER A 1110 19.84 -35.36 17.46
CA SER A 1110 19.97 -35.21 18.93
C SER A 1110 18.99 -36.10 19.70
N GLN A 1111 17.87 -36.48 19.08
CA GLN A 1111 16.85 -37.36 19.64
C GLN A 1111 16.38 -38.38 18.58
N ARG A 1112 15.78 -39.49 19.03
CA ARG A 1112 15.38 -40.62 18.15
C ARG A 1112 16.53 -41.06 17.21
N THR A 1113 17.74 -41.11 17.77
CA THR A 1113 19.00 -41.34 17.06
C THR A 1113 19.15 -42.76 16.53
N ALA A 1114 18.59 -43.75 17.24
CA ALA A 1114 18.56 -45.14 16.84
C ALA A 1114 17.12 -45.66 16.92
N GLN A 1115 16.58 -46.19 15.82
CA GLN A 1115 15.19 -46.64 15.75
C GLN A 1115 15.07 -47.97 14.98
N ASP A 1116 14.09 -48.80 15.35
CA ASP A 1116 13.77 -50.02 14.58
C ASP A 1116 13.13 -49.60 13.26
N TRP A 1117 13.82 -49.86 12.15
CA TRP A 1117 13.36 -49.46 10.82
C TRP A 1117 12.09 -50.20 10.39
N ARG A 1118 11.76 -51.33 11.02
CA ARG A 1118 10.49 -52.03 10.75
C ARG A 1118 9.29 -51.23 11.24
N GLN A 1119 9.49 -50.28 12.17
CA GLN A 1119 8.46 -49.38 12.67
C GLN A 1119 8.40 -48.06 11.88
N PHE A 1120 9.28 -47.85 10.89
CA PHE A 1120 9.15 -46.71 9.98
C PHE A 1120 7.94 -46.91 9.06
N PRO A 1121 7.30 -45.81 8.62
CA PRO A 1121 6.32 -45.89 7.55
C PRO A 1121 6.97 -46.52 6.31
N VAL A 1122 6.23 -47.42 5.66
CA VAL A 1122 6.67 -47.99 4.39
C VAL A 1122 6.72 -46.88 3.33
N SER A 1123 7.80 -46.86 2.56
CA SER A 1123 8.01 -45.92 1.46
C SER A 1123 8.70 -46.61 0.29
N GLY A 1124 8.91 -45.93 -0.85
CA GLY A 1124 9.42 -46.57 -2.07
C GLY A 1124 8.42 -47.51 -2.75
N ILE A 1125 7.14 -47.29 -2.48
CA ILE A 1125 6.00 -47.97 -3.08
C ILE A 1125 5.25 -47.00 -3.98
N ASN A 1126 4.63 -47.51 -5.04
CA ASN A 1126 3.78 -46.68 -5.90
C ASN A 1126 2.30 -46.84 -5.54
N PHE A 1127 1.45 -46.05 -6.18
CA PHE A 1127 0.01 -46.06 -5.88
C PHE A 1127 -0.63 -47.43 -6.09
N ALA A 1128 -0.25 -48.14 -7.17
CA ALA A 1128 -0.75 -49.47 -7.45
C ALA A 1128 -0.32 -50.52 -6.42
N ASP A 1129 0.84 -50.36 -5.76
CA ASP A 1129 1.24 -51.22 -4.65
C ASP A 1129 0.38 -50.96 -3.43
N ALA A 1130 0.14 -49.69 -3.11
CA ALA A 1130 -0.69 -49.28 -2.00
C ALA A 1130 -2.13 -49.84 -2.15
N GLU A 1131 -2.69 -49.80 -3.36
CA GLU A 1131 -3.99 -50.40 -3.67
C GLU A 1131 -4.01 -51.93 -3.53
N ALA A 1132 -2.94 -52.61 -3.96
CA ALA A 1132 -2.83 -54.05 -3.84
C ALA A 1132 -2.73 -54.49 -2.36
N TYR A 1133 -2.00 -53.73 -1.55
CA TYR A 1133 -1.88 -53.98 -0.11
C TYR A 1133 -3.21 -53.84 0.64
N VAL A 1134 -3.97 -52.76 0.42
CA VAL A 1134 -5.28 -52.59 1.08
C VAL A 1134 -6.29 -53.62 0.58
N THR A 1135 -6.21 -54.04 -0.68
CA THR A 1135 -7.03 -55.13 -1.23
C THR A 1135 -6.71 -56.45 -0.53
N TRP A 1136 -5.42 -56.76 -0.31
CA TRP A 1136 -5.00 -57.93 0.46
C TRP A 1136 -5.49 -57.89 1.91
N LEU A 1137 -5.40 -56.74 2.60
CA LEU A 1137 -5.93 -56.58 3.96
C LEU A 1137 -7.44 -56.85 4.05
N SER A 1138 -8.20 -56.38 3.05
CA SER A 1138 -9.65 -56.60 2.97
C SER A 1138 -9.99 -58.05 2.70
N THR A 1139 -9.38 -58.65 1.67
CA THR A 1139 -9.66 -60.03 1.22
C THR A 1139 -9.15 -61.10 2.18
N SER A 1140 -8.07 -60.83 2.93
CA SER A 1140 -7.58 -61.72 3.98
C SER A 1140 -8.45 -61.71 5.25
N GLY A 1141 -9.42 -60.79 5.35
CA GLY A 1141 -10.27 -60.62 6.53
C GLY A 1141 -9.56 -59.96 7.73
N ARG A 1142 -8.29 -59.54 7.58
CA ARG A 1142 -7.53 -58.86 8.62
C ARG A 1142 -8.15 -57.50 8.98
N VAL A 1143 -8.56 -56.75 7.95
CA VAL A 1143 -9.27 -55.48 8.07
C VAL A 1143 -10.39 -55.47 7.04
N PRO A 1144 -11.60 -55.97 7.39
CA PRO A 1144 -12.73 -55.99 6.47
C PRO A 1144 -13.03 -54.61 5.89
N GLY A 1145 -13.18 -54.52 4.57
CA GLY A 1145 -13.44 -53.24 3.89
C GLY A 1145 -12.24 -52.31 3.78
N ALA A 1146 -11.00 -52.81 3.99
CA ALA A 1146 -9.79 -52.00 3.83
C ALA A 1146 -9.66 -51.42 2.41
N ARG A 1147 -9.30 -50.14 2.37
CA ARG A 1147 -9.11 -49.32 1.17
C ARG A 1147 -8.17 -48.15 1.45
N LEU A 1148 -7.70 -47.49 0.40
CA LEU A 1148 -7.06 -46.19 0.56
C LEU A 1148 -8.09 -45.16 1.00
N CYS A 1149 -7.69 -44.27 1.91
CA CYS A 1149 -8.50 -43.13 2.29
C CYS A 1149 -8.78 -42.26 1.06
N SER A 1150 -10.00 -41.74 0.93
CA SER A 1150 -10.19 -40.57 0.09
C SER A 1150 -9.52 -39.36 0.73
N GLU A 1151 -9.09 -38.38 -0.07
CA GLU A 1151 -8.51 -37.13 0.45
C GLU A 1151 -9.50 -36.37 1.37
N LEU A 1152 -10.80 -36.55 1.15
CA LEU A 1152 -11.88 -35.99 1.96
C LEU A 1152 -11.96 -36.65 3.34
N GLU A 1153 -11.96 -37.98 3.41
CA GLU A 1153 -11.91 -38.74 4.67
C GLU A 1153 -10.62 -38.45 5.43
N TRP A 1154 -9.49 -38.40 4.71
CA TRP A 1154 -8.20 -38.08 5.29
C TRP A 1154 -8.21 -36.68 5.92
N GLU A 1155 -8.70 -35.68 5.20
CA GLU A 1155 -8.76 -34.30 5.70
C GLU A 1155 -9.70 -34.18 6.90
N ARG A 1156 -10.81 -34.92 6.89
CA ARG A 1156 -11.72 -35.00 8.02
C ARG A 1156 -11.05 -35.60 9.24
N ALA A 1157 -10.40 -36.76 9.09
CA ALA A 1157 -9.67 -37.43 10.16
C ALA A 1157 -8.57 -36.53 10.74
N ALA A 1158 -7.91 -35.71 9.90
CA ALA A 1158 -6.90 -34.76 10.31
C ALA A 1158 -7.51 -33.55 11.06
N ARG A 1159 -8.49 -32.86 10.47
CA ARG A 1159 -8.88 -31.49 10.86
C ARG A 1159 -10.19 -31.37 11.65
N GLY A 1160 -11.05 -32.39 11.62
CA GLY A 1160 -12.40 -32.26 12.17
C GLY A 1160 -13.29 -31.31 11.36
N VAL A 1161 -13.95 -30.37 12.06
CA VAL A 1161 -15.11 -29.61 11.53
C VAL A 1161 -14.82 -28.12 11.24
N ASP A 1162 -13.64 -27.64 11.61
CA ASP A 1162 -13.38 -26.19 11.77
C ASP A 1162 -12.38 -25.62 10.76
N GLY A 1163 -11.69 -26.47 10.00
CA GLY A 1163 -10.72 -26.05 8.99
C GLY A 1163 -9.40 -25.56 9.59
N ARG A 1164 -8.94 -26.11 10.72
CA ARG A 1164 -7.59 -25.90 11.28
C ARG A 1164 -6.45 -26.22 10.29
N GLU A 1165 -5.34 -25.50 10.25
CA GLU A 1165 -4.28 -25.74 9.24
C GLU A 1165 -3.52 -27.08 9.41
N TYR A 1166 -3.43 -27.57 10.65
CA TYR A 1166 -2.76 -28.82 11.05
C TYR A 1166 -3.68 -29.63 11.99
N PRO A 1167 -3.43 -30.93 12.21
CA PRO A 1167 -4.40 -31.78 12.92
C PRO A 1167 -4.76 -31.30 14.33
N HIS A 1168 -3.82 -30.69 15.06
CA HIS A 1168 -4.02 -30.22 16.43
C HIS A 1168 -4.22 -28.69 16.53
N GLY A 1169 -4.26 -27.95 15.41
CA GLY A 1169 -4.42 -26.49 15.45
C GLY A 1169 -3.94 -25.74 14.21
N ASN A 1170 -3.65 -24.45 14.36
CA ASN A 1170 -3.23 -23.57 13.26
C ASN A 1170 -1.71 -23.32 13.22
N ARG A 1171 -0.95 -24.02 14.06
CA ARG A 1171 0.51 -23.92 14.15
C ARG A 1171 1.07 -25.34 14.23
N LEU A 1172 2.31 -25.48 13.78
CA LEU A 1172 3.07 -26.71 13.89
C LEU A 1172 4.47 -26.37 14.41
N GLY A 1173 4.78 -26.84 15.61
CA GLY A 1173 6.08 -26.76 16.26
C GLY A 1173 7.07 -27.77 15.66
N PRO A 1174 8.37 -27.57 15.90
CA PRO A 1174 9.42 -28.35 15.24
C PRO A 1174 9.46 -29.84 15.64
N ASP A 1175 9.05 -30.21 16.86
CA ASP A 1175 8.99 -31.63 17.29
C ASP A 1175 7.56 -32.20 17.26
N GLU A 1176 6.59 -31.44 16.78
CA GLU A 1176 5.20 -31.88 16.69
C GLU A 1176 4.93 -32.70 15.42
N ALA A 1177 5.83 -32.72 14.44
CA ALA A 1177 5.78 -33.63 13.29
C ALA A 1177 7.18 -33.81 12.71
N ASN A 1178 7.42 -34.92 12.00
CA ASN A 1178 8.69 -35.14 11.31
C ASN A 1178 8.69 -34.41 9.94
N VAL A 1179 9.20 -33.18 9.95
CA VAL A 1179 9.42 -32.27 8.80
C VAL A 1179 10.87 -31.78 8.75
N ASP A 1180 11.26 -30.96 7.77
CA ASP A 1180 12.66 -30.53 7.57
C ASP A 1180 13.31 -29.88 8.82
N VAL A 1181 12.56 -29.09 9.58
CA VAL A 1181 13.01 -28.40 10.80
C VAL A 1181 13.24 -29.31 12.01
N THR A 1182 12.62 -30.50 12.05
CA THR A 1182 12.58 -31.40 13.24
C THR A 1182 13.97 -31.70 13.78
N TYR A 1183 14.90 -31.98 12.85
CA TYR A 1183 16.28 -32.31 13.14
C TYR A 1183 17.24 -31.23 12.62
N GLY A 1184 16.81 -29.97 12.62
CA GLY A 1184 17.66 -28.83 12.30
C GLY A 1184 18.03 -28.66 10.83
N LYS A 1185 17.30 -29.30 9.90
CA LYS A 1185 17.55 -29.29 8.45
C LYS A 1185 18.93 -29.86 8.04
N ASP A 1186 19.51 -30.73 8.87
CA ASP A 1186 20.75 -31.43 8.57
C ASP A 1186 20.47 -32.66 7.67
N PRO A 1187 21.13 -32.80 6.50
CA PRO A 1187 21.00 -33.98 5.65
C PRO A 1187 21.26 -35.32 6.37
N GLY A 1188 22.15 -35.36 7.36
CA GLY A 1188 22.40 -36.54 8.20
C GLY A 1188 21.34 -36.79 9.29
N GLY A 1189 20.37 -35.88 9.41
CA GLY A 1189 19.18 -36.00 10.25
C GLY A 1189 17.91 -36.37 9.48
N PHE A 1190 17.91 -36.23 8.14
CA PHE A 1190 16.75 -36.58 7.32
C PHE A 1190 16.48 -38.09 7.31
N GLY A 1191 15.20 -38.43 7.35
CA GLY A 1191 14.68 -39.80 7.32
C GLY A 1191 13.38 -39.92 8.10
N PRO A 1192 12.63 -41.02 7.92
CA PRO A 1192 11.43 -41.27 8.69
C PRO A 1192 11.74 -41.51 10.18
N ASP A 1193 10.72 -41.28 10.99
CA ASP A 1193 10.65 -41.71 12.37
C ASP A 1193 9.75 -42.94 12.48
N ALA A 1194 9.92 -43.70 13.56
CA ALA A 1194 8.98 -44.75 13.91
C ALA A 1194 7.59 -44.14 14.06
N VAL A 1195 6.58 -44.78 13.49
CA VAL A 1195 5.21 -44.31 13.60
C VAL A 1195 4.79 -44.19 15.07
N GLY A 1196 3.99 -43.19 15.40
CA GLY A 1196 3.60 -42.76 16.74
C GLY A 1196 4.60 -41.85 17.45
N SER A 1197 5.66 -41.38 16.79
CA SER A 1197 6.71 -40.57 17.40
C SER A 1197 6.29 -39.13 17.76
N HIS A 1198 5.20 -38.63 17.17
CA HIS A 1198 4.73 -37.26 17.37
C HIS A 1198 3.28 -37.18 17.90
N PRO A 1199 3.03 -37.62 19.15
CA PRO A 1199 1.68 -37.61 19.72
C PRO A 1199 1.14 -36.20 20.01
N ALA A 1200 2.01 -35.18 20.04
CA ALA A 1200 1.62 -33.79 20.28
C ALA A 1200 0.76 -33.21 19.16
N SER A 1201 0.89 -33.71 17.92
CA SER A 1201 0.05 -33.32 16.80
C SER A 1201 -1.14 -34.24 16.54
N ARG A 1202 -1.57 -35.01 17.55
CA ARG A 1202 -2.69 -35.94 17.42
C ARG A 1202 -3.96 -35.24 16.91
N SER A 1203 -4.64 -35.87 15.97
CA SER A 1203 -5.88 -35.37 15.41
C SER A 1203 -7.04 -35.43 16.42
N PRO A 1204 -8.15 -34.70 16.20
CA PRO A 1204 -9.30 -34.70 17.11
C PRO A 1204 -9.96 -36.08 17.28
N PHE A 1205 -9.72 -36.99 16.35
CA PHE A 1205 -10.23 -38.37 16.36
C PHE A 1205 -9.18 -39.39 16.83
N GLY A 1206 -7.98 -38.93 17.21
CA GLY A 1206 -6.94 -39.78 17.76
C GLY A 1206 -6.00 -40.43 16.75
N ALA A 1207 -5.94 -39.93 15.51
CA ALA A 1207 -4.94 -40.33 14.52
C ALA A 1207 -3.64 -39.53 14.72
N ASP A 1208 -2.50 -40.22 14.68
CA ASP A 1208 -1.16 -39.66 14.91
C ASP A 1208 -0.41 -39.42 13.60
N ASP A 1209 0.67 -38.64 13.64
CA ASP A 1209 1.62 -38.35 12.54
C ASP A 1209 1.05 -37.77 11.23
N MET A 1210 -0.25 -37.43 11.15
CA MET A 1210 -0.88 -36.92 9.91
C MET A 1210 -0.27 -35.60 9.37
N ALA A 1211 0.54 -34.89 10.16
CA ALA A 1211 1.20 -33.66 9.76
C ALA A 1211 2.62 -33.87 9.18
N GLY A 1212 3.20 -35.06 9.24
CA GLY A 1212 4.60 -35.26 8.83
C GLY A 1212 4.98 -36.72 8.68
N ASN A 1213 6.28 -36.98 8.77
CA ASN A 1213 6.90 -38.28 8.50
C ASN A 1213 6.94 -38.59 7.01
N VAL A 1214 5.86 -39.08 6.42
CA VAL A 1214 5.74 -39.29 4.98
C VAL A 1214 4.40 -38.78 4.49
N TRP A 1215 4.36 -38.31 3.25
CA TRP A 1215 3.10 -38.10 2.59
C TRP A 1215 2.34 -39.42 2.43
N GLU A 1216 1.03 -39.36 2.50
CA GLU A 1216 0.19 -40.55 2.46
C GLU A 1216 -0.59 -40.60 1.15
N TRP A 1217 -0.50 -41.75 0.45
CA TRP A 1217 -1.32 -42.03 -0.72
C TRP A 1217 -2.81 -42.04 -0.37
N THR A 1218 -3.58 -41.23 -1.09
CA THR A 1218 -5.03 -41.13 -1.00
C THR A 1218 -5.67 -41.14 -2.39
N ARG A 1219 -6.97 -41.44 -2.44
CA ARG A 1219 -7.78 -41.28 -3.66
C ARG A 1219 -8.31 -39.85 -3.74
N SER A 1220 -8.14 -39.21 -4.89
CA SER A 1220 -8.73 -37.90 -5.15
C SER A 1220 -10.26 -37.98 -5.06
N TRP A 1221 -10.83 -37.05 -4.29
CA TRP A 1221 -12.26 -36.78 -4.22
C TRP A 1221 -12.66 -35.78 -5.32
N LEU A 1222 -11.77 -34.82 -5.59
CA LEU A 1222 -11.97 -33.75 -6.57
C LEU A 1222 -11.81 -34.17 -8.03
N GLU A 1223 -11.07 -35.26 -8.27
CA GLU A 1223 -10.75 -35.78 -9.61
C GLU A 1223 -10.74 -37.32 -9.54
N PRO A 1224 -11.91 -37.99 -9.54
CA PRO A 1224 -12.02 -39.43 -9.34
C PRO A 1224 -11.07 -40.24 -10.22
N GLY A 1225 -10.34 -41.19 -9.63
CA GLY A 1225 -9.35 -42.02 -10.31
C GLY A 1225 -7.93 -41.46 -10.35
N ARG A 1226 -7.72 -40.21 -9.91
CA ARG A 1226 -6.38 -39.62 -9.75
C ARG A 1226 -5.81 -39.90 -8.35
N PRO A 1227 -4.52 -40.24 -8.21
CA PRO A 1227 -3.88 -40.33 -6.90
C PRO A 1227 -3.54 -38.94 -6.36
N VAL A 1228 -3.61 -38.77 -5.05
CA VAL A 1228 -3.20 -37.56 -4.34
C VAL A 1228 -2.41 -37.97 -3.11
N ALA A 1229 -1.34 -37.23 -2.82
CA ALA A 1229 -0.56 -37.38 -1.60
C ALA A 1229 -0.93 -36.28 -0.60
N ARG A 1230 -1.14 -36.66 0.66
CA ARG A 1230 -1.63 -35.79 1.75
C ARG A 1230 -0.69 -35.79 2.95
N GLY A 1231 -0.73 -34.74 3.76
CA GLY A 1231 0.11 -34.59 4.96
C GLY A 1231 1.43 -33.88 4.70
N GLY A 1232 2.50 -34.30 5.37
CA GLY A 1232 3.85 -33.73 5.25
C GLY A 1232 4.92 -34.81 5.20
N SER A 1233 6.16 -34.43 4.90
CA SER A 1233 7.27 -35.39 4.92
C SER A 1233 8.56 -34.80 5.48
N PHE A 1234 9.41 -35.66 6.04
CA PHE A 1234 10.65 -35.34 6.75
C PHE A 1234 11.67 -34.50 5.97
N THR A 1235 11.61 -34.45 4.63
CA THR A 1235 12.49 -33.60 3.81
C THR A 1235 11.89 -32.23 3.48
N PHE A 1236 10.60 -32.02 3.72
CA PHE A 1236 9.89 -30.83 3.27
C PHE A 1236 9.53 -29.88 4.41
N ASN A 1237 9.31 -28.62 4.04
CA ASN A 1237 9.04 -27.51 4.95
C ASN A 1237 7.70 -27.69 5.69
N VAL A 1238 7.60 -27.20 6.92
CA VAL A 1238 6.35 -27.09 7.71
C VAL A 1238 5.14 -26.52 6.94
N THR A 1239 5.36 -25.76 5.88
CA THR A 1239 4.29 -25.18 5.06
C THR A 1239 3.63 -26.21 4.13
N SER A 1240 4.37 -27.22 3.66
CA SER A 1240 3.80 -28.31 2.86
C SER A 1240 3.08 -29.35 3.72
N ALA A 1241 3.29 -29.34 5.04
CA ALA A 1241 2.64 -30.19 6.03
C ALA A 1241 1.19 -29.76 6.38
N ARG A 1242 0.66 -28.71 5.74
CA ARG A 1242 -0.73 -28.28 5.96
C ARG A 1242 -1.69 -29.36 5.52
N SER A 1243 -2.72 -29.61 6.32
CA SER A 1243 -3.72 -30.64 6.01
C SER A 1243 -4.53 -30.36 4.74
N SER A 1244 -4.53 -29.12 4.25
CA SER A 1244 -5.15 -28.73 2.97
C SER A 1244 -4.24 -28.94 1.75
N ASN A 1245 -2.93 -29.16 1.93
CA ASN A 1245 -1.99 -29.33 0.82
C ASN A 1245 -2.25 -30.62 0.03
N ARG A 1246 -2.40 -30.49 -1.30
CA ARG A 1246 -2.58 -31.61 -2.23
C ARG A 1246 -1.33 -31.73 -3.10
N GLU A 1247 -0.51 -32.73 -2.80
CA GLU A 1247 0.57 -33.14 -3.70
C GLU A 1247 0.00 -34.07 -4.77
N LEU A 1248 0.39 -33.86 -6.03
CA LEU A 1248 -0.14 -34.59 -7.18
C LEU A 1248 0.95 -35.46 -7.86
N PRO A 1249 1.60 -36.38 -7.13
CA PRO A 1249 2.63 -37.24 -7.70
C PRO A 1249 2.03 -38.21 -8.73
N GLU A 1250 2.86 -38.63 -9.69
CA GLU A 1250 2.46 -39.64 -10.67
C GLU A 1250 2.14 -40.98 -9.98
N ALA A 1251 1.11 -41.68 -10.45
CA ALA A 1251 0.70 -42.98 -9.89
C ALA A 1251 1.83 -44.04 -9.88
N SER A 1252 2.78 -43.90 -10.81
CA SER A 1252 3.93 -44.80 -10.97
C SER A 1252 5.10 -44.47 -10.03
N LEU A 1253 5.09 -43.28 -9.41
CA LEU A 1253 6.17 -42.77 -8.58
C LEU A 1253 6.42 -43.71 -7.40
N ARG A 1254 7.68 -44.09 -7.21
CA ARG A 1254 8.19 -44.66 -5.96
C ARG A 1254 9.16 -43.65 -5.38
N ASP A 1255 8.81 -43.07 -4.25
CA ASP A 1255 9.67 -42.12 -3.54
C ASP A 1255 9.80 -42.51 -2.06
N VAL A 1256 10.89 -42.09 -1.44
CA VAL A 1256 11.16 -42.34 -0.03
C VAL A 1256 10.30 -41.51 0.91
N THR A 1257 9.64 -40.47 0.40
CA THR A 1257 8.80 -39.53 1.15
C THR A 1257 7.32 -39.86 1.09
N VAL A 1258 6.91 -40.87 0.33
CA VAL A 1258 5.49 -41.23 0.16
C VAL A 1258 5.24 -42.66 0.64
N GLY A 1259 4.30 -42.79 1.57
CA GLY A 1259 3.79 -44.04 2.12
C GLY A 1259 2.27 -44.11 2.03
N LEU A 1260 1.63 -44.85 2.94
CA LEU A 1260 0.18 -44.96 2.98
C LEU A 1260 -0.37 -45.14 4.40
N ARG A 1261 -1.64 -44.79 4.54
CA ARG A 1261 -2.48 -45.11 5.69
C ARG A 1261 -3.75 -45.80 5.21
N VAL A 1262 -4.22 -46.76 6.01
CA VAL A 1262 -5.37 -47.58 5.65
C VAL A 1262 -6.65 -46.97 6.21
N CYS A 1263 -7.67 -46.83 5.36
CA CYS A 1263 -9.03 -46.60 5.77
C CYS A 1263 -9.86 -47.88 5.59
N ALA A 1264 -10.95 -48.02 6.31
CA ALA A 1264 -11.90 -49.11 6.14
C ALA A 1264 -13.33 -48.61 6.40
N ASP A 1265 -14.30 -49.33 5.87
CA ASP A 1265 -15.70 -48.99 6.12
C ASP A 1265 -16.04 -49.20 7.60
N ALA A 1266 -16.83 -48.29 8.18
CA ALA A 1266 -17.29 -48.47 9.54
C ALA A 1266 -18.16 -49.73 9.64
N PRO A 1267 -18.03 -50.53 10.71
CA PRO A 1267 -18.94 -51.64 10.93
C PRO A 1267 -20.36 -51.08 11.01
N VAL A 1268 -21.18 -51.40 10.01
CA VAL A 1268 -22.58 -50.97 9.99
C VAL A 1268 -23.22 -51.55 11.25
N SER A 1269 -23.76 -50.67 12.10
CA SER A 1269 -24.62 -51.08 13.19
C SER A 1269 -25.85 -51.74 12.54
N GLY A 1270 -25.79 -53.05 12.31
CA GLY A 1270 -26.97 -53.83 11.97
C GLY A 1270 -28.02 -53.58 13.04
N GLY A 1271 -29.22 -53.22 12.59
CA GLY A 1271 -30.37 -52.88 13.44
C GLY A 1271 -30.83 -54.00 14.36
#